data_AF-A0A956AJW1-F1
#
_entry.id   AF-A0A956AJW1-F1
#
_cell.length_a   1.000
_cell.length_b   1.000
_cell.length_c   1.000
_cell.angle_alpha   90.00
_cell.angle_beta   90.00
_cell.angle_gamma   90.00
#
_symmetry.space_group_name_H-M   'P 1'
#
loop_
_entity.id
_entity.type
_entity.pdbx_description
1 polymer ?
#
loop_
_entity_poly.entity_id
_entity_poly.type
_entity_poly.pdbx_seq_one_letter_code
_entity_poly.pdbx_strand_id
1 'polypeptide(L)'
;MKPLEPLEVPLDGVHLIEASAGTGKTYTITTLFLRLLIERRLEVRQILVVTFTRAATAELRDRIRRRLAAALRRFDERALDETGGAPSGDEVIEGLLARSVARGALDDDRARLRDAVRGFDEAAVFTIHGFCQRVLRDRAFESGQPFAVELVKDEGLLARDIAADFWTNAMYDADPVVVEGVGKKALPADLAELHARVGAATRLLPEAEALRASLEPLCAARDAAFESAARMWRDEREAIVRELTVDGRLKKNEYDPGKIQREWAPSFDMYFAKSPPGAAPDKLEKLRPETLLSGTKKAHADQPPTHDFFGRCAALLDADEALDEALAQVLVGFERGAVEHIRRELRRRHAAANTQSYDALLERVREALAGEGGERLAAQLRADYPAALIDEFQDTDPVQYASFKRIYIDAVEEAQGGDASSRPALFLIGDPKQAIYSFRGADIFAYLSAAKVIGGERGHTLGRSYRSDGALIAALNTLFSAADRPFLLDEIEYRPVDTACAHARLVADTGSGVEWLFISSAEPDADGASKRKSKRNNDVGEDVPARVAAEIVGLLRSGATIEVRLGETRRVEARDVAVLCRSNEQAAKTQDALRALGVPSVVESAASVFDSATAADLERVLEAVRAPASVGGVRAALATPLVGLDARAVAALDEDEQGWEAWVDRFTRCRDTVERGRNLTAALRTLFDACDTEAQLVRRPDGERRATDLRHLVELLQQVATAERLGLDGLVHWLGLMRSPATREALGGDEVDAAQLRLESDRDAVRLATVHKSKGLEYPIVYCPFLRSDAALRNSDKAHPRFHDPRADGALTVQLDPASDPDAVALATREALAEELRLLYVALTRAKHRVSVVWGASKGAEGSALGYLLHQGGAGGGDGGAVAVRARIKDELDDGAMRAELEALCARAASAGGTMWVRELAAATTERWSRSDAAPVLSVRAATRRFDEARRTSSFSGLIERADRDGAGARAELPDHDEHAELPSPVAMSAAGAGGPTVRLADFPAGPRPGNLLHEVFEQIDFTRADPAELPDTVAATLRRYDFSAAHAAALTDAIDAVLETGLPVGRGEVVRLCDVPRSARMSELEFMLPVGDGDRGDGSSFGSGGGGNGGGAISGEALRPAELARVLEAQGAPKASPTYARSLAALGFTPLRGFLRGFVDLVFEHGGRWYVVDYKSNFLGMHAADYGQTALADAMAHHDYYLQAYLYTVAVQRYLRMRVPGYTYASFGGVLYLFVRGIAPAHDRGTGVYFERPSEALVEALDDAVAGRSPQAGPGGAR
;
A
#
# COMPACT_ATOMS: atom_id res chain seq x y z
N MET A 1 -39.55 -16.82 1.48
CA MET A 1 -39.07 -15.98 2.59
C MET A 1 -40.21 -15.11 3.11
N LYS A 2 -40.24 -14.81 4.42
CA LYS A 2 -41.26 -13.97 5.09
C LYS A 2 -40.73 -12.53 5.30
N PRO A 3 -41.56 -11.48 5.40
CA PRO A 3 -41.08 -10.15 5.79
C PRO A 3 -40.39 -10.18 7.17
N LEU A 4 -39.22 -9.54 7.29
CA LEU A 4 -38.50 -9.46 8.56
C LEU A 4 -39.09 -8.37 9.45
N GLU A 5 -39.50 -8.74 10.66
CA GLU A 5 -39.74 -7.81 11.76
C GLU A 5 -38.55 -7.83 12.73
N PRO A 6 -37.66 -6.81 12.72
CA PRO A 6 -36.38 -6.87 13.44
C PRO A 6 -36.49 -7.06 14.97
N LEU A 7 -37.63 -6.70 15.57
CA LEU A 7 -37.90 -6.88 17.01
C LEU A 7 -38.44 -8.27 17.38
N GLU A 8 -38.97 -9.02 16.41
CA GLU A 8 -39.69 -10.27 16.63
C GLU A 8 -38.91 -11.49 16.10
N VAL A 9 -37.89 -11.28 15.25
CA VAL A 9 -37.07 -12.39 14.76
C VAL A 9 -36.42 -13.15 15.94
N PRO A 10 -36.45 -14.50 15.95
CA PRO A 10 -35.74 -15.29 16.94
C PRO A 10 -34.24 -14.96 16.96
N LEU A 11 -33.65 -15.05 18.15
CA LEU A 11 -32.22 -14.79 18.37
C LEU A 11 -31.42 -16.09 18.53
N ASP A 12 -31.86 -17.17 17.88
CA ASP A 12 -31.27 -18.50 17.93
C ASP A 12 -31.41 -19.21 16.58
N GLY A 13 -30.54 -20.19 16.32
CA GLY A 13 -30.56 -20.92 15.05
C GLY A 13 -29.96 -20.13 13.89
N VAL A 14 -30.29 -20.55 12.67
CA VAL A 14 -29.72 -20.00 11.43
C VAL A 14 -30.80 -19.23 10.69
N HIS A 15 -30.53 -17.97 10.35
CA HIS A 15 -31.43 -17.09 9.62
C HIS A 15 -30.76 -16.52 8.37
N LEU A 16 -31.47 -16.53 7.25
CA LEU A 16 -31.06 -15.85 6.02
C LEU A 16 -31.91 -14.60 5.85
N ILE A 17 -31.30 -13.43 5.73
CA ILE A 17 -31.98 -12.14 5.58
C ILE A 17 -31.57 -11.53 4.23
N GLU A 18 -32.52 -11.52 3.29
CA GLU A 18 -32.38 -10.83 2.01
C GLU A 18 -32.73 -9.35 2.16
N ALA A 19 -31.74 -8.48 2.02
CA ALA A 19 -31.85 -7.04 2.22
C ALA A 19 -31.66 -6.26 0.91
N SER A 20 -32.74 -6.05 0.16
CA SER A 20 -32.72 -5.31 -1.11
C SER A 20 -32.12 -3.90 -0.99
N ALA A 21 -31.74 -3.29 -2.11
CA ALA A 21 -31.08 -1.98 -2.11
C ALA A 21 -31.86 -0.90 -1.32
N GLY A 22 -31.20 -0.30 -0.33
CA GLY A 22 -31.76 0.79 0.48
C GLY A 22 -32.77 0.37 1.55
N THR A 23 -32.93 -0.94 1.82
CA THR A 23 -33.96 -1.46 2.75
C THR A 23 -33.56 -1.47 4.24
N GLY A 24 -32.41 -0.88 4.58
CA GLY A 24 -31.98 -0.73 5.97
C GLY A 24 -31.15 -1.89 6.53
N LYS A 25 -30.40 -2.62 5.70
CA LYS A 25 -29.49 -3.70 6.12
C LYS A 25 -28.68 -3.37 7.38
N THR A 26 -27.99 -2.23 7.38
CA THR A 26 -27.17 -1.78 8.51
C THR A 26 -28.01 -1.46 9.76
N TYR A 27 -29.21 -0.91 9.58
CA TYR A 27 -30.15 -0.69 10.68
C TYR A 27 -30.58 -2.02 11.30
N THR A 28 -30.86 -3.04 10.49
CA THR A 28 -31.16 -4.39 10.95
C THR A 28 -29.98 -5.01 11.71
N ILE A 29 -28.75 -4.93 11.19
CA ILE A 29 -27.55 -5.46 11.88
C ILE A 29 -27.37 -4.80 13.25
N THR A 30 -27.42 -3.47 13.31
CA THR A 30 -27.24 -2.74 14.57
C THR A 30 -28.39 -2.98 15.56
N THR A 31 -29.60 -3.26 15.06
CA THR A 31 -30.75 -3.68 15.88
C THR A 31 -30.55 -5.09 16.44
N LEU A 32 -30.16 -6.06 15.61
CA LEU A 32 -29.86 -7.42 16.07
C LEU A 32 -28.74 -7.43 17.10
N PHE A 33 -27.68 -6.64 16.89
CA PHE A 33 -26.58 -6.49 17.84
C PHE A 33 -27.08 -5.99 19.21
N LEU A 34 -27.91 -4.94 19.22
CA LEU A 34 -28.50 -4.40 20.44
C LEU A 34 -29.41 -5.43 21.14
N ARG A 35 -30.21 -6.18 20.37
CA ARG A 35 -31.08 -7.24 20.90
C ARG A 35 -30.29 -8.40 21.50
N LEU A 36 -29.23 -8.86 20.85
CA LEU A 36 -28.34 -9.91 21.38
C LEU A 36 -27.70 -9.50 22.72
N LEU A 37 -27.39 -8.22 22.88
CA LEU A 37 -26.81 -7.68 24.11
C LEU A 37 -27.81 -7.66 25.28
N ILE A 38 -29.05 -7.24 25.01
CA ILE A 38 -30.09 -7.08 26.04
C ILE A 38 -30.87 -8.36 26.30
N GLU A 39 -31.33 -9.04 25.24
CA GLU A 39 -32.23 -10.19 25.34
C GLU A 39 -31.46 -11.50 25.59
N ARG A 40 -30.33 -11.71 24.90
CA ARG A 40 -29.46 -12.89 25.07
C ARG A 40 -28.33 -12.67 26.09
N ARG A 41 -28.22 -11.46 26.65
CA ARG A 41 -27.24 -11.07 27.67
C ARG A 41 -25.77 -11.31 27.27
N LEU A 42 -25.47 -11.24 25.97
CA LEU A 42 -24.12 -11.40 25.43
C LEU A 42 -23.26 -10.15 25.61
N GLU A 43 -21.95 -10.34 25.70
CA GLU A 43 -20.96 -9.25 25.70
C GLU A 43 -20.58 -8.83 24.27
N VAL A 44 -20.04 -7.61 24.11
CA VAL A 44 -19.64 -7.08 22.78
C VAL A 44 -18.58 -7.93 22.08
N ARG A 45 -17.72 -8.62 22.84
CA ARG A 45 -16.71 -9.55 22.32
C ARG A 45 -17.29 -10.90 21.88
N GLN A 46 -18.50 -11.25 22.33
CA GLN A 46 -19.18 -12.51 22.04
C GLN A 46 -20.10 -12.46 20.82
N ILE A 47 -20.34 -11.26 20.28
CA ILE A 47 -21.15 -11.06 19.08
C ILE A 47 -20.19 -10.81 17.91
N LEU A 48 -19.95 -11.85 17.12
CA LEU A 48 -19.12 -11.78 15.93
C LEU A 48 -19.86 -11.05 14.82
N VAL A 49 -19.26 -9.99 14.27
CA VAL A 49 -19.78 -9.29 13.10
C VAL A 49 -18.70 -9.30 12.04
N VAL A 50 -19.01 -9.89 10.88
CA VAL A 50 -18.05 -10.05 9.79
C VAL A 50 -18.50 -9.30 8.56
N THR A 51 -17.59 -8.53 7.96
CA THR A 51 -17.84 -7.75 6.73
C THR A 51 -16.78 -8.04 5.66
N PHE A 52 -17.06 -7.70 4.40
CA PHE A 52 -16.11 -7.92 3.30
C PHE A 52 -14.91 -6.95 3.29
N THR A 53 -15.13 -5.66 3.60
CA THR A 53 -14.08 -4.62 3.50
C THR A 53 -13.74 -3.97 4.84
N ARG A 54 -12.51 -3.45 4.97
CA ARG A 54 -12.05 -2.71 6.16
C ARG A 54 -12.88 -1.43 6.39
N ALA A 55 -13.26 -0.74 5.31
CA ALA A 55 -14.11 0.45 5.39
C ALA A 55 -15.50 0.12 5.95
N ALA A 56 -16.11 -0.99 5.50
CA ALA A 56 -17.38 -1.46 6.04
C ALA A 56 -17.26 -1.84 7.53
N THR A 57 -16.16 -2.49 7.94
CA THR A 57 -15.88 -2.78 9.35
C THR A 57 -15.84 -1.49 10.19
N ALA A 58 -15.11 -0.47 9.74
CA ALA A 58 -14.98 0.80 10.46
C ALA A 58 -16.33 1.55 10.56
N GLU A 59 -17.06 1.62 9.45
CA GLU A 59 -18.39 2.24 9.42
C GLU A 59 -19.37 1.50 10.35
N LEU A 60 -19.40 0.17 10.28
CA LEU A 60 -20.31 -0.65 11.08
C LEU A 60 -19.99 -0.55 12.57
N ARG A 61 -18.70 -0.55 12.96
CA ARG A 61 -18.26 -0.28 14.33
C ARG A 61 -18.80 1.05 14.84
N ASP A 62 -18.61 2.12 14.08
CA ASP A 62 -19.08 3.45 14.48
C ASP A 62 -20.62 3.52 14.59
N ARG A 63 -21.35 2.89 13.65
CA ARG A 63 -22.81 2.83 13.71
C ARG A 63 -23.33 2.04 14.90
N ILE A 64 -22.74 0.88 15.22
CA ILE A 64 -23.10 0.09 16.40
C ILE A 64 -22.82 0.90 17.66
N ARG A 65 -21.63 1.51 17.77
CA ARG A 65 -21.26 2.35 18.93
C ARG A 65 -22.25 3.50 19.14
N ARG A 66 -22.60 4.22 18.06
CA ARG A 66 -23.59 5.31 18.12
C ARG A 66 -24.97 4.83 18.55
N ARG A 67 -25.42 3.66 18.06
CA ARG A 67 -26.71 3.08 18.42
C ARG A 67 -26.75 2.60 19.88
N LEU A 68 -25.67 1.97 20.37
CA LEU A 68 -25.53 1.61 21.79
C LEU A 68 -25.55 2.84 22.69
N ALA A 69 -24.82 3.90 22.31
CA ALA A 69 -24.81 5.17 23.05
C ALA A 69 -26.19 5.85 23.05
N ALA A 70 -26.93 5.78 21.95
CA ALA A 70 -28.30 6.29 21.88
C ALA A 70 -29.26 5.50 22.78
N ALA A 71 -29.18 4.17 22.75
CA ALA A 71 -29.97 3.31 23.64
C ALA A 71 -29.64 3.56 25.12
N LEU A 72 -28.35 3.66 25.48
CA LEU A 72 -27.93 3.97 26.84
C LEU A 72 -28.48 5.31 27.34
N ARG A 73 -28.35 6.39 26.53
CA ARG A 73 -28.92 7.70 26.88
C ARG A 73 -30.42 7.60 27.17
N ARG A 74 -31.15 6.87 26.32
CA ARG A 74 -32.60 6.71 26.48
C ARG A 74 -32.97 5.91 27.74
N PHE A 75 -32.22 4.85 28.05
CA PHE A 75 -32.39 4.08 29.29
C PHE A 75 -32.01 4.90 30.53
N ASP A 76 -30.96 5.73 30.46
CA ASP A 76 -30.58 6.67 31.53
C ASP A 76 -31.68 7.71 31.78
N GLU A 77 -32.26 8.30 30.73
CA GLU A 77 -33.37 9.25 30.83
C GLU A 77 -34.60 8.63 31.51
N ARG A 78 -34.97 7.41 31.11
CA ARG A 78 -36.10 6.69 31.72
C ARG A 78 -35.87 6.36 33.20
N ALA A 79 -34.63 6.07 33.59
CA ALA A 79 -34.28 5.80 34.98
C ALA A 79 -34.29 7.07 35.85
N LEU A 80 -34.08 8.25 35.25
CA LEU A 80 -34.09 9.54 35.94
C LEU A 80 -35.49 10.17 36.01
N ASP A 81 -36.38 9.87 35.06
CA ASP A 81 -37.72 10.44 34.96
C ASP A 81 -38.82 9.36 34.81
N GLU A 82 -39.48 9.05 35.93
CA GLU A 82 -40.61 8.11 35.99
C GLU A 82 -41.82 8.56 35.16
N THR A 83 -41.94 9.85 34.85
CA THR A 83 -43.05 10.39 34.04
C THR A 83 -42.86 10.21 32.54
N GLY A 84 -41.67 9.76 32.10
CA GLY A 84 -41.37 9.38 30.73
C GLY A 84 -40.96 10.57 29.87
N GLY A 85 -39.65 10.82 29.79
CA GLY A 85 -39.09 11.80 28.86
C GLY A 85 -39.49 11.52 27.40
N ALA A 86 -39.38 12.53 26.55
CA ALA A 86 -39.78 12.47 25.15
C ALA A 86 -39.21 11.21 24.45
N PRO A 87 -40.02 10.47 23.67
CA PRO A 87 -39.56 9.26 23.00
C PRO A 87 -38.39 9.57 22.06
N SER A 88 -37.45 8.63 21.97
CA SER A 88 -36.24 8.76 21.14
C SER A 88 -36.53 8.87 19.63
N GLY A 89 -37.78 8.62 19.21
CA GLY A 89 -38.17 8.49 17.81
C GLY A 89 -37.76 7.16 17.17
N ASP A 90 -37.07 6.28 17.91
CA ASP A 90 -36.63 4.96 17.46
C ASP A 90 -37.48 3.87 18.10
N GLU A 91 -38.41 3.30 17.32
CA GLU A 91 -39.37 2.28 17.78
C GLU A 91 -38.68 1.04 18.38
N VAL A 92 -37.47 0.70 17.93
CA VAL A 92 -36.71 -0.44 18.44
C VAL A 92 -36.19 -0.17 19.85
N ILE A 93 -35.62 1.02 20.08
CA ILE A 93 -35.12 1.39 21.41
C ILE A 93 -36.27 1.51 22.40
N GLU A 94 -37.38 2.13 22.01
CA GLU A 94 -38.57 2.22 22.87
C GLU A 94 -39.16 0.83 23.14
N GLY A 95 -39.23 -0.05 22.13
CA GLY A 95 -39.70 -1.43 22.30
C GLY A 95 -38.83 -2.24 23.27
N LEU A 96 -37.50 -2.12 23.16
CA LEU A 96 -36.57 -2.79 24.07
C LEU A 96 -36.63 -2.22 25.49
N LEU A 97 -36.77 -0.90 25.62
CA LEU A 97 -36.96 -0.25 26.91
C LEU A 97 -38.25 -0.73 27.57
N ALA A 98 -39.36 -0.79 26.82
CA ALA A 98 -40.63 -1.30 27.31
C ALA A 98 -40.51 -2.77 27.77
N ARG A 99 -39.85 -3.62 26.98
CA ARG A 99 -39.56 -5.03 27.37
C ARG A 99 -38.65 -5.11 28.61
N SER A 100 -37.67 -4.23 28.75
CA SER A 100 -36.78 -4.17 29.91
C SER A 100 -37.52 -3.78 31.19
N VAL A 101 -38.34 -2.72 31.11
CA VAL A 101 -39.20 -2.27 32.22
C VAL A 101 -40.22 -3.34 32.61
N ALA A 102 -40.89 -3.98 31.65
CA ALA A 102 -41.85 -5.03 31.92
C ALA A 102 -41.22 -6.25 32.62
N ARG A 103 -39.94 -6.54 32.37
CA ARG A 103 -39.16 -7.59 33.03
C ARG A 103 -38.55 -7.17 34.38
N GLY A 104 -38.66 -5.89 34.76
CA GLY A 104 -37.97 -5.35 35.94
C GLY A 104 -36.44 -5.33 35.82
N ALA A 105 -35.90 -5.32 34.59
CA ALA A 105 -34.47 -5.46 34.31
C ALA A 105 -33.80 -4.13 33.90
N LEU A 106 -34.44 -2.98 34.16
CA LEU A 106 -33.99 -1.68 33.66
C LEU A 106 -32.55 -1.34 34.10
N ASP A 107 -32.23 -1.49 35.38
CA ASP A 107 -30.90 -1.17 35.91
C ASP A 107 -29.82 -2.13 35.40
N ASP A 108 -30.17 -3.42 35.28
CA ASP A 108 -29.29 -4.45 34.72
C ASP A 108 -28.96 -4.19 33.26
N ASP A 109 -29.98 -3.94 32.42
CA ASP A 109 -29.82 -3.68 30.99
C ASP A 109 -29.07 -2.37 30.76
N ARG A 110 -29.31 -1.36 31.61
CA ARG A 110 -28.57 -0.10 31.63
C ARG A 110 -27.08 -0.29 31.99
N ALA A 111 -26.78 -1.11 33.00
CA ALA A 111 -25.40 -1.45 33.35
C ALA A 111 -24.69 -2.14 32.17
N ARG A 112 -25.35 -3.11 31.54
CA ARG A 112 -24.84 -3.81 30.35
C ARG A 112 -24.57 -2.88 29.18
N LEU A 113 -25.49 -1.96 28.88
CA LEU A 113 -25.29 -0.96 27.84
C LEU A 113 -24.10 -0.03 28.16
N ARG A 114 -23.93 0.35 29.42
CA ARG A 114 -22.79 1.16 29.87
C ARG A 114 -21.47 0.43 29.70
N ASP A 115 -21.40 -0.83 30.09
CA ASP A 115 -20.20 -1.65 29.94
C ASP A 115 -19.89 -1.91 28.46
N ALA A 116 -20.92 -2.13 27.64
CA ALA A 116 -20.78 -2.27 26.20
C ALA A 116 -20.21 -1.03 25.50
N VAL A 117 -20.63 0.18 25.92
CA VAL A 117 -20.10 1.44 25.38
C VAL A 117 -18.67 1.71 25.84
N ARG A 118 -18.33 1.36 27.10
CA ARG A 118 -16.98 1.52 27.66
C ARG A 118 -15.98 0.52 27.08
N GLY A 119 -16.38 -0.74 26.92
CA GLY A 119 -15.57 -1.83 26.39
C GLY A 119 -15.70 -2.03 24.88
N PHE A 120 -16.27 -1.06 24.14
CA PHE A 120 -16.56 -1.25 22.71
C PHE A 120 -15.31 -1.49 21.85
N ASP A 121 -14.13 -1.08 22.31
CA ASP A 121 -12.88 -1.34 21.60
C ASP A 121 -12.60 -2.86 21.44
N GLU A 122 -13.12 -3.69 22.36
CA GLU A 122 -13.07 -5.16 22.30
C GLU A 122 -14.15 -5.80 21.42
N ALA A 123 -15.04 -5.02 20.80
CA ALA A 123 -16.13 -5.55 19.99
C ALA A 123 -15.59 -6.39 18.82
N ALA A 124 -16.15 -7.59 18.65
CA ALA A 124 -15.71 -8.57 17.65
C ALA A 124 -16.25 -8.25 16.24
N VAL A 125 -15.88 -7.07 15.72
CA VAL A 125 -16.27 -6.61 14.38
C VAL A 125 -15.04 -6.63 13.48
N PHE A 126 -14.98 -7.58 12.54
CA PHE A 126 -13.80 -7.88 11.73
C PHE A 126 -14.13 -7.98 10.24
N THR A 127 -13.11 -7.94 9.40
CA THR A 127 -13.21 -8.49 8.05
C THR A 127 -13.15 -10.03 8.12
N ILE A 128 -13.59 -10.74 7.07
CA ILE A 128 -13.49 -12.21 7.00
C ILE A 128 -12.04 -12.67 7.22
N HIS A 129 -11.09 -12.07 6.50
CA HIS A 129 -9.66 -12.33 6.66
C HIS A 129 -9.16 -12.00 8.08
N GLY A 130 -9.60 -10.89 8.68
CA GLY A 130 -9.22 -10.51 10.03
C GLY A 130 -9.72 -11.51 11.08
N PHE A 131 -10.93 -12.03 10.89
CA PHE A 131 -11.47 -13.11 11.72
C PHE A 131 -10.65 -14.39 11.57
N CYS A 132 -10.41 -14.88 10.35
CA CYS A 132 -9.64 -16.09 10.10
C CYS A 132 -8.18 -15.97 10.61
N GLN A 133 -7.53 -14.81 10.45
CA GLN A 133 -6.20 -14.54 11.02
C GLN A 133 -6.21 -14.70 12.55
N ARG A 134 -7.23 -14.13 13.19
CA ARG A 134 -7.39 -14.21 14.64
C ARG A 134 -7.64 -15.64 15.10
N VAL A 135 -8.48 -16.41 14.39
CA VAL A 135 -8.72 -17.83 14.69
C VAL A 135 -7.41 -18.61 14.67
N LEU A 136 -6.61 -18.45 13.61
CA LEU A 136 -5.34 -19.16 13.47
C LEU A 136 -4.32 -18.75 14.54
N ARG A 137 -4.25 -17.46 14.89
CA ARG A 137 -3.32 -16.96 15.91
C ARG A 137 -3.73 -17.36 17.33
N ASP A 138 -5.00 -17.16 17.69
CA ASP A 138 -5.51 -17.42 19.03
C ASP A 138 -5.64 -18.94 19.30
N ARG A 139 -5.74 -19.75 18.24
CA ARG A 139 -5.83 -21.24 18.26
C ARG A 139 -4.68 -21.89 17.48
N ALA A 140 -3.46 -21.39 17.68
CA ALA A 140 -2.26 -21.83 16.95
C ALA A 140 -1.96 -23.33 17.14
N PHE A 141 -2.28 -23.91 18.31
CA PHE A 141 -2.07 -25.34 18.57
C PHE A 141 -3.05 -26.24 17.82
N GLU A 142 -4.32 -25.86 17.76
CA GLU A 142 -5.36 -26.57 16.99
C GLU A 142 -5.13 -26.44 15.47
N SER A 143 -4.59 -25.30 15.03
CA SER A 143 -4.35 -25.01 13.61
C SER A 143 -2.94 -25.37 13.12
N GLY A 144 -2.02 -25.74 14.01
CA GLY A 144 -0.64 -26.11 13.69
C GLY A 144 0.23 -24.95 13.18
N GLN A 145 -0.11 -23.70 13.50
CA GLN A 145 0.61 -22.52 12.98
C GLN A 145 1.76 -22.02 13.87
N PRO A 146 2.84 -21.48 13.27
CA PRO A 146 3.79 -20.62 13.96
C PRO A 146 3.10 -19.36 14.53
N PHE A 147 3.56 -18.86 15.68
CA PHE A 147 2.96 -17.68 16.32
C PHE A 147 3.19 -16.36 15.57
N ALA A 148 4.26 -16.27 14.78
CA ALA A 148 4.60 -15.12 13.97
C ALA A 148 4.59 -15.54 12.50
N VAL A 149 3.51 -15.24 11.80
CA VAL A 149 3.39 -15.42 10.34
C VAL A 149 3.20 -14.05 9.72
N GLU A 150 3.98 -13.77 8.69
CA GLU A 150 3.84 -12.53 7.92
C GLU A 150 2.81 -12.72 6.80
N LEU A 151 1.86 -11.79 6.71
CA LEU A 151 0.82 -11.79 5.68
C LEU A 151 1.34 -11.12 4.41
N VAL A 152 1.36 -11.86 3.32
CA VAL A 152 1.69 -11.39 1.97
C VAL A 152 0.39 -11.08 1.24
N LYS A 153 0.28 -9.88 0.65
CA LYS A 153 -0.97 -9.43 0.02
C LYS A 153 -1.11 -9.85 -1.44
N ASP A 154 0.00 -9.99 -2.17
CA ASP A 154 0.03 -10.45 -3.55
C ASP A 154 1.11 -11.51 -3.75
N GLU A 155 0.73 -12.65 -4.32
CA GLU A 155 1.63 -13.74 -4.70
C GLU A 155 2.05 -13.67 -6.18
N GLY A 156 1.56 -12.68 -6.93
CA GLY A 156 1.67 -12.59 -8.38
C GLY A 156 3.10 -12.61 -8.92
N LEU A 157 4.05 -11.94 -8.26
CA LEU A 157 5.47 -12.06 -8.65
C LEU A 157 6.02 -13.45 -8.40
N LEU A 158 5.75 -14.01 -7.22
CA LEU A 158 6.26 -15.32 -6.86
C LEU A 158 5.69 -16.38 -7.81
N ALA A 159 4.42 -16.25 -8.17
CA ALA A 159 3.76 -17.08 -9.17
C ALA A 159 4.39 -16.92 -10.57
N ARG A 160 4.71 -15.69 -11.00
CA ARG A 160 5.42 -15.42 -12.27
C ARG A 160 6.83 -16.01 -12.29
N ASP A 161 7.59 -15.89 -11.20
CA ASP A 161 8.92 -16.47 -11.08
C ASP A 161 8.86 -17.99 -11.13
N ILE A 162 7.92 -18.61 -10.41
CA ILE A 162 7.70 -20.05 -10.46
C ILE A 162 7.25 -20.49 -11.85
N ALA A 163 6.38 -19.73 -12.51
CA ALA A 163 5.94 -20.02 -13.88
C ALA A 163 7.12 -19.93 -14.86
N ALA A 164 8.03 -18.96 -14.68
CA ALA A 164 9.23 -18.83 -15.48
C ALA A 164 10.21 -20.00 -15.24
N ASP A 165 10.39 -20.42 -14.00
CA ASP A 165 11.18 -21.60 -13.64
C ASP A 165 10.59 -22.86 -14.31
N PHE A 166 9.27 -23.07 -14.22
CA PHE A 166 8.57 -24.18 -14.84
C PHE A 166 8.73 -24.17 -16.36
N TRP A 167 8.44 -23.04 -16.99
CA TRP A 167 8.51 -22.87 -18.45
C TRP A 167 9.93 -23.11 -18.95
N THR A 168 10.94 -22.54 -18.30
CA THR A 168 12.35 -22.67 -18.70
C THR A 168 12.78 -24.12 -18.63
N ASN A 169 12.53 -24.80 -17.51
CA ASN A 169 12.91 -26.21 -17.34
C ASN A 169 12.18 -27.13 -18.34
N ALA A 170 10.92 -26.84 -18.64
CA ALA A 170 10.14 -27.65 -19.57
C ALA A 170 10.52 -27.41 -21.04
N MET A 171 10.92 -26.19 -21.42
CA MET A 171 11.26 -25.83 -22.81
C MET A 171 12.73 -26.06 -23.16
N TYR A 172 13.65 -26.11 -22.19
CA TYR A 172 15.08 -26.24 -22.44
C TYR A 172 15.46 -27.50 -23.21
N ASP A 173 14.84 -28.64 -22.86
CA ASP A 173 15.07 -29.95 -23.48
C ASP A 173 13.91 -30.40 -24.40
N ALA A 174 12.95 -29.52 -24.71
CA ALA A 174 11.80 -29.84 -25.54
C ALA A 174 12.15 -29.88 -27.04
N ASP A 175 11.44 -30.73 -27.79
CA ASP A 175 11.54 -30.75 -29.25
C ASP A 175 11.15 -29.38 -29.85
N PRO A 176 11.83 -28.87 -30.89
CA PRO A 176 11.47 -27.62 -31.56
C PRO A 176 9.99 -27.48 -31.92
N VAL A 177 9.31 -28.58 -32.27
CA VAL A 177 7.87 -28.58 -32.59
C VAL A 177 7.01 -28.19 -31.39
N VAL A 178 7.41 -28.59 -30.17
CA VAL A 178 6.74 -28.25 -28.92
C VAL A 178 7.05 -26.81 -28.54
N VAL A 179 8.29 -26.36 -28.70
CA VAL A 179 8.66 -24.96 -28.43
C VAL A 179 7.88 -24.01 -29.33
N GLU A 180 7.73 -24.34 -30.62
CA GLU A 180 6.95 -23.54 -31.56
C GLU A 180 5.43 -23.63 -31.33
N GLY A 181 4.90 -24.83 -31.08
CA GLY A 181 3.46 -25.07 -30.95
C GLY A 181 2.87 -24.71 -29.58
N VAL A 182 3.65 -24.84 -28.50
CA VAL A 182 3.24 -24.65 -27.11
C VAL A 182 3.94 -23.45 -26.49
N GLY A 183 5.27 -23.36 -26.60
CA GLY A 183 6.08 -22.33 -25.92
C GLY A 183 5.67 -20.89 -26.25
N LYS A 184 5.28 -20.62 -27.50
CA LYS A 184 4.78 -19.31 -27.95
C LYS A 184 3.35 -18.98 -27.50
N LYS A 185 2.56 -19.98 -27.11
CA LYS A 185 1.14 -19.84 -26.73
C LYS A 185 0.91 -19.82 -25.22
N ALA A 186 1.89 -20.27 -24.43
CA ALA A 186 1.83 -20.31 -22.98
C ALA A 186 3.10 -19.71 -22.38
N LEU A 187 3.23 -18.37 -22.43
CA LEU A 187 4.37 -17.69 -21.82
C LEU A 187 4.25 -17.71 -20.28
N PRO A 188 5.35 -17.51 -19.53
CA PRO A 188 5.32 -17.46 -18.07
C PRO A 188 4.27 -16.51 -17.48
N ALA A 189 4.06 -15.35 -18.12
CA ALA A 189 3.03 -14.39 -17.71
C ALA A 189 1.61 -14.95 -17.90
N ASP A 190 1.35 -15.62 -19.03
CA ASP A 190 0.04 -16.23 -19.33
C ASP A 190 -0.27 -17.37 -18.35
N LEU A 191 0.73 -18.18 -18.01
CA LEU A 191 0.62 -19.27 -17.03
C LEU A 191 0.33 -18.75 -15.62
N ALA A 192 0.98 -17.65 -15.22
CA ALA A 192 0.70 -17.01 -13.94
C ALA A 192 -0.70 -16.37 -13.91
N GLU A 193 -1.14 -15.74 -15.00
CA GLU A 193 -2.51 -15.22 -15.13
C GLU A 193 -3.55 -16.35 -15.08
N LEU A 194 -3.30 -17.46 -15.77
CA LEU A 194 -4.14 -18.65 -15.70
C LEU A 194 -4.22 -19.17 -14.27
N HIS A 195 -3.10 -19.30 -13.57
CA HIS A 195 -3.11 -19.71 -12.17
C HIS A 195 -3.96 -18.77 -11.29
N ALA A 196 -3.79 -17.45 -11.42
CA ALA A 196 -4.56 -16.48 -10.64
C ALA A 196 -6.07 -16.57 -10.89
N ARG A 197 -6.49 -17.00 -12.09
CA ARG A 197 -7.91 -17.23 -12.44
C ARG A 197 -8.45 -18.55 -11.89
N VAL A 198 -7.58 -19.53 -11.65
CA VAL A 198 -7.91 -20.87 -11.16
C VAL A 198 -7.62 -20.92 -9.65
N GLY A 199 -8.61 -20.54 -8.83
CA GLY A 199 -8.53 -20.63 -7.36
C GLY A 199 -8.34 -22.07 -6.86
N ALA A 200 -7.82 -22.28 -5.66
CA ALA A 200 -7.34 -23.61 -5.23
C ALA A 200 -8.40 -24.73 -5.29
N ALA A 201 -9.67 -24.39 -5.06
CA ALA A 201 -10.80 -25.31 -5.12
C ALA A 201 -11.40 -25.52 -6.53
N THR A 202 -10.90 -24.81 -7.55
CA THR A 202 -11.41 -24.88 -8.92
C THR A 202 -10.96 -26.17 -9.61
N ARG A 203 -11.91 -26.85 -10.25
CA ARG A 203 -11.67 -28.04 -11.08
C ARG A 203 -11.12 -27.64 -12.45
N LEU A 204 -10.12 -28.36 -12.93
CA LEU A 204 -9.56 -28.20 -14.29
C LEU A 204 -10.02 -29.36 -15.17
N LEU A 205 -10.58 -29.03 -16.34
CA LEU A 205 -10.89 -29.97 -17.41
C LEU A 205 -10.00 -29.72 -18.63
N PRO A 206 -9.68 -30.76 -19.42
CA PRO A 206 -9.91 -32.19 -19.15
C PRO A 206 -9.03 -32.74 -18.00
N GLU A 207 -9.38 -33.93 -17.50
CA GLU A 207 -8.64 -34.62 -16.42
C GLU A 207 -7.27 -35.14 -16.90
N ALA A 208 -6.29 -35.23 -16.00
CA ALA A 208 -4.88 -35.46 -16.32
C ALA A 208 -4.62 -36.78 -17.10
N GLU A 209 -5.47 -37.79 -16.93
CA GLU A 209 -5.36 -39.10 -17.57
C GLU A 209 -5.69 -39.05 -19.07
N ALA A 210 -6.39 -38.01 -19.54
CA ALA A 210 -6.79 -37.83 -20.93
C ALA A 210 -5.69 -37.19 -21.82
N LEU A 211 -4.59 -36.68 -21.24
CA LEU A 211 -3.69 -35.73 -21.90
C LEU A 211 -2.37 -36.34 -22.44
N ARG A 212 -2.41 -37.54 -23.03
CA ARG A 212 -1.19 -38.20 -23.55
C ARG A 212 -1.27 -38.47 -25.05
N ALA A 213 -0.74 -37.54 -25.85
CA ALA A 213 -0.45 -37.77 -27.26
C ALA A 213 1.06 -37.99 -27.48
N SER A 214 1.42 -39.03 -28.23
CA SER A 214 2.80 -39.18 -28.73
C SER A 214 2.97 -38.35 -29.98
N LEU A 215 3.87 -37.37 -29.97
CA LEU A 215 4.12 -36.48 -31.11
C LEU A 215 5.02 -37.12 -32.16
N GLU A 216 5.93 -38.02 -31.77
CA GLU A 216 6.91 -38.65 -32.65
C GLU A 216 6.31 -39.27 -33.93
N PRO A 217 5.26 -40.13 -33.86
CA PRO A 217 4.66 -40.69 -35.07
C PRO A 217 3.95 -39.65 -35.94
N LEU A 218 3.41 -38.58 -35.34
CA LEU A 218 2.71 -37.51 -36.05
C LEU A 218 3.69 -36.58 -36.77
N CYS A 219 4.80 -36.21 -36.11
CA CYS A 219 5.90 -35.49 -36.74
C CYS A 219 6.49 -36.27 -37.92
N ALA A 220 6.72 -37.58 -37.74
CA ALA A 220 7.21 -38.44 -38.82
C ALA A 220 6.22 -38.53 -39.99
N ALA A 221 4.91 -38.62 -39.71
CA ALA A 221 3.87 -38.64 -40.73
C ALA A 221 3.80 -37.32 -41.50
N ARG A 222 3.84 -36.18 -40.80
CA ARG A 222 3.88 -34.84 -41.39
C ARG A 222 5.12 -34.66 -42.27
N ASP A 223 6.31 -35.02 -41.77
CA ASP A 223 7.55 -34.84 -42.51
C ASP A 223 7.57 -35.70 -43.78
N ALA A 224 7.07 -36.94 -43.71
CA ALA A 224 6.91 -37.81 -44.86
C ALA A 224 5.91 -37.24 -45.89
N ALA A 225 4.77 -36.71 -45.44
CA ALA A 225 3.77 -36.07 -46.29
C ALA A 225 4.31 -34.80 -46.96
N PHE A 226 5.06 -33.98 -46.20
CA PHE A 226 5.70 -32.77 -46.69
C PHE A 226 6.75 -33.10 -47.75
N GLU A 227 7.64 -34.05 -47.51
CA GLU A 227 8.68 -34.41 -48.48
C GLU A 227 8.07 -34.98 -49.77
N SER A 228 7.02 -35.79 -49.62
CA SER A 228 6.22 -36.32 -50.72
C SER A 228 5.60 -35.19 -51.59
N ALA A 229 4.96 -34.20 -50.97
CA ALA A 229 4.39 -33.05 -51.68
C ALA A 229 5.48 -32.13 -52.27
N ALA A 230 6.55 -31.85 -51.52
CA ALA A 230 7.66 -30.98 -51.93
C ALA A 230 8.43 -31.56 -53.13
N ARG A 231 8.61 -32.88 -53.18
CA ARG A 231 9.24 -33.57 -54.32
C ARG A 231 8.39 -33.41 -55.58
N MET A 232 7.10 -33.71 -55.48
CA MET A 232 6.18 -33.58 -56.61
C MET A 232 6.02 -32.12 -57.07
N TRP A 233 5.99 -31.16 -56.15
CA TRP A 233 5.99 -29.74 -56.51
C TRP A 233 7.26 -29.34 -57.27
N ARG A 234 8.44 -29.80 -56.84
CA ARG A 234 9.71 -29.50 -57.54
C ARG A 234 9.79 -30.13 -58.93
N ASP A 235 9.37 -31.38 -59.05
CA ASP A 235 9.50 -32.15 -60.30
C ASP A 235 8.45 -31.72 -61.34
N GLU A 236 7.25 -31.33 -60.90
CA GLU A 236 6.09 -31.13 -61.79
C GLU A 236 5.46 -29.72 -61.66
N ARG A 237 6.19 -28.75 -61.10
CA ARG A 237 5.72 -27.36 -60.85
C ARG A 237 4.93 -26.75 -62.00
N GLU A 238 5.49 -26.78 -63.21
CA GLU A 238 4.86 -26.17 -64.38
C GLU A 238 3.60 -26.92 -64.81
N ALA A 239 3.54 -28.24 -64.62
CA ALA A 239 2.36 -29.05 -64.93
C ALA A 239 1.23 -28.77 -63.94
N ILE A 240 1.54 -28.67 -62.65
CA ILE A 240 0.56 -28.36 -61.60
C ILE A 240 -0.02 -26.96 -61.78
N VAL A 241 0.84 -25.95 -62.01
CA VAL A 241 0.39 -24.56 -62.26
C VAL A 241 -0.44 -24.49 -63.55
N ARG A 242 -0.07 -25.25 -64.59
CA ARG A 242 -0.84 -25.34 -65.83
C ARG A 242 -2.21 -25.94 -65.58
N GLU A 243 -2.30 -27.04 -64.83
CA GLU A 243 -3.58 -27.68 -64.49
C GLU A 243 -4.53 -26.73 -63.73
N LEU A 244 -4.00 -25.85 -62.88
CA LEU A 244 -4.78 -24.82 -62.16
C LEU A 244 -5.17 -23.60 -63.02
N THR A 245 -4.54 -23.41 -64.18
CA THR A 245 -4.69 -22.19 -65.00
C THR A 245 -5.27 -22.45 -66.39
N VAL A 246 -5.31 -23.70 -66.85
CA VAL A 246 -5.83 -24.11 -68.15
C VAL A 246 -7.37 -24.19 -68.15
N ASP A 247 -7.95 -23.83 -69.29
CA ASP A 247 -9.38 -23.96 -69.64
C ASP A 247 -10.41 -23.18 -68.81
N GLY A 248 -9.99 -22.35 -67.86
CA GLY A 248 -10.92 -21.51 -67.09
C GLY A 248 -12.02 -22.32 -66.38
N ARG A 249 -11.75 -23.58 -66.04
CA ARG A 249 -12.68 -24.52 -65.39
C ARG A 249 -13.02 -24.10 -63.96
N LEU A 250 -12.08 -23.41 -63.29
CA LEU A 250 -12.25 -22.88 -61.94
C LEU A 250 -12.92 -21.50 -61.93
N LYS A 251 -13.58 -21.18 -60.81
CA LYS A 251 -14.21 -19.88 -60.54
C LYS A 251 -13.14 -18.79 -60.39
N LYS A 252 -13.11 -17.83 -61.32
CA LYS A 252 -12.08 -16.77 -61.42
C LYS A 252 -12.00 -15.85 -60.19
N ASN A 253 -13.09 -15.66 -59.44
CA ASN A 253 -13.10 -14.88 -58.19
C ASN A 253 -12.35 -15.58 -57.04
N GLU A 254 -12.20 -16.91 -57.09
CA GLU A 254 -11.52 -17.70 -56.06
C GLU A 254 -10.13 -18.19 -56.48
N TYR A 255 -9.98 -18.50 -57.78
CA TYR A 255 -8.79 -19.06 -58.44
C TYR A 255 -8.43 -18.19 -59.65
N ASP A 256 -7.92 -16.98 -59.40
CA ASP A 256 -7.48 -16.10 -60.49
C ASP A 256 -6.14 -16.60 -61.07
N PRO A 257 -6.06 -16.91 -62.39
CA PRO A 257 -4.85 -17.47 -62.99
C PRO A 257 -3.62 -16.56 -62.85
N GLY A 258 -3.82 -15.23 -62.89
CA GLY A 258 -2.75 -14.25 -62.75
C GLY A 258 -2.21 -14.16 -61.33
N LYS A 259 -3.03 -14.41 -60.31
CA LYS A 259 -2.59 -14.54 -58.91
C LYS A 259 -1.93 -15.88 -58.63
N ILE A 260 -2.43 -16.96 -59.22
CA ILE A 260 -1.82 -18.29 -59.04
C ILE A 260 -0.36 -18.28 -59.52
N GLN A 261 -0.08 -17.69 -60.68
CA GLN A 261 1.29 -17.58 -61.20
C GLN A 261 2.17 -16.58 -60.45
N ARG A 262 1.65 -15.41 -60.06
CA ARG A 262 2.46 -14.31 -59.49
C ARG A 262 2.57 -14.32 -57.97
N GLU A 263 1.64 -14.97 -57.27
CA GLU A 263 1.55 -14.96 -55.80
C GLU A 263 1.60 -16.38 -55.23
N TRP A 264 0.77 -17.31 -55.72
CA TRP A 264 0.64 -18.64 -55.07
C TRP A 264 1.84 -19.54 -55.35
N ALA A 265 2.22 -19.70 -56.62
CA ALA A 265 3.34 -20.57 -56.99
C ALA A 265 4.67 -20.12 -56.33
N PRO A 266 5.04 -18.82 -56.32
CA PRO A 266 6.22 -18.36 -55.56
C PRO A 266 6.12 -18.59 -54.05
N SER A 267 4.92 -18.49 -53.46
CA SER A 267 4.70 -18.80 -52.04
C SER A 267 4.93 -20.28 -51.73
N PHE A 268 4.46 -21.17 -52.61
CA PHE A 268 4.69 -22.61 -52.50
C PHE A 268 6.16 -22.98 -52.74
N ASP A 269 6.84 -22.31 -53.68
CA ASP A 269 8.29 -22.46 -53.90
C ASP A 269 9.07 -22.15 -52.61
N MET A 270 8.70 -21.06 -51.92
CA MET A 270 9.33 -20.69 -50.65
C MET A 270 8.97 -21.66 -49.50
N TYR A 271 7.74 -22.18 -49.48
CA TYR A 271 7.29 -23.12 -48.47
C TYR A 271 8.00 -24.49 -48.60
N PHE A 272 7.95 -25.10 -49.78
CA PHE A 272 8.54 -26.42 -50.03
C PHE A 272 10.08 -26.43 -50.10
N ALA A 273 10.72 -25.26 -50.03
CA ALA A 273 12.17 -25.14 -49.89
C ALA A 273 12.66 -25.23 -48.42
N LYS A 274 11.75 -25.20 -47.42
CA LYS A 274 12.10 -25.26 -46.00
C LYS A 274 12.34 -26.70 -45.53
N SER A 275 13.27 -26.89 -44.60
CA SER A 275 13.47 -28.15 -43.86
C SER A 275 13.98 -27.82 -42.44
N PRO A 276 13.25 -28.17 -41.37
CA PRO A 276 11.93 -28.81 -41.35
C PRO A 276 10.81 -27.92 -41.94
N PRO A 277 9.62 -28.48 -42.25
CA PRO A 277 8.46 -27.71 -42.71
C PRO A 277 8.03 -26.68 -41.65
N GLY A 278 7.68 -25.47 -42.09
CA GLY A 278 7.03 -24.45 -41.25
C GLY A 278 5.51 -24.47 -41.41
N ALA A 279 4.82 -23.40 -41.04
CA ALA A 279 3.37 -23.29 -41.27
C ALA A 279 3.01 -23.27 -42.77
N ALA A 280 2.01 -24.07 -43.15
CA ALA A 280 1.50 -24.13 -44.52
C ALA A 280 0.80 -22.81 -44.92
N PRO A 281 1.06 -22.27 -46.12
CA PRO A 281 0.32 -21.11 -46.64
C PRO A 281 -1.19 -21.40 -46.79
N ASP A 282 -2.07 -20.47 -46.37
CA ASP A 282 -3.54 -20.58 -46.48
C ASP A 282 -4.05 -20.99 -47.89
N LYS A 283 -3.26 -20.71 -48.93
CA LYS A 283 -3.62 -21.04 -50.31
C LYS A 283 -3.52 -22.54 -50.62
N LEU A 284 -2.79 -23.32 -49.81
CA LEU A 284 -2.74 -24.78 -49.95
C LEU A 284 -4.09 -25.44 -49.62
N GLU A 285 -4.89 -24.90 -48.69
CA GLU A 285 -6.23 -25.41 -48.39
C GLU A 285 -7.15 -25.44 -49.62
N LYS A 286 -6.93 -24.49 -50.53
CA LYS A 286 -7.65 -24.40 -51.80
C LYS A 286 -7.26 -25.47 -52.82
N LEU A 287 -6.19 -26.22 -52.56
CA LEU A 287 -5.72 -27.30 -53.42
C LEU A 287 -6.18 -28.68 -52.95
N ARG A 288 -6.95 -28.78 -51.86
CA ARG A 288 -7.63 -30.03 -51.49
C ARG A 288 -8.60 -30.45 -52.62
N PRO A 289 -8.67 -31.74 -52.98
CA PRO A 289 -9.55 -32.22 -54.05
C PRO A 289 -11.02 -31.77 -53.88
N GLU A 290 -11.53 -31.74 -52.65
CA GLU A 290 -12.90 -31.34 -52.31
C GLU A 290 -13.11 -29.84 -52.56
N THR A 291 -12.14 -29.01 -52.13
CA THR A 291 -12.17 -27.55 -52.31
C THR A 291 -12.06 -27.19 -53.80
N LEU A 292 -11.21 -27.89 -54.56
CA LEU A 292 -11.09 -27.73 -56.02
C LEU A 292 -12.37 -28.13 -56.75
N LEU A 293 -13.04 -29.20 -56.33
CA LEU A 293 -14.35 -29.60 -56.87
C LEU A 293 -15.41 -28.52 -56.63
N SER A 294 -15.49 -27.98 -55.41
CA SER A 294 -16.42 -26.87 -55.09
C SER A 294 -16.07 -25.56 -55.83
N GLY A 295 -14.79 -25.35 -56.10
CA GLY A 295 -14.23 -24.22 -56.85
C GLY A 295 -14.39 -24.35 -58.36
N THR A 296 -14.78 -25.52 -58.86
CA THR A 296 -15.02 -25.78 -60.28
C THR A 296 -16.38 -25.22 -60.71
N LYS A 297 -16.44 -24.63 -61.91
CA LYS A 297 -17.68 -24.07 -62.46
C LYS A 297 -18.70 -25.19 -62.70
N LYS A 298 -20.00 -24.89 -62.50
CA LYS A 298 -21.10 -25.86 -62.73
C LYS A 298 -21.07 -26.52 -64.12
N ALA A 299 -20.58 -25.82 -65.15
CA ALA A 299 -20.46 -26.33 -66.51
C ALA A 299 -19.33 -27.37 -66.72
N HIS A 300 -18.45 -27.54 -65.72
CA HIS A 300 -17.30 -28.45 -65.75
C HIS A 300 -17.23 -29.30 -64.47
N ALA A 301 -18.37 -29.51 -63.80
CA ALA A 301 -18.41 -30.19 -62.50
C ALA A 301 -17.96 -31.67 -62.56
N ASP A 302 -18.02 -32.28 -63.75
CA ASP A 302 -17.54 -33.62 -64.09
C ASP A 302 -16.04 -33.66 -64.46
N GLN A 303 -15.37 -32.51 -64.56
CA GLN A 303 -13.98 -32.36 -65.00
C GLN A 303 -13.18 -31.39 -64.11
N PRO A 304 -13.08 -31.65 -62.79
CA PRO A 304 -12.21 -30.86 -61.91
C PRO A 304 -10.73 -31.02 -62.32
N PRO A 305 -9.86 -30.07 -61.96
CA PRO A 305 -8.42 -30.24 -62.12
C PRO A 305 -7.93 -31.51 -61.43
N THR A 306 -7.21 -32.36 -62.14
CA THR A 306 -6.72 -33.65 -61.60
C THR A 306 -5.20 -33.72 -61.67
N HIS A 307 -4.59 -33.85 -60.49
CA HIS A 307 -3.15 -34.09 -60.33
C HIS A 307 -2.92 -34.81 -59.00
N ASP A 308 -1.98 -35.76 -58.97
CA ASP A 308 -1.60 -36.48 -57.75
C ASP A 308 -1.07 -35.56 -56.63
N PHE A 309 -0.68 -34.33 -57.00
CA PHE A 309 -0.16 -33.33 -56.09
C PHE A 309 -1.25 -32.82 -55.14
N PHE A 310 -2.49 -32.72 -55.62
CA PHE A 310 -3.63 -32.26 -54.81
C PHE A 310 -3.96 -33.25 -53.70
N GLY A 311 -3.88 -34.56 -53.98
CA GLY A 311 -4.02 -35.61 -52.96
C GLY A 311 -2.87 -35.58 -51.94
N ARG A 312 -1.64 -35.29 -52.37
CA ARG A 312 -0.49 -35.11 -51.45
C ARG A 312 -0.59 -33.84 -50.61
N CYS A 313 -1.16 -32.77 -51.15
CA CYS A 313 -1.46 -31.55 -50.39
C CYS A 313 -2.53 -31.81 -49.33
N ALA A 314 -3.59 -32.55 -49.66
CA ALA A 314 -4.59 -32.96 -48.69
C ALA A 314 -3.95 -33.80 -47.57
N ALA A 315 -3.17 -34.83 -47.91
CA ALA A 315 -2.49 -35.66 -46.92
C ALA A 315 -1.49 -34.87 -46.03
N LEU A 316 -0.81 -33.87 -46.57
CA LEU A 316 0.03 -32.96 -45.78
C LEU A 316 -0.80 -32.11 -44.82
N LEU A 317 -1.87 -31.47 -45.31
CA LEU A 317 -2.74 -30.65 -44.47
C LEU A 317 -3.45 -31.47 -43.40
N ASP A 318 -3.87 -32.70 -43.70
CA ASP A 318 -4.49 -33.61 -42.73
C ASP A 318 -3.46 -34.04 -41.65
N ALA A 319 -2.19 -34.22 -42.05
CA ALA A 319 -1.11 -34.52 -41.10
C ALA A 319 -0.72 -33.31 -40.24
N ASP A 320 -0.74 -32.10 -40.82
CA ASP A 320 -0.58 -30.83 -40.08
C ASP A 320 -1.74 -30.63 -39.09
N GLU A 321 -3.00 -30.84 -39.53
CA GLU A 321 -4.20 -30.76 -38.67
C GLU A 321 -4.13 -31.77 -37.50
N ALA A 322 -3.73 -33.02 -37.76
CA ALA A 322 -3.56 -34.04 -36.73
C ALA A 322 -2.43 -33.70 -35.74
N LEU A 323 -1.34 -33.11 -36.22
CA LEU A 323 -0.25 -32.64 -35.36
C LEU A 323 -0.68 -31.44 -34.52
N ASP A 324 -1.41 -30.48 -35.10
CA ASP A 324 -1.94 -29.31 -34.39
C ASP A 324 -2.95 -29.71 -33.31
N GLU A 325 -3.82 -30.69 -33.58
CA GLU A 325 -4.74 -31.26 -32.59
C GLU A 325 -3.97 -31.91 -31.43
N ALA A 326 -2.92 -32.70 -31.73
CA ALA A 326 -2.06 -33.29 -30.71
C ALA A 326 -1.28 -32.24 -29.91
N LEU A 327 -0.75 -31.20 -30.56
CA LEU A 327 -0.08 -30.08 -29.91
C LEU A 327 -1.03 -29.28 -29.02
N ALA A 328 -2.30 -29.14 -29.39
CA ALA A 328 -3.33 -28.54 -28.54
C ALA A 328 -3.54 -29.36 -27.26
N GLN A 329 -3.59 -30.69 -27.35
CA GLN A 329 -3.66 -31.56 -26.17
C GLN A 329 -2.39 -31.46 -25.29
N VAL A 330 -1.20 -31.33 -25.91
CA VAL A 330 0.05 -31.10 -25.17
C VAL A 330 0.03 -29.74 -24.47
N LEU A 331 -0.46 -28.68 -25.13
CA LEU A 331 -0.62 -27.35 -24.53
C LEU A 331 -1.54 -27.41 -23.30
N VAL A 332 -2.67 -28.09 -23.39
CA VAL A 332 -3.60 -28.27 -22.28
C VAL A 332 -2.93 -29.00 -21.10
N GLY A 333 -2.18 -30.08 -21.39
CA GLY A 333 -1.37 -30.79 -20.39
C GLY A 333 -0.29 -29.91 -19.75
N PHE A 334 0.34 -29.05 -20.55
CA PHE A 334 1.36 -28.11 -20.11
C PHE A 334 0.79 -27.02 -19.20
N GLU A 335 -0.31 -26.38 -19.60
CA GLU A 335 -1.02 -25.37 -18.79
C GLU A 335 -1.50 -25.94 -17.46
N ARG A 336 -2.11 -27.13 -17.48
CA ARG A 336 -2.52 -27.83 -16.27
C ARG A 336 -1.33 -28.13 -15.36
N GLY A 337 -0.26 -28.70 -15.92
CA GLY A 337 0.97 -29.01 -15.20
C GLY A 337 1.62 -27.77 -14.59
N ALA A 338 1.58 -26.63 -15.29
CA ALA A 338 2.06 -25.35 -14.79
C ALA A 338 1.24 -24.88 -13.58
N VAL A 339 -0.09 -24.85 -13.67
CA VAL A 339 -0.97 -24.44 -12.56
C VAL A 339 -0.76 -25.33 -11.32
N GLU A 340 -0.67 -26.64 -11.50
CA GLU A 340 -0.40 -27.59 -10.41
C GLU A 340 1.00 -27.40 -9.82
N HIS A 341 2.02 -27.14 -10.65
CA HIS A 341 3.38 -26.84 -10.21
C HIS A 341 3.44 -25.54 -9.40
N ILE A 342 2.82 -24.47 -9.91
CA ILE A 342 2.78 -23.16 -9.24
C ILE A 342 2.14 -23.29 -7.86
N ARG A 343 0.98 -23.93 -7.75
CA ARG A 343 0.30 -24.18 -6.46
C ARG A 343 1.14 -24.95 -5.45
N ARG A 344 1.96 -25.90 -5.92
CA ARG A 344 2.83 -26.71 -5.05
C ARG A 344 4.02 -25.88 -4.56
N GLU A 345 4.69 -25.18 -5.48
CA GLU A 345 5.86 -24.37 -5.14
C GLU A 345 5.52 -23.12 -4.33
N LEU A 346 4.38 -22.46 -4.59
CA LEU A 346 3.89 -21.37 -3.75
C LEU A 346 3.74 -21.84 -2.31
N ARG A 347 3.01 -22.94 -2.08
CA ARG A 347 2.86 -23.53 -0.72
C ARG A 347 4.22 -23.84 -0.07
N ARG A 348 5.17 -24.39 -0.83
CA ARG A 348 6.53 -24.70 -0.33
C ARG A 348 7.31 -23.45 0.05
N ARG A 349 7.34 -22.42 -0.82
CA ARG A 349 8.09 -21.18 -0.61
C ARG A 349 7.47 -20.34 0.51
N HIS A 350 6.14 -20.26 0.60
CA HIS A 350 5.45 -19.61 1.72
C HIS A 350 5.74 -20.30 3.06
N ALA A 351 5.73 -21.64 3.11
CA ALA A 351 6.10 -22.37 4.32
C ALA A 351 7.55 -22.13 4.74
N ALA A 352 8.49 -22.10 3.78
CA ALA A 352 9.91 -21.85 4.06
C ALA A 352 10.20 -20.41 4.53
N ALA A 353 9.47 -19.43 3.99
CA ALA A 353 9.58 -18.02 4.37
C ALA A 353 8.75 -17.65 5.61
N ASN A 354 7.95 -18.59 6.14
CA ASN A 354 6.99 -18.34 7.21
C ASN A 354 5.99 -17.21 6.89
N THR A 355 5.55 -17.16 5.62
CA THR A 355 4.60 -16.19 5.08
C THR A 355 3.29 -16.85 4.69
N GLN A 356 2.20 -16.07 4.60
CA GLN A 356 0.87 -16.54 4.20
C GLN A 356 0.14 -15.52 3.34
N SER A 357 -0.57 -15.97 2.31
CA SER A 357 -1.57 -15.16 1.62
C SER A 357 -2.93 -15.16 2.29
N TYR A 358 -3.77 -14.23 1.85
CA TYR A 358 -5.17 -14.13 2.26
C TYR A 358 -5.99 -15.39 1.90
N ASP A 359 -5.79 -15.95 0.71
CA ASP A 359 -6.49 -17.17 0.28
C ASP A 359 -6.04 -18.39 1.09
N ALA A 360 -4.72 -18.54 1.30
CA ALA A 360 -4.17 -19.60 2.15
C ALA A 360 -4.69 -19.53 3.59
N LEU A 361 -4.98 -18.32 4.08
CA LEU A 361 -5.52 -18.10 5.42
C LEU A 361 -6.97 -18.60 5.55
N LEU A 362 -7.81 -18.40 4.53
CA LEU A 362 -9.17 -18.96 4.48
C LEU A 362 -9.13 -20.49 4.39
N GLU A 363 -8.27 -21.02 3.51
CA GLU A 363 -8.11 -22.46 3.30
C GLU A 363 -7.64 -23.18 4.55
N ARG A 364 -6.66 -22.63 5.27
CA ARG A 364 -6.16 -23.24 6.51
C ARG A 364 -7.20 -23.28 7.61
N VAL A 365 -8.05 -22.26 7.74
CA VAL A 365 -9.17 -22.32 8.70
C VAL A 365 -10.14 -23.44 8.32
N ARG A 366 -10.48 -23.57 7.04
CA ARG A 366 -11.32 -24.69 6.55
C ARG A 366 -10.67 -26.04 6.82
N GLU A 367 -9.38 -26.19 6.54
CA GLU A 367 -8.63 -27.43 6.80
C GLU A 367 -8.58 -27.77 8.29
N ALA A 368 -8.32 -26.78 9.16
CA ALA A 368 -8.32 -26.97 10.60
C ALA A 368 -9.70 -27.39 11.14
N LEU A 369 -10.78 -26.85 10.58
CA LEU A 369 -12.16 -27.21 10.93
C LEU A 369 -12.59 -28.59 10.37
N ALA A 370 -11.98 -29.03 9.26
CA ALA A 370 -12.25 -30.32 8.63
C ALA A 370 -11.39 -31.47 9.20
N GLY A 371 -10.24 -31.16 9.80
CA GLY A 371 -9.30 -32.13 10.37
C GLY A 371 -9.76 -32.79 11.68
N GLU A 372 -8.89 -33.64 12.24
CA GLU A 372 -9.17 -34.47 13.42
C GLU A 372 -9.51 -33.65 14.69
N GLY A 373 -8.96 -32.42 14.81
CA GLY A 373 -9.26 -31.47 15.89
C GLY A 373 -10.42 -30.50 15.61
N GLY A 374 -11.07 -30.61 14.45
CA GLY A 374 -12.00 -29.61 13.94
C GLY A 374 -13.25 -29.39 14.78
N GLU A 375 -13.83 -30.45 15.36
CA GLU A 375 -15.00 -30.30 16.25
C GLU A 375 -14.65 -29.51 17.52
N ARG A 376 -13.46 -29.74 18.08
CA ARG A 376 -12.99 -29.00 19.26
C ARG A 376 -12.81 -27.51 18.93
N LEU A 377 -12.20 -27.21 17.79
CA LEU A 377 -12.03 -25.85 17.31
C LEU A 377 -13.39 -25.17 17.07
N ALA A 378 -14.33 -25.84 16.40
CA ALA A 378 -15.67 -25.33 16.15
C ALA A 378 -16.43 -25.06 17.46
N ALA A 379 -16.36 -25.98 18.43
CA ALA A 379 -16.98 -25.81 19.74
C ALA A 379 -16.39 -24.63 20.53
N GLN A 380 -15.07 -24.45 20.50
CA GLN A 380 -14.40 -23.29 21.14
C GLN A 380 -14.83 -21.97 20.47
N LEU A 381 -14.85 -21.92 19.13
CA LEU A 381 -15.29 -20.73 18.41
C LEU A 381 -16.75 -20.38 18.68
N ARG A 382 -17.63 -21.39 18.83
CA ARG A 382 -19.02 -21.18 19.27
C ARG A 382 -19.11 -20.68 20.71
N ALA A 383 -18.20 -21.08 21.59
CA ALA A 383 -18.17 -20.59 22.97
C ALA A 383 -17.69 -19.13 23.06
N ASP A 384 -16.67 -18.78 22.26
CA ASP A 384 -16.16 -17.41 22.15
C ASP A 384 -17.17 -16.49 21.46
N TYR A 385 -17.82 -16.99 20.40
CA TYR A 385 -18.78 -16.27 19.57
C TYR A 385 -20.11 -17.03 19.44
N PRO A 386 -20.98 -17.00 20.48
CA PRO A 386 -22.29 -17.66 20.45
C PRO A 386 -23.24 -17.11 19.38
N ALA A 387 -23.03 -15.86 18.94
CA ALA A 387 -23.80 -15.23 17.89
C ALA A 387 -22.88 -14.64 16.81
N ALA A 388 -23.23 -14.87 15.54
CA ALA A 388 -22.53 -14.33 14.38
C ALA A 388 -23.50 -13.62 13.41
N LEU A 389 -23.11 -12.43 12.97
CA LEU A 389 -23.78 -11.57 12.01
C LEU A 389 -22.86 -11.41 10.79
N ILE A 390 -23.16 -12.11 9.70
CA ILE A 390 -22.36 -12.07 8.47
C ILE A 390 -23.00 -11.08 7.50
N ASP A 391 -22.36 -9.94 7.30
CA ASP A 391 -22.77 -8.91 6.35
C ASP A 391 -22.17 -9.16 4.96
N GLU A 392 -22.85 -8.70 3.91
CA GLU A 392 -22.51 -8.93 2.50
C GLU A 392 -22.33 -10.42 2.19
N PHE A 393 -23.19 -11.28 2.75
CA PHE A 393 -23.06 -12.74 2.59
C PHE A 393 -23.06 -13.20 1.12
N GLN A 394 -23.66 -12.43 0.21
CA GLN A 394 -23.63 -12.70 -1.23
C GLN A 394 -22.24 -12.56 -1.87
N ASP A 395 -21.29 -11.92 -1.19
CA ASP A 395 -19.90 -11.75 -1.65
C ASP A 395 -18.95 -12.78 -0.99
N THR A 396 -19.49 -13.84 -0.38
CA THR A 396 -18.70 -14.95 0.18
C THR A 396 -18.35 -15.99 -0.88
N ASP A 397 -17.39 -16.85 -0.56
CA ASP A 397 -16.96 -17.97 -1.42
C ASP A 397 -17.28 -19.34 -0.78
N PRO A 398 -17.09 -20.46 -1.50
CA PRO A 398 -17.37 -21.80 -0.97
C PRO A 398 -16.54 -22.20 0.25
N VAL A 399 -15.29 -21.71 0.38
CA VAL A 399 -14.39 -21.99 1.52
C VAL A 399 -14.89 -21.29 2.78
N GLN A 400 -15.29 -20.03 2.64
CA GLN A 400 -15.89 -19.24 3.73
C GLN A 400 -17.21 -19.85 4.19
N TYR A 401 -18.11 -20.17 3.24
CA TYR A 401 -19.38 -20.80 3.57
C TYR A 401 -19.19 -22.15 4.27
N ALA A 402 -18.27 -23.00 3.79
CA ALA A 402 -17.96 -24.28 4.44
C ALA A 402 -17.49 -24.10 5.90
N SER A 403 -16.69 -23.06 6.17
CA SER A 403 -16.22 -22.74 7.53
C SER A 403 -17.38 -22.34 8.45
N PHE A 404 -18.24 -21.41 8.02
CA PHE A 404 -19.41 -20.99 8.81
C PHE A 404 -20.45 -22.10 8.96
N LYS A 405 -20.63 -22.93 7.93
CA LYS A 405 -21.48 -24.12 7.97
C LYS A 405 -21.01 -25.07 9.07
N ARG A 406 -19.71 -25.37 9.09
CA ARG A 406 -19.11 -26.27 10.10
C ARG A 406 -19.18 -25.71 11.52
N ILE A 407 -18.97 -24.40 11.69
CA ILE A 407 -19.00 -23.77 13.01
C ILE A 407 -20.44 -23.69 13.54
N TYR A 408 -21.41 -23.25 12.73
CA TYR A 408 -22.74 -22.87 13.22
C TYR A 408 -23.88 -23.73 12.68
N ILE A 409 -23.95 -23.97 11.37
CA ILE A 409 -25.12 -24.61 10.73
C ILE A 409 -25.23 -26.07 11.17
N ASP A 410 -24.14 -26.84 11.07
CA ASP A 410 -24.12 -28.26 11.42
C ASP A 410 -24.51 -28.46 12.90
N ALA A 411 -24.00 -27.61 13.78
CA ALA A 411 -24.32 -27.66 15.21
C ALA A 411 -25.81 -27.38 15.51
N VAL A 412 -26.46 -26.49 14.75
CA VAL A 412 -27.90 -26.22 14.92
C VAL A 412 -28.75 -27.38 14.41
N GLU A 413 -28.31 -28.06 13.34
CA GLU A 413 -28.99 -29.24 12.80
C GLU A 413 -28.89 -30.44 13.75
N GLU A 414 -27.75 -30.64 14.40
CA GLU A 414 -27.53 -31.70 15.39
C GLU A 414 -28.26 -31.46 16.71
N ALA A 415 -28.47 -30.20 17.11
CA ALA A 415 -29.06 -29.81 18.39
C ALA A 415 -30.61 -29.84 18.44
N GLN A 416 -31.28 -30.59 17.55
CA GLN A 416 -32.75 -30.74 17.48
C GLN A 416 -33.31 -31.46 18.73
N GLY A 417 -33.31 -30.79 19.89
CA GLY A 417 -33.84 -31.31 21.16
C GLY A 417 -33.48 -30.54 22.45
N GLY A 418 -32.57 -29.54 22.41
CA GLY A 418 -32.15 -28.76 23.60
C GLY A 418 -32.83 -27.39 23.77
N ASP A 419 -32.60 -26.72 24.92
CA ASP A 419 -33.09 -25.37 25.25
C ASP A 419 -32.70 -24.33 24.17
N ALA A 420 -33.69 -23.61 23.65
CA ALA A 420 -33.51 -22.60 22.60
C ALA A 420 -32.52 -21.49 23.01
N SER A 421 -32.40 -21.19 24.31
CA SER A 421 -31.48 -20.16 24.81
C SER A 421 -29.99 -20.51 24.64
N SER A 422 -29.68 -21.81 24.57
CA SER A 422 -28.31 -22.34 24.49
C SER A 422 -27.82 -22.56 23.06
N ARG A 423 -28.71 -22.46 22.06
CA ARG A 423 -28.36 -22.67 20.65
C ARG A 423 -27.60 -21.47 20.10
N PRO A 424 -26.58 -21.71 19.25
CA PRO A 424 -25.87 -20.62 18.61
C PRO A 424 -26.79 -19.89 17.62
N ALA A 425 -26.49 -18.62 17.36
CA ALA A 425 -27.24 -17.78 16.44
C ALA A 425 -26.37 -17.37 15.26
N LEU A 426 -26.82 -17.62 14.03
CA LEU A 426 -26.16 -17.20 12.80
C LEU A 426 -27.15 -16.43 11.93
N PHE A 427 -26.84 -15.17 11.64
CA PHE A 427 -27.59 -14.37 10.68
C PHE A 427 -26.72 -14.11 9.46
N LEU A 428 -27.15 -14.64 8.32
CA LEU A 428 -26.56 -14.40 7.02
C LEU A 428 -27.34 -13.27 6.35
N ILE A 429 -26.70 -12.12 6.15
CA ILE A 429 -27.37 -10.90 5.73
C ILE A 429 -26.74 -10.45 4.41
N GLY A 430 -27.56 -10.34 3.36
CA GLY A 430 -27.04 -10.03 2.04
C GLY A 430 -28.12 -9.75 1.02
N ASP A 431 -27.70 -9.49 -0.21
CA ASP A 431 -28.60 -9.32 -1.36
C ASP A 431 -27.99 -9.99 -2.60
N PRO A 432 -28.54 -11.13 -3.08
CA PRO A 432 -28.00 -11.83 -4.25
C PRO A 432 -28.04 -10.96 -5.50
N LYS A 433 -28.95 -9.98 -5.57
CA LYS A 433 -29.08 -9.02 -6.67
C LYS A 433 -27.90 -8.04 -6.73
N GLN A 434 -27.10 -7.94 -5.67
CA GLN A 434 -25.93 -7.07 -5.56
C GLN A 434 -24.59 -7.84 -5.48
N ALA A 435 -24.56 -9.14 -5.74
CA ALA A 435 -23.31 -9.90 -5.82
C ALA A 435 -22.57 -9.55 -7.13
N ILE A 436 -21.42 -8.86 -7.02
CA ILE A 436 -20.69 -8.31 -8.19
C ILE A 436 -19.16 -8.42 -8.04
N TYR A 437 -18.67 -9.26 -7.13
CA TYR A 437 -17.24 -9.39 -6.82
C TYR A 437 -16.65 -10.73 -7.29
N SER A 438 -17.16 -11.32 -8.39
CA SER A 438 -16.67 -12.61 -8.89
C SER A 438 -15.17 -12.61 -9.22
N PHE A 439 -14.67 -11.47 -9.69
CA PHE A 439 -13.25 -11.22 -9.96
C PHE A 439 -12.36 -11.23 -8.71
N ARG A 440 -12.93 -11.14 -7.51
CA ARG A 440 -12.24 -11.29 -6.21
C ARG A 440 -12.46 -12.66 -5.58
N GLY A 441 -13.00 -13.62 -6.33
CA GLY A 441 -13.27 -14.97 -5.83
C GLY A 441 -14.64 -15.16 -5.16
N ALA A 442 -15.44 -14.10 -5.00
CA ALA A 442 -16.79 -14.23 -4.47
C ALA A 442 -17.67 -15.09 -5.40
N ASP A 443 -18.47 -15.97 -4.81
CA ASP A 443 -19.27 -16.93 -5.55
C ASP A 443 -20.74 -16.84 -5.14
N ILE A 444 -21.56 -16.37 -6.08
CA ILE A 444 -23.02 -16.30 -5.89
C ILE A 444 -23.62 -17.70 -5.67
N PHE A 445 -23.04 -18.76 -6.23
CA PHE A 445 -23.55 -20.11 -6.06
C PHE A 445 -23.35 -20.62 -4.62
N ALA A 446 -22.35 -20.14 -3.88
CA ALA A 446 -22.22 -20.40 -2.46
C ALA A 446 -23.41 -19.82 -1.67
N TYR A 447 -23.81 -18.58 -1.98
CA TYR A 447 -25.03 -17.97 -1.42
C TYR A 447 -26.29 -18.75 -1.81
N LEU A 448 -26.43 -19.15 -3.08
CA LEU A 448 -27.59 -19.90 -3.56
C LEU A 448 -27.69 -21.28 -2.90
N SER A 449 -26.56 -21.96 -2.69
CA SER A 449 -26.50 -23.22 -1.95
C SER A 449 -26.95 -23.04 -0.50
N ALA A 450 -26.46 -22.00 0.18
CA ALA A 450 -26.91 -21.67 1.53
C ALA A 450 -28.42 -21.33 1.58
N ALA A 451 -28.93 -20.61 0.59
CA ALA A 451 -30.34 -20.28 0.49
C ALA A 451 -31.23 -21.51 0.25
N LYS A 452 -30.75 -22.52 -0.49
CA LYS A 452 -31.43 -23.80 -0.68
C LYS A 452 -31.53 -24.60 0.62
N VAL A 453 -30.46 -24.59 1.44
CA VAL A 453 -30.41 -25.31 2.74
C VAL A 453 -31.23 -24.60 3.82
N ILE A 454 -31.11 -23.28 3.95
CA ILE A 454 -31.70 -22.49 5.04
C ILE A 454 -33.13 -22.03 4.72
N GLY A 455 -33.50 -22.04 3.44
CA GLY A 455 -34.75 -21.48 2.91
C GLY A 455 -36.04 -21.98 3.60
N GLY A 456 -37.14 -21.28 3.35
CA GLY A 456 -38.45 -21.58 3.96
C GLY A 456 -38.74 -20.68 5.17
N GLU A 457 -38.98 -21.27 6.34
CA GLU A 457 -39.41 -20.54 7.56
C GLU A 457 -38.34 -19.67 8.21
N ARG A 458 -37.06 -19.96 7.94
CA ARG A 458 -35.91 -19.22 8.48
C ARG A 458 -35.34 -18.17 7.51
N GLY A 459 -35.92 -18.06 6.32
CA GLY A 459 -35.58 -17.07 5.31
C GLY A 459 -36.48 -15.83 5.42
N HIS A 460 -35.87 -14.66 5.55
CA HIS A 460 -36.52 -13.37 5.72
C HIS A 460 -36.15 -12.39 4.61
N THR A 461 -37.02 -11.41 4.35
CA THR A 461 -36.77 -10.36 3.37
C THR A 461 -37.13 -8.98 3.92
N LEU A 462 -36.36 -7.95 3.55
CA LEU A 462 -36.67 -6.55 3.83
C LEU A 462 -37.29 -5.92 2.59
N GLY A 463 -38.58 -5.57 2.68
CA GLY A 463 -39.38 -5.12 1.55
C GLY A 463 -39.51 -3.60 1.40
N ARG A 464 -38.97 -2.78 2.31
CA ARG A 464 -39.19 -1.32 2.33
C ARG A 464 -37.90 -0.53 2.23
N SER A 465 -37.75 0.28 1.18
CA SER A 465 -36.59 1.17 0.96
C SER A 465 -36.77 2.51 1.66
N TYR A 466 -35.75 2.93 2.42
CA TYR A 466 -35.70 4.22 3.12
C TYR A 466 -34.84 5.26 2.38
N ARG A 467 -34.22 4.84 1.28
CA ARG A 467 -33.14 5.56 0.63
C ARG A 467 -33.61 6.50 -0.47
N SER A 468 -34.47 5.99 -1.33
CA SER A 468 -34.82 6.60 -2.62
C SER A 468 -36.29 7.03 -2.66
N ASP A 469 -36.59 7.95 -3.57
CA ASP A 469 -37.93 8.52 -3.73
C ASP A 469 -38.90 7.49 -4.32
N GLY A 470 -40.18 7.57 -3.92
CA GLY A 470 -41.21 6.60 -4.33
C GLY A 470 -41.38 6.46 -5.85
N ALA A 471 -41.37 7.58 -6.57
CA ALA A 471 -41.47 7.60 -8.03
C ALA A 471 -40.31 6.85 -8.72
N LEU A 472 -39.10 6.93 -8.17
CA LEU A 472 -37.94 6.21 -8.67
C LEU A 472 -38.04 4.71 -8.36
N ILE A 473 -38.42 4.34 -7.13
CA ILE A 473 -38.58 2.93 -6.75
C ILE A 473 -39.67 2.25 -7.60
N ALA A 474 -40.82 2.90 -7.80
CA ALA A 474 -41.89 2.35 -8.65
C ALA A 474 -41.47 2.21 -10.13
N ALA A 475 -40.67 3.14 -10.65
CA ALA A 475 -40.05 3.02 -11.98
C ALA A 475 -39.10 1.82 -12.08
N LEU A 476 -38.21 1.64 -11.09
CA LEU A 476 -37.28 0.49 -11.07
C LEU A 476 -38.02 -0.84 -10.90
N ASN A 477 -39.04 -0.90 -10.04
CA ASN A 477 -39.92 -2.07 -9.92
C ASN A 477 -40.55 -2.41 -11.26
N THR A 478 -41.05 -1.41 -12.00
CA THR A 478 -41.66 -1.65 -13.32
C THR A 478 -40.64 -2.18 -14.33
N LEU A 479 -39.40 -1.67 -14.30
CA LEU A 479 -38.32 -2.11 -15.19
C LEU A 479 -37.93 -3.57 -14.93
N PHE A 480 -37.64 -3.94 -13.68
CA PHE A 480 -37.19 -5.29 -13.35
C PHE A 480 -38.33 -6.33 -13.34
N SER A 481 -39.58 -5.92 -13.09
CA SER A 481 -40.74 -6.80 -13.20
C SER A 481 -41.26 -6.97 -14.63
N ALA A 482 -40.73 -6.22 -15.61
CA ALA A 482 -41.12 -6.36 -17.02
C ALA A 482 -40.49 -7.59 -17.70
N ALA A 483 -39.44 -8.14 -17.12
CA ALA A 483 -38.76 -9.34 -17.58
C ALA A 483 -39.15 -10.55 -16.72
N ASP A 484 -39.32 -11.72 -17.34
CA ASP A 484 -39.70 -12.95 -16.62
C ASP A 484 -38.57 -13.46 -15.72
N ARG A 485 -37.32 -13.35 -16.21
CA ARG A 485 -36.08 -13.72 -15.50
C ARG A 485 -35.09 -12.54 -15.49
N PRO A 486 -35.31 -11.51 -14.65
CA PRO A 486 -34.53 -10.27 -14.69
C PRO A 486 -33.04 -10.44 -14.36
N PHE A 487 -32.65 -11.54 -13.69
CA PHE A 487 -31.27 -11.87 -13.35
C PHE A 487 -30.75 -13.15 -14.03
N LEU A 488 -31.50 -13.73 -14.97
CA LEU A 488 -31.19 -14.95 -15.73
C LEU A 488 -31.05 -16.25 -14.91
N LEU A 489 -30.71 -16.18 -13.63
CA LEU A 489 -30.68 -17.29 -12.66
C LEU A 489 -32.04 -17.41 -11.98
N ASP A 490 -32.66 -18.59 -12.06
CA ASP A 490 -33.99 -18.85 -11.50
C ASP A 490 -34.04 -18.69 -9.97
N GLU A 491 -32.92 -18.94 -9.30
CA GLU A 491 -32.82 -18.82 -7.87
C GLU A 491 -32.77 -17.36 -7.39
N ILE A 492 -32.59 -16.38 -8.29
CA ILE A 492 -32.59 -14.95 -7.97
C ILE A 492 -33.90 -14.31 -8.45
N GLU A 493 -34.90 -14.34 -7.57
CA GLU A 493 -36.20 -13.70 -7.78
C GLU A 493 -36.11 -12.18 -7.59
N TYR A 494 -36.70 -11.39 -8.48
CA TYR A 494 -36.92 -9.96 -8.25
C TYR A 494 -38.25 -9.75 -7.50
N ARG A 495 -38.16 -9.25 -6.27
CA ARG A 495 -39.33 -8.88 -5.47
C ARG A 495 -39.47 -7.36 -5.43
N PRO A 496 -40.63 -6.80 -5.84
CA PRO A 496 -40.88 -5.37 -5.74
C PRO A 496 -40.69 -4.86 -4.31
N VAL A 497 -40.07 -3.68 -4.19
CA VAL A 497 -39.76 -3.02 -2.91
C VAL A 497 -40.67 -1.81 -2.74
N ASP A 498 -41.21 -1.61 -1.54
CA ASP A 498 -41.99 -0.43 -1.15
C ASP A 498 -41.08 0.76 -0.80
N THR A 499 -41.64 1.96 -0.74
CA THR A 499 -40.92 3.17 -0.33
C THR A 499 -41.35 3.66 1.05
N ALA A 500 -40.40 4.18 1.83
CA ALA A 500 -40.71 5.00 3.01
C ALA A 500 -40.88 6.49 2.65
N CYS A 501 -40.38 6.94 1.50
CA CYS A 501 -40.42 8.33 1.05
C CYS A 501 -41.41 8.48 -0.12
N ALA A 502 -42.65 8.85 0.20
CA ALA A 502 -43.72 8.96 -0.81
C ALA A 502 -43.61 10.22 -1.69
N HIS A 503 -42.96 11.30 -1.22
CA HIS A 503 -42.80 12.53 -1.99
C HIS A 503 -41.46 12.57 -2.73
N ALA A 504 -41.44 13.28 -3.87
CA ALA A 504 -40.24 13.57 -4.63
C ALA A 504 -39.46 14.70 -3.95
N ARG A 505 -38.19 14.46 -3.61
CA ARG A 505 -37.33 15.45 -2.93
C ARG A 505 -36.56 16.33 -3.91
N LEU A 506 -36.39 15.89 -5.16
CA LEU A 506 -35.79 16.71 -6.21
C LEU A 506 -36.88 17.52 -6.95
N VAL A 507 -36.76 18.84 -6.88
CA VAL A 507 -37.60 19.81 -7.60
C VAL A 507 -36.80 20.34 -8.79
N ALA A 508 -37.17 19.89 -9.99
CA ALA A 508 -36.59 20.27 -11.28
C ALA A 508 -37.66 20.12 -12.38
N ASP A 509 -37.43 20.70 -13.56
CA ASP A 509 -38.37 20.64 -14.70
C ASP A 509 -38.81 19.21 -15.08
N THR A 510 -37.94 18.21 -14.86
CA THR A 510 -38.22 16.80 -15.16
C THR A 510 -38.40 15.90 -13.92
N GLY A 511 -38.34 16.46 -12.70
CA GLY A 511 -38.65 15.74 -11.44
C GLY A 511 -37.72 14.56 -11.08
N SER A 512 -38.21 13.71 -10.17
CA SER A 512 -37.54 12.48 -9.68
C SER A 512 -37.99 11.26 -10.49
N GLY A 513 -37.10 10.31 -10.81
CA GLY A 513 -37.44 9.12 -11.61
C GLY A 513 -36.30 8.57 -12.46
N VAL A 514 -36.64 7.75 -13.47
CA VAL A 514 -35.68 7.23 -14.47
C VAL A 514 -35.78 8.07 -15.75
N GLU A 515 -34.69 8.72 -16.12
CA GLU A 515 -34.57 9.44 -17.39
C GLU A 515 -33.83 8.58 -18.41
N TRP A 516 -34.44 8.34 -19.57
CA TRP A 516 -33.77 7.71 -20.70
C TRP A 516 -33.27 8.77 -21.67
N LEU A 517 -31.95 8.83 -21.84
CA LEU A 517 -31.27 9.67 -22.81
C LEU A 517 -31.05 8.85 -24.08
N PHE A 518 -31.96 8.98 -25.03
CA PHE A 518 -31.95 8.22 -26.27
C PHE A 518 -30.92 8.76 -27.26
N ILE A 519 -30.25 7.87 -28.00
CA ILE A 519 -29.38 8.24 -29.12
C ILE A 519 -29.83 7.50 -30.39
N SER A 520 -30.12 8.27 -31.43
CA SER A 520 -30.46 7.76 -32.76
C SER A 520 -29.19 7.42 -33.57
N SER A 521 -29.22 6.30 -34.29
CA SER A 521 -28.21 5.89 -35.28
C SER A 521 -28.22 6.73 -36.57
N ALA A 522 -29.21 7.62 -36.72
CA ALA A 522 -29.45 8.43 -37.91
C ALA A 522 -29.21 9.94 -37.69
N GLU A 523 -28.38 10.36 -36.72
CA GLU A 523 -27.94 11.76 -36.67
C GLU A 523 -27.13 12.07 -37.95
N PRO A 524 -27.55 13.05 -38.78
CA PRO A 524 -26.78 13.44 -39.95
C PRO A 524 -25.50 14.13 -39.49
N ASP A 525 -24.36 13.77 -40.11
CA ASP A 525 -23.15 14.59 -40.06
C ASP A 525 -23.53 16.05 -40.33
N ALA A 526 -22.98 16.98 -39.53
CA ALA A 526 -23.18 18.42 -39.69
C ALA A 526 -22.82 18.90 -41.12
N ASP A 527 -21.99 18.13 -41.82
CA ASP A 527 -21.71 18.25 -43.25
C ASP A 527 -22.51 17.20 -44.03
N GLY A 528 -23.65 17.60 -44.61
CA GLY A 528 -24.60 16.73 -45.33
C GLY A 528 -24.07 16.06 -46.61
N ALA A 529 -23.05 15.21 -46.50
CA ALA A 529 -22.32 14.64 -47.62
C ALA A 529 -21.90 13.17 -47.45
N SER A 530 -22.81 12.26 -47.07
CA SER A 530 -22.73 10.87 -47.57
C SER A 530 -24.00 10.05 -47.33
N LYS A 531 -24.78 9.79 -48.39
CA LYS A 531 -25.71 8.64 -48.43
C LYS A 531 -24.91 7.37 -48.74
N ARG A 532 -24.04 6.94 -47.82
CA ARG A 532 -23.56 5.55 -47.81
C ARG A 532 -24.37 4.81 -46.76
N LYS A 533 -24.97 3.68 -47.14
CA LYS A 533 -25.64 2.74 -46.22
C LYS A 533 -24.68 2.43 -45.06
N SER A 534 -24.86 3.13 -43.94
CA SER A 534 -24.02 3.00 -42.75
C SER A 534 -24.39 1.69 -42.05
N LYS A 535 -23.53 0.68 -42.19
CA LYS A 535 -23.47 -0.40 -41.21
C LYS A 535 -23.09 0.25 -39.89
N ARG A 536 -23.96 0.18 -38.86
CA ARG A 536 -23.73 0.53 -37.43
C ARG A 536 -22.25 0.90 -37.15
N ASN A 537 -21.86 2.15 -37.44
CA ASN A 537 -20.46 2.58 -37.42
C ASN A 537 -20.08 3.17 -36.04
N ASN A 538 -18.80 3.10 -35.70
CA ASN A 538 -18.20 3.32 -34.37
C ASN A 538 -18.37 4.73 -33.74
N ASP A 539 -18.82 5.76 -34.46
CA ASP A 539 -18.69 7.18 -34.02
C ASP A 539 -19.58 7.59 -32.84
N VAL A 540 -20.76 6.99 -32.67
CA VAL A 540 -21.70 7.35 -31.60
C VAL A 540 -21.17 6.96 -30.21
N GLY A 541 -20.08 6.19 -30.14
CA GLY A 541 -19.39 5.80 -28.90
C GLY A 541 -18.53 6.90 -28.27
N GLU A 542 -17.84 7.68 -29.11
CA GLU A 542 -16.76 8.58 -28.66
C GLU A 542 -17.29 9.90 -28.08
N ASP A 543 -18.45 10.39 -28.52
CA ASP A 543 -19.02 11.67 -28.07
C ASP A 543 -19.94 11.57 -26.83
N VAL A 544 -20.29 10.36 -26.37
CA VAL A 544 -21.15 10.19 -25.18
C VAL A 544 -20.61 10.90 -23.93
N PRO A 545 -19.31 10.81 -23.58
CA PRO A 545 -18.76 11.56 -22.45
C PRO A 545 -19.00 13.07 -22.53
N ALA A 546 -18.84 13.67 -23.71
CA ALA A 546 -19.02 15.11 -23.92
C ALA A 546 -20.49 15.52 -23.87
N ARG A 547 -21.38 14.73 -24.46
CA ARG A 547 -22.84 14.95 -24.38
C ARG A 547 -23.37 14.82 -22.95
N VAL A 548 -22.90 13.84 -22.19
CA VAL A 548 -23.27 13.68 -20.77
C VAL A 548 -22.71 14.82 -19.91
N ALA A 549 -21.51 15.31 -20.21
CA ALA A 549 -20.98 16.51 -19.56
C ALA A 549 -21.86 17.74 -19.85
N ALA A 550 -22.39 17.88 -21.07
CA ALA A 550 -23.35 18.93 -21.42
C ALA A 550 -24.66 18.82 -20.61
N GLU A 551 -25.19 17.60 -20.43
CA GLU A 551 -26.36 17.34 -19.59
C GLU A 551 -26.15 17.77 -18.13
N ILE A 552 -24.97 17.47 -17.57
CA ILE A 552 -24.60 17.86 -16.21
C ILE A 552 -24.49 19.39 -16.09
N VAL A 553 -23.89 20.07 -17.07
CA VAL A 553 -23.84 21.54 -17.09
C VAL A 553 -25.24 22.15 -17.16
N GLY A 554 -26.14 21.57 -17.97
CA GLY A 554 -27.54 21.97 -18.05
C GLY A 554 -28.25 21.85 -16.71
N LEU A 555 -28.07 20.72 -16.01
CA LEU A 555 -28.63 20.50 -14.66
C LEU A 555 -28.11 21.51 -13.64
N LEU A 556 -26.80 21.77 -13.61
CA LEU A 556 -26.19 22.71 -12.66
C LEU A 556 -26.64 24.16 -12.90
N ARG A 557 -27.13 24.48 -14.10
CA ARG A 557 -27.64 25.81 -14.47
C ARG A 557 -29.16 25.96 -14.39
N SER A 558 -29.92 24.86 -14.38
CA SER A 558 -31.40 24.90 -14.40
C SER A 558 -32.02 25.49 -13.13
N GLY A 559 -31.25 25.62 -12.04
CA GLY A 559 -31.76 26.06 -10.75
C GLY A 559 -32.49 24.97 -9.97
N ALA A 560 -32.32 23.70 -10.36
CA ALA A 560 -32.86 22.55 -9.64
C ALA A 560 -32.51 22.58 -8.15
N THR A 561 -33.43 22.14 -7.30
CA THR A 561 -33.26 22.10 -5.84
C THR A 561 -33.57 20.73 -5.27
N ILE A 562 -32.90 20.36 -4.18
CA ILE A 562 -33.12 19.14 -3.40
C ILE A 562 -33.63 19.55 -2.01
N GLU A 563 -34.72 18.94 -1.58
CA GLU A 563 -35.23 19.02 -0.22
C GLU A 563 -34.37 18.17 0.72
N VAL A 564 -33.68 18.83 1.66
CA VAL A 564 -32.76 18.19 2.62
C VAL A 564 -33.50 17.79 3.89
N ARG A 565 -34.44 18.62 4.31
CA ARG A 565 -35.38 18.41 5.42
C ARG A 565 -36.73 18.99 5.02
N LEU A 566 -37.80 18.55 5.69
CA LEU A 566 -39.16 18.96 5.37
C LEU A 566 -39.28 20.49 5.39
N GLY A 567 -39.46 21.12 4.21
CA GLY A 567 -39.51 22.57 4.03
C GLY A 567 -38.16 23.31 3.88
N GLU A 568 -37.03 22.60 3.90
CA GLU A 568 -35.67 23.15 3.69
C GLU A 568 -35.07 22.60 2.39
N THR A 569 -34.92 23.48 1.40
CA THR A 569 -34.36 23.14 0.08
C THR A 569 -33.03 23.82 -0.16
N ARG A 570 -32.15 23.14 -0.91
CA ARG A 570 -30.88 23.70 -1.40
C ARG A 570 -30.74 23.47 -2.90
N ARG A 571 -29.95 24.29 -3.59
CA ARG A 571 -29.65 24.05 -5.00
C ARG A 571 -28.83 22.76 -5.19
N VAL A 572 -29.03 22.12 -6.33
CA VAL A 572 -28.18 21.02 -6.81
C VAL A 572 -26.78 21.57 -7.08
N GLU A 573 -25.78 20.90 -6.52
CA GLU A 573 -24.37 21.22 -6.68
C GLU A 573 -23.64 20.03 -7.32
N ALA A 574 -22.41 20.26 -7.78
CA ALA A 574 -21.64 19.20 -8.45
C ALA A 574 -21.45 17.94 -7.56
N ARG A 575 -21.36 18.10 -6.23
CA ARG A 575 -21.29 16.97 -5.26
C ARG A 575 -22.49 16.03 -5.27
N ASP A 576 -23.63 16.47 -5.78
CA ASP A 576 -24.87 15.69 -5.81
C ASP A 576 -24.96 14.76 -7.00
N VAL A 577 -24.06 14.95 -7.97
CA VAL A 577 -24.04 14.23 -9.23
C VAL A 577 -22.93 13.19 -9.19
N ALA A 578 -23.30 11.95 -9.51
CA ALA A 578 -22.36 10.88 -9.78
C ALA A 578 -22.49 10.34 -11.19
N VAL A 579 -21.37 9.95 -11.79
CA VAL A 579 -21.31 9.24 -13.06
C VAL A 579 -20.76 7.84 -12.81
N LEU A 580 -21.56 6.82 -13.14
CA LEU A 580 -21.18 5.42 -12.95
C LEU A 580 -20.69 4.80 -14.26
N CYS A 581 -19.44 4.35 -14.26
CA CYS A 581 -18.77 3.76 -15.41
C CYS A 581 -18.45 2.27 -15.17
N ARG A 582 -18.18 1.51 -16.25
CA ARG A 582 -17.75 0.11 -16.15
C ARG A 582 -16.25 0.00 -15.85
N SER A 583 -15.44 0.90 -16.41
CA SER A 583 -13.98 0.95 -16.26
C SER A 583 -13.46 2.32 -15.83
N ASN A 584 -12.23 2.36 -15.29
CA ASN A 584 -11.55 3.62 -14.96
C ASN A 584 -11.25 4.46 -16.21
N GLU A 585 -11.00 3.81 -17.36
CA GLU A 585 -10.76 4.50 -18.63
C GLU A 585 -12.00 5.30 -19.08
N GLN A 586 -13.19 4.70 -18.96
CA GLN A 586 -14.46 5.38 -19.22
C GLN A 586 -14.66 6.57 -18.27
N ALA A 587 -14.36 6.40 -16.98
CA ALA A 587 -14.42 7.48 -16.01
C ALA A 587 -13.44 8.62 -16.35
N ALA A 588 -12.21 8.30 -16.76
CA ALA A 588 -11.22 9.30 -17.18
C ALA A 588 -11.71 10.11 -18.40
N LYS A 589 -12.26 9.44 -19.43
CA LYS A 589 -12.84 10.10 -20.61
C LYS A 589 -13.97 11.05 -20.24
N THR A 590 -14.86 10.68 -19.32
CA THR A 590 -15.92 11.59 -18.82
C THR A 590 -15.37 12.71 -17.94
N GLN A 591 -14.31 12.47 -17.17
CA GLN A 591 -13.64 13.51 -16.39
C GLN A 591 -13.03 14.57 -17.30
N ASP A 592 -12.35 14.17 -18.38
CA ASP A 592 -11.76 15.09 -19.35
C ASP A 592 -12.84 15.95 -20.04
N ALA A 593 -13.98 15.36 -20.38
CA ALA A 593 -15.13 16.08 -20.91
C ALA A 593 -15.71 17.12 -19.91
N LEU A 594 -15.87 16.75 -18.63
CA LEU A 594 -16.31 17.66 -17.58
C LEU A 594 -15.30 18.79 -17.34
N ARG A 595 -14.00 18.47 -17.33
CA ARG A 595 -12.90 19.42 -17.16
C ARG A 595 -12.87 20.43 -18.32
N ALA A 596 -13.11 19.99 -19.55
CA ALA A 596 -13.18 20.88 -20.72
C ALA A 596 -14.30 21.94 -20.58
N LEU A 597 -15.40 21.59 -19.91
CA LEU A 597 -16.52 22.48 -19.58
C LEU A 597 -16.35 23.22 -18.25
N GLY A 598 -15.22 23.08 -17.55
CA GLY A 598 -14.96 23.76 -16.28
C GLY A 598 -15.73 23.20 -15.08
N VAL A 599 -16.34 22.01 -15.19
CA VAL A 599 -17.05 21.37 -14.08
C VAL A 599 -16.04 20.60 -13.20
N PRO A 600 -15.96 20.88 -11.88
CA PRO A 600 -15.06 20.17 -10.98
C PRO A 600 -15.52 18.71 -10.88
N SER A 601 -14.58 17.78 -11.05
CA SER A 601 -14.90 16.36 -11.09
C SER A 601 -13.75 15.50 -10.58
N VAL A 602 -14.11 14.44 -9.87
CA VAL A 602 -13.20 13.53 -9.19
C VAL A 602 -13.47 12.12 -9.65
N VAL A 603 -12.43 11.41 -10.08
CA VAL A 603 -12.50 9.97 -10.27
C VAL A 603 -12.11 9.27 -8.98
N GLU A 604 -13.00 8.47 -8.41
CA GLU A 604 -12.67 7.52 -7.34
C GLU A 604 -11.85 6.36 -7.92
N SER A 605 -10.66 6.66 -8.43
CA SER A 605 -9.76 5.70 -9.08
C SER A 605 -8.91 4.96 -8.06
N ALA A 606 -8.40 3.79 -8.42
CA ALA A 606 -7.28 3.16 -7.72
C ALA A 606 -5.93 3.57 -8.35
N ALA A 607 -5.92 4.61 -9.20
CA ALA A 607 -4.71 5.03 -9.86
C ALA A 607 -3.74 5.59 -8.82
N SER A 608 -2.46 5.35 -9.05
CA SER A 608 -1.42 5.71 -8.11
C SER A 608 -0.85 7.07 -8.43
N VAL A 609 -0.41 7.79 -7.39
CA VAL A 609 0.38 9.01 -7.54
C VAL A 609 1.69 8.76 -8.29
N PHE A 610 2.22 7.53 -8.27
CA PHE A 610 3.42 7.14 -9.03
C PHE A 610 3.22 7.11 -10.55
N ASP A 611 1.99 6.98 -11.03
CA ASP A 611 1.65 7.05 -12.46
C ASP A 611 1.63 8.51 -12.98
N SER A 612 1.67 9.49 -12.07
CA SER A 612 1.54 10.90 -12.44
C SER A 612 2.77 11.43 -13.18
N ALA A 613 2.56 12.40 -14.07
CA ALA A 613 3.66 13.16 -14.66
C ALA A 613 4.51 13.85 -13.57
N THR A 614 3.87 14.24 -12.46
CA THR A 614 4.54 14.84 -11.29
C THR A 614 5.57 13.90 -10.67
N ALA A 615 5.32 12.58 -10.63
CA ALA A 615 6.28 11.60 -10.13
C ALA A 615 7.53 11.52 -11.02
N ALA A 616 7.34 11.54 -12.35
CA ALA A 616 8.44 11.58 -13.30
C ALA A 616 9.25 12.88 -13.21
N ASP A 617 8.56 14.01 -13.00
CA ASP A 617 9.20 15.32 -12.81
C ASP A 617 10.01 15.35 -11.51
N LEU A 618 9.45 14.80 -10.43
CA LEU A 618 10.13 14.71 -9.13
C LEU A 618 11.36 13.81 -9.18
N GLU A 619 11.31 12.68 -9.90
CA GLU A 619 12.47 11.81 -10.08
C GLU A 619 13.63 12.56 -10.75
N ARG A 620 13.38 13.32 -11.82
CA ARG A 620 14.42 14.13 -12.48
C ARG A 620 15.00 15.19 -11.55
N VAL A 621 14.15 15.82 -10.73
CA VAL A 621 14.61 16.77 -9.70
C VAL A 621 15.50 16.08 -8.67
N LEU A 622 15.10 14.90 -8.18
CA LEU A 622 15.90 14.13 -7.23
C LEU A 622 17.20 13.61 -7.83
N GLU A 623 17.21 13.24 -9.12
CA GLU A 623 18.44 12.90 -9.84
C GLU A 623 19.41 14.08 -9.92
N ALA A 624 18.91 15.30 -10.17
CA ALA A 624 19.73 16.51 -10.15
C ALA A 624 20.23 16.88 -8.74
N VAL A 625 19.42 16.65 -7.70
CA VAL A 625 19.88 16.76 -6.31
C VAL A 625 20.97 15.73 -6.02
N ARG A 626 20.80 14.48 -6.47
CA ARG A 626 21.76 13.38 -6.27
C ARG A 626 23.09 13.64 -6.96
N ALA A 627 23.05 14.13 -8.19
CA ALA A 627 24.23 14.45 -8.99
C ALA A 627 24.19 15.87 -9.58
N PRO A 628 24.39 16.93 -8.77
CA PRO A 628 24.38 18.33 -9.22
C PRO A 628 25.49 18.67 -10.24
N ALA A 629 26.56 17.88 -10.28
CA ALA A 629 27.61 18.01 -11.28
C ALA A 629 27.20 17.48 -12.67
N SER A 630 26.08 16.74 -12.77
CA SER A 630 25.58 16.22 -14.04
C SER A 630 24.85 17.32 -14.80
N VAL A 631 25.51 17.86 -15.84
CA VAL A 631 24.91 18.88 -16.71
C VAL A 631 23.59 18.39 -17.33
N GLY A 632 23.56 17.15 -17.79
CA GLY A 632 22.35 16.55 -18.37
C GLY A 632 21.22 16.39 -17.35
N GLY A 633 21.54 15.94 -16.13
CA GLY A 633 20.57 15.76 -15.05
C GLY A 633 19.99 17.09 -14.56
N VAL A 634 20.84 18.10 -14.35
CA VAL A 634 20.41 19.45 -13.95
C VAL A 634 19.53 20.06 -15.05
N ARG A 635 19.93 20.01 -16.33
CA ARG A 635 19.07 20.50 -17.44
C ARG A 635 17.71 19.79 -17.48
N ALA A 636 17.69 18.48 -17.26
CA ALA A 636 16.45 17.71 -17.23
C ALA A 636 15.52 18.15 -16.08
N ALA A 637 16.08 18.43 -14.89
CA ALA A 637 15.33 18.96 -13.75
C ALA A 637 14.81 20.38 -14.00
N LEU A 638 15.65 21.28 -14.54
CA LEU A 638 15.29 22.66 -14.84
C LEU A 638 14.16 22.77 -15.88
N ALA A 639 14.07 21.81 -16.80
CA ALA A 639 13.00 21.72 -17.80
C ALA A 639 11.66 21.21 -17.24
N THR A 640 11.61 20.78 -15.97
CA THR A 640 10.38 20.27 -15.37
C THR A 640 9.41 21.40 -14.99
N PRO A 641 8.08 21.14 -15.04
CA PRO A 641 7.07 22.00 -14.44
C PRO A 641 7.27 22.35 -12.96
N LEU A 642 8.03 21.54 -12.21
CA LEU A 642 8.30 21.76 -10.80
C LEU A 642 9.28 22.92 -10.56
N VAL A 643 10.29 23.05 -11.42
CA VAL A 643 11.24 24.18 -11.37
C VAL A 643 10.66 25.41 -12.05
N GLY A 644 9.93 25.21 -13.16
CA GLY A 644 9.11 26.26 -13.75
C GLY A 644 9.82 27.20 -14.72
N LEU A 645 11.02 26.84 -15.21
CA LEU A 645 11.69 27.57 -16.28
C LEU A 645 11.10 27.21 -17.65
N ASP A 646 10.95 28.19 -18.53
CA ASP A 646 10.60 27.94 -19.93
C ASP A 646 11.84 27.56 -20.77
N ALA A 647 11.62 27.08 -21.99
CA ALA A 647 12.69 26.63 -22.87
C ALA A 647 13.71 27.75 -23.20
N ARG A 648 13.29 29.02 -23.19
CA ARG A 648 14.18 30.16 -23.45
C ARG A 648 15.06 30.46 -22.24
N ALA A 649 14.50 30.41 -21.04
CA ALA A 649 15.22 30.58 -19.80
C ALA A 649 16.26 29.46 -19.60
N VAL A 650 15.91 28.21 -19.93
CA VAL A 650 16.88 27.11 -19.89
C VAL A 650 17.99 27.30 -20.93
N ALA A 651 17.66 27.71 -22.16
CA ALA A 651 18.66 27.97 -23.20
C ALA A 651 19.58 29.15 -22.85
N ALA A 652 19.06 30.18 -22.20
CA ALA A 652 19.86 31.34 -21.76
C ALA A 652 20.93 30.98 -20.74
N LEU A 653 20.76 29.90 -19.96
CA LEU A 653 21.76 29.42 -19.00
C LEU A 653 23.02 28.85 -19.68
N ASP A 654 22.99 28.54 -20.97
CA ASP A 654 24.20 28.13 -21.70
C ASP A 654 25.16 29.30 -21.92
N GLU A 655 24.64 30.54 -21.90
CA GLU A 655 25.42 31.78 -22.04
C GLU A 655 25.61 32.51 -20.68
N ASP A 656 24.89 32.10 -19.63
CA ASP A 656 24.93 32.67 -18.28
C ASP A 656 25.54 31.69 -17.26
N GLU A 657 26.88 31.70 -17.20
CA GLU A 657 27.67 30.83 -16.30
C GLU A 657 27.32 31.06 -14.81
N GLN A 658 27.05 32.31 -14.41
CA GLN A 658 26.67 32.64 -13.03
C GLN A 658 25.27 32.11 -12.68
N GLY A 659 24.32 32.24 -13.61
CA GLY A 659 22.98 31.67 -13.45
C GLY A 659 23.01 30.15 -13.35
N TRP A 660 23.87 29.49 -14.13
CA TRP A 660 24.08 28.04 -14.07
C TRP A 660 24.67 27.60 -12.71
N GLU A 661 25.75 28.25 -12.27
CA GLU A 661 26.40 27.96 -10.98
C GLU A 661 25.43 28.13 -9.80
N ALA A 662 24.59 29.19 -9.83
CA ALA A 662 23.56 29.41 -8.83
C ALA A 662 22.53 28.27 -8.74
N TRP A 663 22.21 27.60 -9.85
CA TRP A 663 21.33 26.43 -9.85
C TRP A 663 22.03 25.18 -9.31
N VAL A 664 23.28 24.93 -9.72
CA VAL A 664 24.09 23.83 -9.18
C VAL A 664 24.23 23.97 -7.66
N ASP A 665 24.43 25.18 -7.15
CA ASP A 665 24.46 25.50 -5.73
C ASP A 665 23.15 25.19 -5.00
N ARG A 666 21.99 25.47 -5.63
CA ARG A 666 20.68 25.15 -5.05
C ARG A 666 20.49 23.65 -4.90
N PHE A 667 20.82 22.87 -5.94
CA PHE A 667 20.76 21.41 -5.88
C PHE A 667 21.75 20.82 -4.87
N THR A 668 22.96 21.37 -4.81
CA THR A 668 23.99 21.01 -3.81
C THR A 668 23.49 21.27 -2.39
N ARG A 669 22.96 22.46 -2.09
CA ARG A 669 22.38 22.76 -0.76
C ARG A 669 21.22 21.84 -0.40
N CYS A 670 20.37 21.49 -1.37
CA CYS A 670 19.29 20.53 -1.17
C CYS A 670 19.85 19.16 -0.78
N ARG A 671 20.81 18.62 -1.55
CA ARG A 671 21.45 17.32 -1.28
C ARG A 671 22.05 17.30 0.11
N ASP A 672 22.83 18.30 0.44
CA ASP A 672 23.50 18.33 1.71
C ASP A 672 22.49 18.42 2.88
N THR A 673 21.33 19.07 2.68
CA THR A 673 20.26 19.11 3.70
C THR A 673 19.66 17.71 3.91
N VAL A 674 19.47 16.94 2.84
CA VAL A 674 19.01 15.54 2.92
C VAL A 674 20.03 14.69 3.66
N GLU A 675 21.31 14.83 3.32
CA GLU A 675 22.41 14.04 3.93
C GLU A 675 22.64 14.40 5.40
N ARG A 676 22.56 15.69 5.76
CA ARG A 676 22.80 16.18 7.13
C ARG A 676 21.67 15.82 8.10
N GLY A 677 20.41 15.85 7.66
CA GLY A 677 19.27 15.77 8.58
C GLY A 677 18.30 14.60 8.37
N ARG A 678 18.49 13.80 7.31
CA ARG A 678 17.49 12.82 6.82
C ARG A 678 16.07 13.41 6.67
N ASN A 679 15.99 14.71 6.38
CA ASN A 679 14.75 15.44 6.25
C ASN A 679 14.56 15.90 4.80
N LEU A 680 14.11 14.96 3.99
CA LEU A 680 13.84 15.17 2.57
C LEU A 680 12.79 16.27 2.36
N THR A 681 11.74 16.26 3.18
CA THR A 681 10.65 17.25 3.10
C THR A 681 11.16 18.68 3.27
N ALA A 682 12.01 18.93 4.26
CA ALA A 682 12.58 20.26 4.48
C ALA A 682 13.50 20.70 3.33
N ALA A 683 14.31 19.78 2.80
CA ALA A 683 15.23 20.07 1.70
C ALA A 683 14.47 20.42 0.42
N LEU A 684 13.51 19.58 0.02
CA LEU A 684 12.69 19.79 -1.17
C LEU A 684 11.79 21.01 -1.04
N ARG A 685 11.20 21.25 0.14
CA ARG A 685 10.41 22.46 0.38
C ARG A 685 11.24 23.73 0.20
N THR A 686 12.46 23.76 0.72
CA THR A 686 13.37 24.90 0.52
C THR A 686 13.66 25.14 -0.96
N LEU A 687 13.90 24.07 -1.72
CA LEU A 687 14.13 24.14 -3.17
C LEU A 687 12.89 24.64 -3.93
N PHE A 688 11.72 24.10 -3.63
CA PHE A 688 10.47 24.44 -4.32
C PHE A 688 9.92 25.81 -3.93
N ASP A 689 10.10 26.26 -2.69
CA ASP A 689 9.76 27.61 -2.26
C ASP A 689 10.62 28.65 -3.00
N ALA A 690 11.92 28.36 -3.22
CA ALA A 690 12.79 29.22 -4.01
C ALA A 690 12.40 29.30 -5.50
N CYS A 691 11.65 28.31 -6.00
CA CYS A 691 11.11 28.27 -7.36
C CYS A 691 9.67 28.80 -7.45
N ASP A 692 9.02 29.15 -6.33
CA ASP A 692 7.59 29.45 -6.26
C ASP A 692 6.72 28.32 -6.87
N THR A 693 7.17 27.06 -6.72
CA THR A 693 6.64 25.89 -7.45
C THR A 693 5.12 25.75 -7.30
N GLU A 694 4.59 25.85 -6.07
CA GLU A 694 3.15 25.67 -5.85
C GLU A 694 2.32 26.75 -6.55
N ALA A 695 2.73 28.02 -6.50
CA ALA A 695 2.01 29.10 -7.16
C ALA A 695 2.08 28.97 -8.69
N GLN A 696 3.21 28.51 -9.22
CA GLN A 696 3.35 28.25 -10.65
C GLN A 696 2.50 27.06 -11.12
N LEU A 697 2.45 25.98 -10.33
CA LEU A 697 1.64 24.81 -10.63
C LEU A 697 0.16 25.18 -10.64
N VAL A 698 -0.36 25.84 -9.60
CA VAL A 698 -1.80 26.19 -9.46
C VAL A 698 -2.33 27.07 -10.59
N ARG A 699 -1.47 27.84 -11.28
CA ARG A 699 -1.87 28.62 -12.47
C ARG A 699 -2.18 27.77 -13.69
N ARG A 700 -1.80 26.49 -13.70
CA ARG A 700 -2.06 25.55 -14.80
C ARG A 700 -3.47 24.95 -14.69
N PRO A 701 -4.08 24.54 -15.81
CA PRO A 701 -5.40 23.89 -15.79
C PRO A 701 -5.48 22.63 -14.90
N ASP A 702 -4.37 21.90 -14.73
CA ASP A 702 -4.22 20.71 -13.87
C ASP A 702 -3.41 21.00 -12.58
N GLY A 703 -3.32 22.28 -12.20
CA GLY A 703 -2.38 22.77 -11.19
C GLY A 703 -2.61 22.25 -9.78
N GLU A 704 -3.87 22.24 -9.33
CA GLU A 704 -4.26 21.73 -8.00
C GLU A 704 -3.92 20.24 -7.85
N ARG A 705 -4.11 19.48 -8.93
CA ARG A 705 -3.74 18.07 -8.99
C ARG A 705 -2.25 17.87 -8.83
N ARG A 706 -1.45 18.56 -9.65
CA ARG A 706 0.02 18.46 -9.58
C ARG A 706 0.57 18.86 -8.22
N ALA A 707 0.03 19.91 -7.59
CA ALA A 707 0.44 20.33 -6.26
C ALA A 707 0.10 19.27 -5.19
N THR A 708 -1.08 18.66 -5.28
CA THR A 708 -1.50 17.57 -4.37
C THR A 708 -0.62 16.33 -4.57
N ASP A 709 -0.36 15.95 -5.82
CA ASP A 709 0.50 14.82 -6.17
C ASP A 709 1.93 15.05 -5.64
N LEU A 710 2.48 16.27 -5.79
CA LEU A 710 3.82 16.61 -5.30
C LEU A 710 3.93 16.45 -3.79
N ARG A 711 3.00 17.03 -3.02
CA ARG A 711 3.00 16.91 -1.55
C ARG A 711 2.88 15.45 -1.13
N HIS A 712 1.99 14.71 -1.80
CA HIS A 712 1.79 13.29 -1.52
C HIS A 712 3.06 12.47 -1.78
N LEU A 713 3.73 12.67 -2.93
CA LEU A 713 4.99 12.00 -3.24
C LEU A 713 6.09 12.31 -2.24
N VAL A 714 6.21 13.58 -1.80
CA VAL A 714 7.21 13.99 -0.80
C VAL A 714 6.94 13.32 0.55
N GLU A 715 5.67 13.19 0.96
CA GLU A 715 5.30 12.45 2.17
C GLU A 715 5.67 10.97 2.09
N LEU A 716 5.34 10.30 0.97
CA LEU A 716 5.68 8.89 0.76
C LEU A 716 7.20 8.67 0.78
N LEU A 717 7.96 9.54 0.11
CA LEU A 717 9.41 9.48 0.12
C LEU A 717 10.00 9.72 1.52
N GLN A 718 9.44 10.62 2.32
CA GLN A 718 9.90 10.82 3.70
C GLN A 718 9.56 9.61 4.59
N GLN A 719 8.40 8.98 4.38
CA GLN A 719 8.02 7.76 5.10
C GLN A 719 9.02 6.63 4.83
N VAL A 720 9.32 6.33 3.57
CA VAL A 720 10.28 5.27 3.23
C VAL A 720 11.71 5.64 3.64
N ALA A 721 12.12 6.91 3.50
CA ALA A 721 13.42 7.39 3.98
C ALA A 721 13.62 7.10 5.48
N THR A 722 12.55 7.22 6.26
CA THR A 722 12.58 7.03 7.72
C THR A 722 12.47 5.55 8.08
N ALA A 723 11.53 4.82 7.48
CA ALA A 723 11.24 3.42 7.78
C ALA A 723 12.40 2.50 7.37
N GLU A 724 12.92 2.67 6.16
CA GLU A 724 14.00 1.84 5.60
C GLU A 724 15.39 2.46 5.79
N ARG A 725 15.47 3.66 6.38
CA ARG A 725 16.72 4.42 6.61
C ARG A 725 17.50 4.71 5.31
N LEU A 726 16.80 4.83 4.18
CA LEU A 726 17.40 5.07 2.86
C LEU A 726 18.07 6.45 2.75
N GLY A 727 19.23 6.47 2.09
CA GLY A 727 19.87 7.70 1.60
C GLY A 727 19.31 8.13 0.24
N LEU A 728 19.86 9.20 -0.34
CA LEU A 728 19.34 9.78 -1.58
C LEU A 728 19.40 8.82 -2.78
N ASP A 729 20.46 8.01 -2.92
CA ASP A 729 20.53 6.98 -3.97
C ASP A 729 19.42 5.92 -3.81
N GLY A 730 19.17 5.49 -2.57
CA GLY A 730 18.09 4.54 -2.26
C GLY A 730 16.72 5.11 -2.57
N LEU A 731 16.49 6.39 -2.29
CA LEU A 731 15.22 7.07 -2.56
C LEU A 731 14.96 7.26 -4.06
N VAL A 732 15.97 7.63 -4.84
CA VAL A 732 15.84 7.74 -6.31
C VAL A 732 15.56 6.36 -6.91
N HIS A 733 16.29 5.32 -6.46
CA HIS A 733 16.06 3.96 -6.91
C HIS A 733 14.65 3.46 -6.57
N TRP A 734 14.22 3.67 -5.32
CA TRP A 734 12.88 3.29 -4.86
C TRP A 734 11.78 4.00 -5.65
N LEU A 735 11.90 5.32 -5.90
CA LEU A 735 10.91 6.04 -6.72
C LEU A 735 10.85 5.48 -8.14
N GLY A 736 11.99 5.19 -8.76
CA GLY A 736 12.07 4.57 -10.08
C GLY A 736 11.38 3.20 -10.11
N LEU A 737 11.60 2.37 -9.09
CA LEU A 737 10.91 1.08 -8.92
C LEU A 737 9.40 1.26 -8.76
N MET A 738 8.96 2.18 -7.89
CA MET A 738 7.55 2.41 -7.63
C MET A 738 6.81 3.02 -8.82
N ARG A 739 7.51 3.68 -9.76
CA ARG A 739 6.88 4.13 -11.02
C ARG A 739 6.56 2.98 -11.98
N SER A 740 7.18 1.81 -11.84
CA SER A 740 6.83 0.61 -12.62
C SER A 740 5.49 0.02 -12.15
N PRO A 741 4.45 -0.06 -13.02
CA PRO A 741 3.17 -0.68 -12.65
C PRO A 741 3.34 -2.15 -12.21
N ALA A 742 4.19 -2.90 -12.91
CA ALA A 742 4.46 -4.29 -12.60
C ALA A 742 5.07 -4.48 -11.20
N THR A 743 5.90 -3.53 -10.75
CA THR A 743 6.54 -3.55 -9.42
C THR A 743 5.57 -3.11 -8.31
N ARG A 744 4.60 -2.24 -8.61
CA ARG A 744 3.56 -1.86 -7.63
C ARG A 744 2.50 -2.92 -7.43
N GLU A 745 2.06 -3.55 -8.50
CA GLU A 745 1.12 -4.68 -8.43
C GLU A 745 1.75 -5.78 -7.56
N ALA A 746 2.98 -6.13 -7.90
CA ALA A 746 3.86 -7.04 -7.20
C ALA A 746 4.04 -6.83 -5.68
N LEU A 747 4.33 -5.60 -5.26
CA LEU A 747 4.60 -5.30 -3.85
C LEU A 747 3.31 -5.41 -3.02
N GLY A 748 2.14 -5.16 -3.62
CA GLY A 748 0.87 -5.08 -2.92
C GLY A 748 0.95 -4.16 -1.69
N GLY A 749 0.06 -4.28 -0.72
CA GLY A 749 0.29 -3.65 0.59
C GLY A 749 -0.47 -2.36 0.87
N ASP A 750 -0.36 -1.89 2.13
CA ASP A 750 -0.96 -0.62 2.57
C ASP A 750 -0.27 0.59 1.92
N GLU A 751 0.94 0.42 1.38
CA GLU A 751 1.66 1.44 0.61
C GLU A 751 1.01 1.74 -0.75
N VAL A 752 0.42 0.73 -1.41
CA VAL A 752 -0.32 0.93 -2.67
C VAL A 752 -1.65 1.64 -2.41
N ASP A 753 -2.32 1.34 -1.30
CA ASP A 753 -3.50 2.08 -0.84
C ASP A 753 -3.15 3.52 -0.44
N ALA A 754 -2.04 3.71 0.29
CA ALA A 754 -1.54 5.02 0.65
C ALA A 754 -1.16 5.83 -0.60
N ALA A 755 -0.61 5.19 -1.64
CA ALA A 755 -0.25 5.81 -2.90
C ALA A 755 -1.43 6.08 -3.84
N GLN A 756 -2.67 5.73 -3.45
CA GLN A 756 -3.85 6.10 -4.23
C GLN A 756 -3.97 7.62 -4.29
N LEU A 757 -4.39 8.10 -5.46
CA LEU A 757 -4.54 9.52 -5.69
C LEU A 757 -5.52 10.15 -4.71
N ARG A 758 -5.02 11.11 -3.94
CA ARG A 758 -5.84 11.88 -2.99
C ARG A 758 -6.79 12.79 -3.74
N LEU A 759 -7.90 13.12 -3.07
CA LEU A 759 -8.83 14.13 -3.56
C LEU A 759 -8.10 15.48 -3.69
N GLU A 760 -8.21 16.11 -4.85
CA GLU A 760 -7.59 17.42 -5.15
C GLU A 760 -8.10 18.53 -4.23
N SER A 761 -9.34 18.38 -3.74
CA SER A 761 -9.94 19.25 -2.74
C SER A 761 -11.19 18.61 -2.13
N ASP A 762 -11.62 19.10 -0.96
CA ASP A 762 -12.96 18.83 -0.40
C ASP A 762 -14.10 19.55 -1.18
N ARG A 763 -13.83 20.05 -2.39
CA ARG A 763 -14.80 20.87 -3.14
C ARG A 763 -16.02 20.07 -3.55
N ASP A 764 -17.12 20.78 -3.71
CA ASP A 764 -18.33 20.26 -4.35
C ASP A 764 -18.00 19.88 -5.80
N ALA A 765 -17.77 18.58 -6.06
CA ALA A 765 -17.32 18.06 -7.36
C ALA A 765 -18.14 16.83 -7.79
N VAL A 766 -18.32 16.65 -9.09
CA VAL A 766 -18.98 15.48 -9.68
C VAL A 766 -18.16 14.23 -9.39
N ARG A 767 -18.79 13.19 -8.86
CA ARG A 767 -18.10 11.93 -8.51
C ARG A 767 -18.17 10.94 -9.66
N LEU A 768 -17.04 10.56 -10.22
CA LEU A 768 -16.94 9.48 -11.20
C LEU A 768 -16.44 8.22 -10.52
N ALA A 769 -17.22 7.16 -10.55
CA ALA A 769 -16.87 5.90 -9.91
C ALA A 769 -17.20 4.72 -10.82
N THR A 770 -16.49 3.61 -10.62
CA THR A 770 -16.93 2.35 -11.23
C THR A 770 -18.15 1.81 -10.48
N VAL A 771 -19.01 1.06 -11.16
CA VAL A 771 -20.20 0.43 -10.53
C VAL A 771 -19.81 -0.37 -9.29
N HIS A 772 -18.68 -1.08 -9.32
CA HIS A 772 -18.14 -1.83 -8.18
C HIS A 772 -17.88 -0.94 -6.96
N LYS A 773 -17.14 0.16 -7.13
CA LYS A 773 -16.85 1.10 -6.04
C LYS A 773 -18.08 1.83 -5.53
N SER A 774 -19.12 1.96 -6.36
CA SER A 774 -20.38 2.58 -5.97
C SER A 774 -21.23 1.71 -5.02
N LYS A 775 -20.95 0.41 -4.91
CA LYS A 775 -21.70 -0.49 -4.00
C LYS A 775 -21.57 -0.01 -2.55
N GLY A 776 -22.69 0.04 -1.85
CA GLY A 776 -22.77 0.64 -0.50
C GLY A 776 -22.91 2.17 -0.47
N LEU A 777 -22.52 2.87 -1.55
CA LEU A 777 -22.67 4.33 -1.67
C LEU A 777 -24.06 4.72 -2.19
N GLU A 778 -24.37 6.01 -2.03
CA GLU A 778 -25.62 6.62 -2.45
C GLU A 778 -25.39 8.04 -2.96
N TYR A 779 -26.07 8.39 -4.05
CA TYR A 779 -25.94 9.69 -4.70
C TYR A 779 -27.32 10.28 -4.97
N PRO A 780 -27.52 11.61 -4.78
CA PRO A 780 -28.78 12.26 -5.13
C PRO A 780 -29.19 12.01 -6.60
N ILE A 781 -28.25 12.20 -7.53
CA ILE A 781 -28.46 12.08 -8.98
C ILE A 781 -27.34 11.23 -9.59
N VAL A 782 -27.70 10.27 -10.44
CA VAL A 782 -26.74 9.35 -11.08
C VAL A 782 -26.89 9.37 -12.59
N TYR A 783 -25.76 9.44 -13.31
CA TYR A 783 -25.69 9.25 -14.76
C TYR A 783 -25.00 7.91 -15.09
N CYS A 784 -25.60 7.15 -15.99
CA CYS A 784 -25.10 5.85 -16.45
C CYS A 784 -24.86 5.85 -17.97
N PRO A 785 -23.71 6.38 -18.44
CA PRO A 785 -23.43 6.59 -19.87
C PRO A 785 -23.13 5.33 -20.68
N PHE A 786 -22.70 4.23 -20.03
CA PHE A 786 -22.10 3.08 -20.73
C PHE A 786 -22.83 1.74 -20.51
N LEU A 787 -24.07 1.74 -20.00
CA LEU A 787 -24.83 0.49 -19.74
C LEU A 787 -25.26 -0.28 -21.01
N ARG A 788 -24.95 0.27 -22.19
CA ARG A 788 -25.19 -0.33 -23.51
C ARG A 788 -24.05 -1.23 -24.01
N SER A 789 -22.96 -1.36 -23.26
CA SER A 789 -21.81 -2.19 -23.65
C SER A 789 -22.15 -3.68 -23.65
N ASP A 790 -21.56 -4.43 -24.59
CA ASP A 790 -21.73 -5.88 -24.73
C ASP A 790 -21.19 -6.61 -23.49
N ALA A 791 -21.94 -7.58 -22.97
CA ALA A 791 -21.53 -8.47 -21.89
C ALA A 791 -20.64 -9.64 -22.36
N ALA A 792 -20.12 -9.59 -23.60
CA ALA A 792 -19.29 -10.63 -24.19
C ALA A 792 -18.06 -10.97 -23.32
N LEU A 793 -17.76 -12.27 -23.23
CA LEU A 793 -16.54 -12.76 -22.61
C LEU A 793 -15.29 -12.11 -23.22
N ARG A 794 -14.32 -11.78 -22.36
CA ARG A 794 -12.99 -11.33 -22.80
C ARG A 794 -12.29 -12.46 -23.56
N ASN A 795 -11.27 -12.14 -24.34
CA ASN A 795 -10.54 -13.15 -25.11
C ASN A 795 -9.89 -14.21 -24.21
N SER A 796 -9.34 -13.81 -23.06
CA SER A 796 -8.81 -14.76 -22.06
C SER A 796 -9.89 -15.65 -21.43
N ASP A 797 -11.10 -15.11 -21.21
CA ASP A 797 -12.25 -15.89 -20.72
C ASP A 797 -12.83 -16.84 -21.77
N LYS A 798 -12.64 -16.55 -23.06
CA LYS A 798 -12.99 -17.49 -24.15
C LYS A 798 -11.95 -18.59 -24.32
N ALA A 799 -10.67 -18.27 -24.10
CA ALA A 799 -9.58 -19.24 -24.16
C ALA A 799 -9.67 -20.26 -23.03
N HIS A 800 -10.02 -19.80 -21.81
CA HIS A 800 -10.24 -20.66 -20.65
C HIS A 800 -11.57 -20.32 -19.97
N PRO A 801 -12.71 -20.84 -20.46
CA PRO A 801 -14.02 -20.57 -19.89
C PRO A 801 -14.12 -21.07 -18.45
N ARG A 802 -14.56 -20.17 -17.57
CA ARG A 802 -14.85 -20.44 -16.17
C ARG A 802 -16.36 -20.47 -15.96
N PHE A 803 -16.87 -21.56 -15.40
CA PHE A 803 -18.30 -21.80 -15.22
C PHE A 803 -18.55 -22.77 -14.08
N HIS A 804 -19.76 -22.78 -13.55
CA HIS A 804 -20.22 -23.76 -12.56
C HIS A 804 -20.79 -24.96 -13.31
N ASP A 805 -20.14 -26.11 -13.19
CA ASP A 805 -20.51 -27.32 -13.93
C ASP A 805 -21.73 -28.00 -13.28
N PRO A 806 -22.92 -28.00 -13.93
CA PRO A 806 -24.09 -28.68 -13.39
C PRO A 806 -23.90 -30.20 -13.29
N ARG A 807 -22.97 -30.77 -14.06
CA ARG A 807 -22.63 -32.20 -14.05
C ARG A 807 -21.79 -32.57 -12.82
N ALA A 808 -21.27 -31.58 -12.09
CA ALA A 808 -20.42 -31.74 -10.91
C ALA A 808 -20.98 -30.97 -9.68
N ASP A 809 -22.29 -31.01 -9.47
CA ASP A 809 -22.99 -30.36 -8.35
C ASP A 809 -22.72 -28.83 -8.26
N GLY A 810 -22.55 -28.18 -9.42
CA GLY A 810 -22.25 -26.75 -9.50
C GLY A 810 -20.82 -26.40 -9.08
N ALA A 811 -19.88 -27.34 -9.11
CA ALA A 811 -18.47 -27.05 -8.82
C ALA A 811 -17.89 -26.06 -9.84
N LEU A 812 -17.18 -25.05 -9.33
CA LEU A 812 -16.48 -24.08 -10.16
C LEU A 812 -15.38 -24.79 -10.99
N THR A 813 -15.51 -24.71 -12.30
CA THR A 813 -14.70 -25.44 -13.28
C THR A 813 -14.10 -24.48 -14.31
N VAL A 814 -12.87 -24.74 -14.71
CA VAL A 814 -12.21 -24.08 -15.84
C VAL A 814 -11.94 -25.12 -16.92
N GLN A 815 -12.44 -24.85 -18.13
CA GLN A 815 -12.19 -25.66 -19.32
C GLN A 815 -10.94 -25.14 -20.02
N LEU A 816 -9.88 -25.96 -20.07
CA LEU A 816 -8.64 -25.62 -20.76
C LEU A 816 -8.71 -25.87 -22.27
N ASP A 817 -9.61 -26.76 -22.69
CA ASP A 817 -9.89 -27.05 -24.11
C ASP A 817 -11.33 -26.66 -24.46
N PRO A 818 -11.62 -25.37 -24.71
CA PRO A 818 -12.98 -24.91 -25.02
C PRO A 818 -13.54 -25.49 -26.32
N ALA A 819 -12.68 -25.96 -27.24
CA ALA A 819 -13.13 -26.58 -28.48
C ALA A 819 -13.76 -27.97 -28.23
N SER A 820 -13.31 -28.67 -27.19
CA SER A 820 -13.82 -29.98 -26.81
C SER A 820 -15.23 -29.98 -26.19
N ASP A 821 -15.64 -28.86 -25.57
CA ASP A 821 -16.96 -28.73 -24.94
C ASP A 821 -17.58 -27.34 -25.20
N PRO A 822 -18.35 -27.18 -26.30
CA PRO A 822 -19.05 -25.93 -26.60
C PRO A 822 -20.03 -25.48 -25.50
N ASP A 823 -20.54 -26.40 -24.67
CA ASP A 823 -21.46 -26.06 -23.58
C ASP A 823 -20.76 -25.23 -22.49
N ALA A 824 -19.46 -25.45 -22.28
CA ALA A 824 -18.65 -24.69 -21.31
C ALA A 824 -18.62 -23.19 -21.64
N VAL A 825 -18.42 -22.84 -22.92
CA VAL A 825 -18.42 -21.44 -23.38
C VAL A 825 -19.82 -20.82 -23.24
N ALA A 826 -20.87 -21.59 -23.51
CA ALA A 826 -22.26 -21.14 -23.38
C ALA A 826 -22.62 -20.85 -21.91
N LEU A 827 -22.24 -21.73 -20.98
CA LEU A 827 -22.45 -21.55 -19.54
C LEU A 827 -21.66 -20.34 -19.01
N ALA A 828 -20.38 -20.21 -19.35
CA ALA A 828 -19.56 -19.07 -18.94
C ALA A 828 -20.15 -17.74 -19.46
N THR A 829 -20.63 -17.71 -20.71
CA THR A 829 -21.28 -16.52 -21.29
C THR A 829 -22.58 -16.18 -20.56
N ARG A 830 -23.36 -17.20 -20.17
CA ARG A 830 -24.59 -17.02 -19.38
C ARG A 830 -24.28 -16.41 -18.01
N GLU A 831 -23.29 -16.95 -17.29
CA GLU A 831 -22.89 -16.44 -15.98
C GLU A 831 -22.37 -15.00 -16.05
N ALA A 832 -21.58 -14.67 -17.08
CA ALA A 832 -21.12 -13.30 -17.31
C ALA A 832 -22.28 -12.32 -17.52
N LEU A 833 -23.29 -12.69 -18.32
CA LEU A 833 -24.50 -11.87 -18.51
C LEU A 833 -25.31 -11.75 -17.20
N ALA A 834 -25.42 -12.82 -16.41
CA ALA A 834 -26.09 -12.80 -15.11
C ALA A 834 -25.39 -11.89 -14.09
N GLU A 835 -24.06 -11.78 -14.14
CA GLU A 835 -23.30 -10.79 -13.36
C GLU A 835 -23.52 -9.36 -13.87
N GLU A 836 -23.52 -9.14 -15.20
CA GLU A 836 -23.79 -7.81 -15.77
C GLU A 836 -25.22 -7.32 -15.44
N LEU A 837 -26.21 -8.21 -15.33
CA LEU A 837 -27.56 -7.85 -14.84
C LEU A 837 -27.57 -7.40 -13.38
N ARG A 838 -26.74 -8.03 -12.52
CA ARG A 838 -26.55 -7.60 -11.12
C ARG A 838 -25.81 -6.26 -11.05
N LEU A 839 -24.81 -6.04 -11.90
CA LEU A 839 -24.12 -4.75 -12.03
C LEU A 839 -25.09 -3.64 -12.47
N LEU A 840 -25.97 -3.92 -13.44
CA LEU A 840 -27.03 -3.01 -13.86
C LEU A 840 -27.94 -2.65 -12.68
N TYR A 841 -28.40 -3.64 -11.90
CA TYR A 841 -29.19 -3.40 -10.70
C TYR A 841 -28.47 -2.53 -9.68
N VAL A 842 -27.19 -2.79 -9.39
CA VAL A 842 -26.39 -1.96 -8.49
C VAL A 842 -26.32 -0.53 -8.99
N ALA A 843 -25.99 -0.31 -10.28
CA ALA A 843 -25.85 1.01 -10.88
C ALA A 843 -27.14 1.83 -10.77
N LEU A 844 -28.28 1.26 -11.16
CA LEU A 844 -29.57 1.96 -11.16
C LEU A 844 -30.07 2.26 -9.73
N THR A 845 -29.78 1.36 -8.79
CA THR A 845 -30.19 1.54 -7.38
C THR A 845 -29.31 2.52 -6.62
N ARG A 846 -28.25 3.08 -7.21
CA ARG A 846 -27.36 4.08 -6.55
C ARG A 846 -27.96 5.49 -6.46
N ALA A 847 -29.03 5.79 -7.20
CA ALA A 847 -29.69 7.09 -7.14
C ALA A 847 -30.67 7.19 -5.96
N LYS A 848 -30.79 8.38 -5.35
CA LYS A 848 -31.86 8.72 -4.40
C LYS A 848 -33.08 9.32 -5.10
N HIS A 849 -32.85 10.24 -6.05
CA HIS A 849 -33.93 11.00 -6.69
C HIS A 849 -34.05 10.70 -8.19
N ARG A 850 -32.91 10.71 -8.91
CA ARG A 850 -32.92 10.54 -10.37
C ARG A 850 -31.75 9.71 -10.88
N VAL A 851 -32.05 8.79 -11.80
CA VAL A 851 -31.03 8.09 -12.60
C VAL A 851 -31.26 8.38 -14.07
N SER A 852 -30.23 8.85 -14.76
CA SER A 852 -30.24 9.14 -16.20
C SER A 852 -29.42 8.07 -16.93
N VAL A 853 -30.05 7.32 -17.82
CA VAL A 853 -29.47 6.17 -18.52
C VAL A 853 -29.39 6.46 -20.01
N VAL A 854 -28.21 6.31 -20.59
CA VAL A 854 -28.01 6.48 -22.03
C VAL A 854 -28.35 5.17 -22.76
N TRP A 855 -29.27 5.22 -23.72
CA TRP A 855 -29.72 4.06 -24.49
C TRP A 855 -29.89 4.38 -25.98
N GLY A 856 -29.71 3.40 -26.87
CA GLY A 856 -29.87 3.59 -28.31
C GLY A 856 -29.25 2.46 -29.13
N ALA A 857 -29.65 2.34 -30.39
CA ALA A 857 -29.16 1.29 -31.28
C ALA A 857 -27.67 1.52 -31.61
N SER A 858 -26.82 0.62 -31.11
CA SER A 858 -25.38 0.70 -31.31
C SER A 858 -24.75 -0.68 -31.24
N LYS A 859 -23.53 -0.82 -31.77
CA LYS A 859 -22.79 -2.08 -31.74
C LYS A 859 -22.54 -2.50 -30.28
N GLY A 860 -22.99 -3.69 -29.91
CA GLY A 860 -22.86 -4.25 -28.57
C GLY A 860 -24.12 -4.12 -27.70
N ALA A 861 -25.08 -3.27 -28.09
CA ALA A 861 -26.36 -3.16 -27.39
C ALA A 861 -27.13 -4.50 -27.40
N GLU A 862 -26.98 -5.29 -28.46
CA GLU A 862 -27.59 -6.62 -28.60
C GLU A 862 -27.10 -7.65 -27.57
N GLY A 863 -25.88 -7.49 -27.04
CA GLY A 863 -25.31 -8.36 -26.03
C GLY A 863 -25.30 -7.74 -24.62
N SER A 864 -25.88 -6.56 -24.45
CA SER A 864 -25.88 -5.83 -23.18
C SER A 864 -26.95 -6.33 -22.21
N ALA A 865 -26.67 -6.24 -20.90
CA ALA A 865 -27.65 -6.55 -19.85
C ALA A 865 -28.92 -5.69 -19.95
N LEU A 866 -28.77 -4.41 -20.31
CA LEU A 866 -29.88 -3.49 -20.51
C LEU A 866 -30.74 -3.88 -21.73
N GLY A 867 -30.09 -4.31 -22.82
CA GLY A 867 -30.79 -4.84 -24.00
C GLY A 867 -31.58 -6.10 -23.68
N TYR A 868 -30.99 -7.02 -22.91
CA TYR A 868 -31.69 -8.21 -22.42
C TYR A 868 -32.95 -7.86 -21.61
N LEU A 869 -32.87 -6.86 -20.72
CA LEU A 869 -33.98 -6.49 -19.84
C LEU A 869 -35.11 -5.76 -20.58
N LEU A 870 -34.77 -4.86 -21.52
CA LEU A 870 -35.74 -4.03 -22.23
C LEU A 870 -36.50 -4.78 -23.34
N HIS A 871 -35.85 -5.73 -24.00
CA HIS A 871 -36.30 -6.25 -25.31
C HIS A 871 -36.64 -7.75 -25.33
N GLN A 872 -37.04 -8.34 -24.20
CA GLN A 872 -37.38 -9.78 -24.12
C GLN A 872 -38.53 -10.20 -25.06
N GLY A 873 -39.50 -9.32 -25.31
CA GLY A 873 -40.46 -9.43 -26.43
C GLY A 873 -41.25 -10.75 -26.55
N GLY A 874 -41.43 -11.51 -25.47
CA GLY A 874 -42.09 -12.81 -25.51
C GLY A 874 -41.24 -13.96 -26.08
N ALA A 875 -39.92 -13.76 -26.29
CA ALA A 875 -38.98 -14.77 -26.77
C ALA A 875 -38.76 -15.98 -25.81
N GLY A 876 -39.57 -16.08 -24.74
CA GLY A 876 -39.57 -17.17 -23.77
C GLY A 876 -38.38 -17.11 -22.81
N GLY A 877 -38.64 -17.11 -21.51
CA GLY A 877 -37.61 -17.16 -20.46
C GLY A 877 -36.83 -18.48 -20.34
N GLY A 878 -36.83 -19.37 -21.33
CA GLY A 878 -36.10 -20.64 -21.29
C GLY A 878 -34.58 -20.47 -21.39
N ASP A 879 -33.82 -21.57 -21.28
CA ASP A 879 -32.34 -21.54 -21.30
C ASP A 879 -31.74 -20.98 -22.60
N GLY A 880 -32.48 -20.99 -23.71
CA GLY A 880 -32.11 -20.33 -24.97
C GLY A 880 -32.53 -18.85 -25.08
N GLY A 881 -33.22 -18.29 -24.07
CA GLY A 881 -33.87 -16.97 -24.13
C GLY A 881 -32.90 -15.80 -24.32
N ALA A 882 -31.74 -15.81 -23.67
CA ALA A 882 -30.74 -14.75 -23.85
C ALA A 882 -30.18 -14.70 -25.29
N VAL A 883 -29.98 -15.86 -25.91
CA VAL A 883 -29.53 -15.97 -27.31
C VAL A 883 -30.61 -15.48 -28.27
N ALA A 884 -31.88 -15.84 -28.01
CA ALA A 884 -33.03 -15.38 -28.79
C ALA A 884 -33.23 -13.86 -28.70
N VAL A 885 -33.11 -13.27 -27.50
CA VAL A 885 -33.20 -11.82 -27.31
C VAL A 885 -32.07 -11.09 -28.03
N ARG A 886 -30.83 -11.62 -27.96
CA ARG A 886 -29.70 -11.07 -28.71
C ARG A 886 -29.95 -11.09 -30.22
N ALA A 887 -30.48 -12.19 -30.75
CA ALA A 887 -30.83 -12.31 -32.17
C ALA A 887 -31.92 -11.30 -32.56
N ARG A 888 -32.97 -11.16 -31.75
CA ARG A 888 -34.06 -10.19 -31.95
C ARG A 888 -33.55 -8.74 -32.01
N ILE A 889 -32.72 -8.32 -31.05
CA ILE A 889 -32.15 -6.95 -31.05
C ILE A 889 -31.28 -6.71 -32.28
N LYS A 890 -30.57 -7.74 -32.74
CA LYS A 890 -29.69 -7.65 -33.90
C LYS A 890 -30.43 -7.60 -35.22
N ASP A 891 -31.43 -8.47 -35.38
CA ASP A 891 -32.03 -8.79 -36.69
C ASP A 891 -33.43 -8.15 -36.89
N GLU A 892 -34.14 -7.79 -35.81
CA GLU A 892 -35.54 -7.35 -35.87
C GLU A 892 -35.78 -5.91 -35.36
N LEU A 893 -34.96 -5.39 -34.43
CA LEU A 893 -35.18 -4.08 -33.81
C LEU A 893 -34.37 -2.95 -34.47
N ASP A 894 -35.08 -1.93 -34.97
CA ASP A 894 -34.53 -0.63 -35.36
C ASP A 894 -34.72 0.43 -34.25
N ASP A 895 -34.14 1.62 -34.43
CA ASP A 895 -34.18 2.70 -33.44
C ASP A 895 -35.60 3.12 -33.08
N GLY A 896 -36.49 3.15 -34.06
CA GLY A 896 -37.89 3.52 -33.86
C GLY A 896 -38.61 2.49 -32.99
N ALA A 897 -38.40 1.20 -33.26
CA ALA A 897 -38.93 0.11 -32.45
C ALA A 897 -38.35 0.10 -31.03
N MET A 898 -37.03 0.28 -30.87
CA MET A 898 -36.40 0.35 -29.55
C MET A 898 -36.96 1.51 -28.72
N ARG A 899 -37.15 2.69 -29.33
CA ARG A 899 -37.75 3.85 -28.67
C ARG A 899 -39.21 3.59 -28.31
N ALA A 900 -40.00 3.00 -29.21
CA ALA A 900 -41.40 2.70 -28.95
C ALA A 900 -41.59 1.72 -27.78
N GLU A 901 -40.74 0.69 -27.66
CA GLU A 901 -40.75 -0.23 -26.52
C GLU A 901 -40.40 0.49 -25.20
N LEU A 902 -39.48 1.45 -25.25
CA LEU A 902 -39.10 2.27 -24.10
C LEU A 902 -40.21 3.22 -23.66
N GLU A 903 -40.90 3.85 -24.61
CA GLU A 903 -42.07 4.70 -24.36
C GLU A 903 -43.24 3.89 -23.78
N ALA A 904 -43.45 2.65 -24.25
CA ALA A 904 -44.42 1.72 -23.67
C ALA A 904 -44.06 1.34 -22.23
N LEU A 905 -42.78 1.11 -21.93
CA LEU A 905 -42.31 0.91 -20.55
C LEU A 905 -42.57 2.14 -19.68
N CYS A 906 -42.34 3.35 -20.20
CA CYS A 906 -42.62 4.59 -19.47
C CYS A 906 -44.12 4.73 -19.14
N ALA A 907 -45.01 4.38 -20.08
CA ALA A 907 -46.45 4.39 -19.84
C ALA A 907 -46.87 3.37 -18.76
N ARG A 908 -46.24 2.18 -18.73
CA ARG A 908 -46.47 1.18 -17.66
C ARG A 908 -46.04 1.73 -16.30
N ALA A 909 -44.88 2.38 -16.23
CA ALA A 909 -44.37 2.92 -14.98
C ALA A 909 -45.25 4.05 -14.45
N ALA A 910 -45.69 4.96 -15.32
CA ALA A 910 -46.66 6.00 -14.96
C ALA A 910 -47.95 5.41 -14.37
N SER A 911 -48.45 4.31 -14.93
CA SER A 911 -49.63 3.59 -14.41
C SER A 911 -49.40 2.95 -13.04
N ALA A 912 -48.15 2.59 -12.72
CA ALA A 912 -47.74 2.02 -11.43
C ALA A 912 -47.32 3.09 -10.40
N GLY A 913 -47.51 4.38 -10.69
CA GLY A 913 -47.09 5.49 -9.82
C GLY A 913 -45.58 5.80 -9.86
N GLY A 914 -44.85 5.21 -10.81
CA GLY A 914 -43.46 5.55 -11.11
C GLY A 914 -43.34 6.69 -12.11
N THR A 915 -42.15 7.29 -12.18
CA THR A 915 -41.87 8.35 -13.16
C THR A 915 -40.70 7.93 -14.05
N MET A 916 -40.99 7.76 -15.34
CA MET A 916 -40.02 7.44 -16.38
C MET A 916 -40.32 8.29 -17.61
N TRP A 917 -39.28 8.79 -18.28
CA TRP A 917 -39.44 9.55 -19.52
C TRP A 917 -38.26 9.34 -20.45
N VAL A 918 -38.50 9.58 -21.74
CA VAL A 918 -37.49 9.47 -22.80
C VAL A 918 -37.26 10.86 -23.39
N ARG A 919 -35.98 11.24 -23.52
CA ARG A 919 -35.55 12.48 -24.18
C ARG A 919 -34.35 12.18 -25.08
N GLU A 920 -34.18 12.95 -26.14
CA GLU A 920 -32.94 12.92 -26.92
C GLU A 920 -31.76 13.39 -26.06
N LEU A 921 -30.64 12.68 -26.12
CA LEU A 921 -29.40 13.10 -25.48
C LEU A 921 -28.97 14.46 -26.06
N ALA A 922 -28.64 15.44 -25.21
CA ALA A 922 -28.18 16.74 -25.68
C ALA A 922 -26.97 16.63 -26.61
N ALA A 923 -26.85 17.55 -27.58
CA ALA A 923 -25.62 17.71 -28.35
C ALA A 923 -24.50 18.21 -27.43
N ALA A 924 -23.24 17.92 -27.80
CA ALA A 924 -22.09 18.45 -27.09
C ALA A 924 -22.12 19.99 -27.08
N THR A 925 -21.69 20.58 -25.96
CA THR A 925 -21.61 22.04 -25.81
C THR A 925 -20.16 22.48 -25.62
N THR A 926 -19.88 23.75 -25.89
CA THR A 926 -18.60 24.40 -25.57
C THR A 926 -18.74 25.40 -24.43
N GLU A 927 -19.95 25.59 -23.91
CA GLU A 927 -20.22 26.55 -22.84
C GLU A 927 -19.68 26.07 -21.49
N ARG A 928 -18.81 26.88 -20.88
CA ARG A 928 -18.18 26.54 -19.60
C ARG A 928 -19.05 26.87 -18.39
N TRP A 929 -19.08 25.99 -17.41
CA TRP A 929 -19.62 26.26 -16.08
C TRP A 929 -18.66 27.13 -15.26
N SER A 930 -19.20 28.06 -14.47
CA SER A 930 -18.41 28.89 -13.55
C SER A 930 -19.18 29.09 -12.24
N ARG A 931 -18.47 29.07 -11.11
CA ARG A 931 -19.02 29.33 -9.77
C ARG A 931 -18.90 30.83 -9.48
N SER A 932 -19.99 31.46 -9.04
CA SER A 932 -20.10 32.91 -8.87
C SER A 932 -19.72 33.41 -7.46
N ASP A 933 -18.70 32.84 -6.82
CA ASP A 933 -18.29 33.27 -5.47
C ASP A 933 -17.02 34.15 -5.55
N ALA A 934 -17.09 35.35 -4.95
CA ALA A 934 -15.93 36.24 -4.82
C ALA A 934 -14.92 35.64 -3.83
N ALA A 935 -13.65 35.49 -4.24
CA ALA A 935 -12.62 34.93 -3.38
C ALA A 935 -12.39 35.83 -2.15
N PRO A 936 -12.33 35.28 -0.93
CA PRO A 936 -12.01 36.06 0.26
C PRO A 936 -10.57 36.58 0.18
N VAL A 937 -10.33 37.79 0.70
CA VAL A 937 -8.97 38.31 0.87
C VAL A 937 -8.32 37.56 2.04
N LEU A 938 -7.28 36.79 1.76
CA LEU A 938 -6.53 36.02 2.76
C LEU A 938 -5.29 36.80 3.21
N SER A 939 -4.90 36.65 4.48
CA SER A 939 -3.63 37.18 5.02
C SER A 939 -2.96 36.14 5.92
N VAL A 940 -1.63 36.10 5.91
CA VAL A 940 -0.83 35.18 6.73
C VAL A 940 -0.39 35.87 8.02
N ARG A 941 -0.52 35.20 9.16
CA ARG A 941 -0.02 35.70 10.44
C ARG A 941 1.51 35.65 10.47
N ALA A 942 2.18 36.80 10.62
CA ALA A 942 3.62 36.85 10.83
C ALA A 942 3.98 36.46 12.28
N ALA A 943 4.98 35.60 12.45
CA ALA A 943 5.53 35.27 13.76
C ALA A 943 6.42 36.41 14.27
N THR A 944 6.14 36.95 15.45
CA THR A 944 6.94 38.02 16.09
C THR A 944 7.88 37.50 17.19
N ARG A 945 7.73 36.24 17.60
CA ARG A 945 8.56 35.59 18.62
C ARG A 945 9.88 35.10 18.01
N ARG A 946 11.01 35.39 18.67
CA ARG A 946 12.32 34.81 18.35
C ARG A 946 12.56 33.58 19.23
N PHE A 947 13.17 32.54 18.67
CA PHE A 947 13.60 31.36 19.42
C PHE A 947 14.98 31.62 20.04
N ASP A 948 15.17 31.21 21.29
CA ASP A 948 16.47 31.27 21.96
C ASP A 948 17.21 29.95 21.71
N GLU A 949 18.05 29.95 20.69
CA GLU A 949 18.84 28.78 20.27
C GLU A 949 19.98 28.45 21.24
N ALA A 950 20.30 29.35 22.19
CA ALA A 950 21.38 29.14 23.15
C ALA A 950 21.00 28.17 24.28
N ARG A 951 19.70 27.98 24.56
CA ARG A 951 19.25 27.17 25.69
C ARG A 951 19.15 25.68 25.30
N ARG A 952 20.14 24.87 25.69
CA ARG A 952 20.22 23.44 25.39
C ARG A 952 20.99 22.65 26.45
N THR A 953 20.88 21.33 26.40
CA THR A 953 21.80 20.41 27.09
C THR A 953 22.85 19.96 26.07
N SER A 954 24.13 20.05 26.41
CA SER A 954 25.26 19.68 25.55
C SER A 954 26.23 18.76 26.30
N SER A 955 27.15 18.10 25.60
CA SER A 955 28.28 17.33 26.17
C SER A 955 29.62 17.95 25.77
N PHE A 956 30.74 17.41 26.23
CA PHE A 956 32.05 17.90 25.79
C PHE A 956 32.22 17.74 24.28
N SER A 957 31.91 16.57 23.73
CA SER A 957 32.01 16.33 22.28
C SER A 957 31.07 17.26 21.49
N GLY A 958 29.88 17.58 22.04
CA GLY A 958 28.97 18.57 21.46
C GLY A 958 29.45 20.03 21.52
N LEU A 959 30.45 20.37 22.34
CA LEU A 959 31.11 21.68 22.35
C LEU A 959 32.28 21.76 21.35
N ILE A 960 32.96 20.64 21.09
CA ILE A 960 34.13 20.60 20.20
C ILE A 960 33.72 20.40 18.72
N GLU A 961 32.52 19.88 18.45
CA GLU A 961 32.01 19.72 17.09
C GLU A 961 31.93 21.10 16.38
N ARG A 962 32.84 21.34 15.42
CA ARG A 962 32.92 22.60 14.68
C ARG A 962 31.59 22.84 13.94
N ALA A 963 31.03 24.04 14.08
CA ALA A 963 29.76 24.48 13.48
C ALA A 963 29.63 24.35 11.95
N ASP A 964 30.69 23.92 11.24
CA ASP A 964 30.60 23.53 9.82
C ASP A 964 30.06 22.08 9.62
N ARG A 965 29.70 21.38 10.71
CA ARG A 965 29.08 20.04 10.68
C ARG A 965 27.92 19.89 11.68
N ASP A 966 27.04 20.88 11.77
CA ASP A 966 25.81 20.75 12.59
C ASP A 966 24.77 19.86 11.89
N GLY A 967 24.88 18.54 12.14
CA GLY A 967 23.99 17.52 11.56
C GLY A 967 24.03 16.15 12.25
N ALA A 968 24.65 15.99 13.41
CA ALA A 968 24.51 14.77 14.20
C ALA A 968 23.27 14.90 15.10
N GLY A 969 22.11 14.52 14.57
CA GLY A 969 20.92 14.29 15.38
C GLY A 969 21.26 13.31 16.51
N ALA A 970 20.88 13.67 17.74
CA ALA A 970 20.85 12.85 18.95
C ALA A 970 21.51 11.46 18.77
N ARG A 971 22.84 11.43 18.76
CA ARG A 971 23.53 10.18 19.09
C ARG A 971 23.04 9.80 20.48
N ALA A 972 22.64 8.54 20.62
CA ALA A 972 22.19 7.99 21.88
C ALA A 972 23.09 8.47 23.02
N GLU A 973 22.46 8.78 24.16
CA GLU A 973 23.06 9.19 25.42
C GLU A 973 24.04 8.14 25.97
N LEU A 974 25.15 7.94 25.26
CA LEU A 974 26.26 7.09 25.63
C LEU A 974 27.37 7.97 26.23
N PRO A 975 28.25 7.40 27.06
CA PRO A 975 29.41 8.12 27.57
C PRO A 975 30.28 8.66 26.42
N ASP A 976 30.92 9.82 26.63
CA ASP A 976 31.83 10.47 25.67
C ASP A 976 33.10 9.60 25.48
N HIS A 977 32.96 8.44 24.82
CA HIS A 977 34.09 7.59 24.42
C HIS A 977 34.67 8.12 23.11
N ASP A 978 35.63 9.03 23.22
CA ASP A 978 36.17 9.75 22.06
C ASP A 978 37.24 8.96 21.28
N GLU A 979 37.01 8.85 19.97
CA GLU A 979 38.02 9.09 18.93
C GLU A 979 37.38 9.98 17.84
N HIS A 980 37.69 11.28 17.85
CA HIS A 980 37.36 12.23 16.77
C HIS A 980 38.58 12.46 15.88
N ALA A 981 38.39 12.24 14.57
CA ALA A 981 39.33 12.46 13.46
C ALA A 981 40.65 11.66 13.53
N GLU A 982 40.77 10.69 12.62
CA GLU A 982 42.07 10.15 12.23
C GLU A 982 42.99 11.31 11.84
N LEU A 983 44.17 11.39 12.46
CA LEU A 983 45.32 11.95 11.75
C LEU A 983 45.38 11.21 10.41
N PRO A 984 45.49 11.88 9.24
CA PRO A 984 45.94 11.18 8.06
C PRO A 984 47.26 10.53 8.45
N SER A 985 47.25 9.20 8.54
CA SER A 985 48.46 8.42 8.78
C SER A 985 49.49 8.91 7.76
N PRO A 986 50.63 9.49 8.18
CA PRO A 986 51.75 9.59 7.28
C PRO A 986 52.31 8.17 7.14
N VAL A 987 51.61 7.32 6.39
CA VAL A 987 52.32 6.28 5.65
C VAL A 987 53.17 7.04 4.65
N ALA A 988 54.48 6.96 4.88
CA ALA A 988 55.58 7.62 4.17
C ALA A 988 55.91 9.05 4.64
N MET A 989 56.72 9.15 5.70
CA MET A 989 58.11 9.61 5.58
C MET A 989 58.83 9.57 6.94
N SER A 990 59.60 8.50 7.18
CA SER A 990 60.95 8.50 7.80
C SER A 990 61.22 7.11 8.37
N ALA A 991 61.67 6.21 7.50
CA ALA A 991 62.60 5.17 7.91
C ALA A 991 63.95 5.84 8.20
N ALA A 992 64.11 6.37 9.42
CA ALA A 992 65.40 6.76 9.96
C ALA A 992 65.36 6.83 11.49
N GLY A 993 65.63 5.68 12.11
CA GLY A 993 66.32 5.60 13.40
C GLY A 993 65.54 6.03 14.66
N ALA A 994 64.70 5.15 15.18
CA ALA A 994 64.47 5.02 16.63
C ALA A 994 64.17 3.54 16.96
N GLY A 995 65.21 2.76 17.24
CA GLY A 995 65.03 1.42 17.81
C GLY A 995 64.52 1.56 19.25
N GLY A 996 63.28 1.16 19.49
CA GLY A 996 62.65 1.17 20.81
C GLY A 996 61.62 0.04 20.94
N PRO A 997 61.21 -0.32 22.17
CA PRO A 997 60.23 -1.38 22.41
C PRO A 997 58.88 -1.06 21.76
N THR A 998 58.24 -2.08 21.17
CA THR A 998 56.90 -2.00 20.59
C THR A 998 55.84 -1.95 21.66
N VAL A 999 54.74 -1.23 21.43
CA VAL A 999 53.61 -1.15 22.36
C VAL A 999 52.83 -2.48 22.41
N ARG A 1000 52.22 -2.82 23.57
CA ARG A 1000 51.54 -4.12 23.78
C ARG A 1000 50.27 -4.31 22.93
N LEU A 1001 49.60 -3.23 22.53
CA LEU A 1001 48.39 -3.23 21.71
C LEU A 1001 48.65 -2.69 20.29
N ALA A 1002 49.84 -2.99 19.74
CA ALA A 1002 50.23 -2.55 18.40
C ALA A 1002 49.32 -3.13 17.30
N ASP A 1003 48.96 -4.41 17.41
CA ASP A 1003 48.11 -5.13 16.45
C ASP A 1003 46.61 -5.11 16.82
N PHE A 1004 46.23 -4.36 17.87
CA PHE A 1004 44.82 -4.25 18.28
C PHE A 1004 44.13 -3.14 17.46
N PRO A 1005 42.93 -3.37 16.90
CA PRO A 1005 42.25 -2.38 16.07
C PRO A 1005 42.08 -1.02 16.77
N ALA A 1006 42.17 0.07 16.00
CA ALA A 1006 41.78 1.41 16.45
C ALA A 1006 40.29 1.67 16.16
N GLY A 1007 39.70 2.69 16.79
CA GLY A 1007 38.31 3.06 16.62
C GLY A 1007 37.50 3.09 17.93
N PRO A 1008 36.25 3.59 17.87
CA PRO A 1008 35.37 3.74 19.04
C PRO A 1008 34.92 2.39 19.62
N ARG A 1009 34.71 1.36 18.80
CA ARG A 1009 34.34 0.01 19.29
C ARG A 1009 35.44 -0.62 20.18
N PRO A 1010 36.73 -0.62 19.78
CA PRO A 1010 37.84 -1.00 20.66
C PRO A 1010 37.96 -0.15 21.94
N GLY A 1011 37.72 1.16 21.85
CA GLY A 1011 37.76 2.08 23.01
C GLY A 1011 36.70 1.75 24.06
N ASN A 1012 35.43 1.61 23.65
CA ASN A 1012 34.33 1.23 24.53
C ASN A 1012 34.58 -0.12 25.21
N LEU A 1013 35.15 -1.08 24.47
CA LEU A 1013 35.52 -2.37 25.04
C LEU A 1013 36.54 -2.21 26.18
N LEU A 1014 37.56 -1.38 25.99
CA LEU A 1014 38.58 -1.13 27.02
C LEU A 1014 37.97 -0.49 28.27
N HIS A 1015 37.13 0.53 28.09
CA HIS A 1015 36.42 1.22 29.17
C HIS A 1015 35.56 0.26 29.98
N GLU A 1016 34.76 -0.56 29.29
CA GLU A 1016 33.90 -1.54 29.94
C GLU A 1016 34.68 -2.59 30.75
N VAL A 1017 35.87 -2.98 30.30
CA VAL A 1017 36.73 -3.88 31.09
C VAL A 1017 37.23 -3.16 32.36
N PHE A 1018 37.69 -1.91 32.28
CA PHE A 1018 38.13 -1.15 33.45
C PHE A 1018 37.00 -0.89 34.47
N GLU A 1019 35.76 -0.76 34.01
CA GLU A 1019 34.58 -0.63 34.87
C GLU A 1019 34.28 -1.92 35.66
N GLN A 1020 34.43 -3.08 35.02
CA GLN A 1020 34.01 -4.37 35.58
C GLN A 1020 35.03 -5.02 36.52
N ILE A 1021 36.33 -4.80 36.32
CA ILE A 1021 37.40 -5.51 37.05
C ILE A 1021 37.72 -4.90 38.42
N ASP A 1022 38.14 -5.71 39.39
CA ASP A 1022 38.79 -5.21 40.62
C ASP A 1022 40.28 -4.91 40.38
N PHE A 1023 40.72 -3.66 40.58
CA PHE A 1023 42.12 -3.31 40.35
C PHE A 1023 43.09 -3.98 41.33
N THR A 1024 42.61 -4.37 42.52
CA THR A 1024 43.44 -5.01 43.55
C THR A 1024 43.84 -6.44 43.20
N ARG A 1025 43.25 -7.02 42.15
CA ARG A 1025 43.52 -8.38 41.66
C ARG A 1025 43.33 -9.43 42.78
N ALA A 1026 42.26 -9.26 43.56
CA ALA A 1026 41.86 -10.21 44.60
C ALA A 1026 41.60 -11.62 44.03
N ASP A 1027 41.12 -11.70 42.79
CA ASP A 1027 40.99 -12.94 42.00
C ASP A 1027 41.80 -12.83 40.69
N PRO A 1028 42.90 -13.60 40.52
CA PRO A 1028 43.70 -13.58 39.30
C PRO A 1028 42.97 -14.05 38.03
N ALA A 1029 41.84 -14.75 38.16
CA ALA A 1029 41.06 -15.22 37.01
C ALA A 1029 40.05 -14.18 36.48
N GLU A 1030 39.68 -13.17 37.29
CA GLU A 1030 38.62 -12.19 36.96
C GLU A 1030 38.93 -11.39 35.68
N LEU A 1031 40.17 -10.92 35.51
CA LEU A 1031 40.55 -10.10 34.36
C LEU A 1031 40.54 -10.90 33.04
N PRO A 1032 41.23 -12.06 32.91
CA PRO A 1032 41.16 -12.87 31.70
C PRO A 1032 39.72 -13.27 31.30
N ASP A 1033 38.89 -13.61 32.30
CA ASP A 1033 37.50 -14.02 32.06
C ASP A 1033 36.64 -12.85 31.57
N THR A 1034 36.76 -11.68 32.21
CA THR A 1034 36.08 -10.44 31.81
C THR A 1034 36.52 -10.00 30.41
N VAL A 1035 37.83 -10.04 30.11
CA VAL A 1035 38.37 -9.73 28.78
C VAL A 1035 37.80 -10.67 27.71
N ALA A 1036 37.79 -11.98 27.97
CA ALA A 1036 37.26 -12.96 27.03
C ALA A 1036 35.75 -12.81 26.80
N ALA A 1037 34.98 -12.49 27.85
CA ALA A 1037 33.55 -12.22 27.74
C ALA A 1037 33.26 -10.96 26.95
N THR A 1038 34.00 -9.87 27.20
CA THR A 1038 33.81 -8.59 26.50
C THR A 1038 34.27 -8.67 25.04
N LEU A 1039 35.37 -9.35 24.71
CA LEU A 1039 35.77 -9.59 23.31
C LEU A 1039 34.68 -10.32 22.52
N ARG A 1040 34.05 -11.37 23.10
CA ARG A 1040 32.93 -12.09 22.45
C ARG A 1040 31.72 -11.18 22.20
N ARG A 1041 31.39 -10.31 23.15
CA ARG A 1041 30.25 -9.40 23.06
C ARG A 1041 30.43 -8.31 22.00
N TYR A 1042 31.65 -7.81 21.82
CA TYR A 1042 31.97 -6.80 20.79
C TYR A 1042 32.38 -7.41 19.44
N ASP A 1043 32.34 -8.74 19.31
CA ASP A 1043 32.71 -9.49 18.09
C ASP A 1043 34.17 -9.31 17.67
N PHE A 1044 35.09 -9.30 18.65
CA PHE A 1044 36.54 -9.31 18.42
C PHE A 1044 37.13 -10.70 18.61
N SER A 1045 38.21 -10.99 17.86
CA SER A 1045 38.91 -12.28 17.93
C SER A 1045 39.46 -12.57 19.33
N ALA A 1046 39.23 -13.79 19.81
CA ALA A 1046 39.79 -14.29 21.07
C ALA A 1046 41.34 -14.31 21.08
N ALA A 1047 41.99 -14.23 19.90
CA ALA A 1047 43.44 -14.12 19.81
C ALA A 1047 44.01 -12.86 20.49
N HIS A 1048 43.21 -11.80 20.63
CA HIS A 1048 43.63 -10.58 21.33
C HIS A 1048 43.50 -10.67 22.86
N ALA A 1049 42.88 -11.72 23.42
CA ALA A 1049 42.59 -11.82 24.85
C ALA A 1049 43.86 -11.75 25.71
N ALA A 1050 44.92 -12.46 25.32
CA ALA A 1050 46.19 -12.44 26.06
C ALA A 1050 46.84 -11.05 26.01
N ALA A 1051 46.97 -10.45 24.82
CA ALA A 1051 47.57 -9.13 24.67
C ALA A 1051 46.79 -8.02 25.40
N LEU A 1052 45.45 -8.12 25.42
CA LEU A 1052 44.59 -7.17 26.11
C LEU A 1052 44.65 -7.33 27.63
N THR A 1053 44.64 -8.57 28.13
CA THR A 1053 44.85 -8.88 29.55
C THR A 1053 46.20 -8.32 30.02
N ASP A 1054 47.28 -8.62 29.28
CA ASP A 1054 48.63 -8.15 29.59
C ASP A 1054 48.74 -6.61 29.55
N ALA A 1055 48.05 -5.95 28.62
CA ALA A 1055 48.03 -4.50 28.52
C ALA A 1055 47.28 -3.84 29.70
N ILE A 1056 46.13 -4.37 30.09
CA ILE A 1056 45.36 -3.86 31.23
C ILE A 1056 46.13 -4.10 32.54
N ASP A 1057 46.69 -5.29 32.72
CA ASP A 1057 47.54 -5.59 33.88
C ASP A 1057 48.73 -4.64 33.99
N ALA A 1058 49.37 -4.34 32.86
CA ALA A 1058 50.44 -3.37 32.83
C ALA A 1058 49.98 -1.96 33.24
N VAL A 1059 48.79 -1.52 32.83
CA VAL A 1059 48.23 -0.24 33.28
C VAL A 1059 48.00 -0.23 34.79
N LEU A 1060 47.50 -1.34 35.35
CA LEU A 1060 47.22 -1.45 36.78
C LEU A 1060 48.48 -1.44 37.66
N GLU A 1061 49.55 -2.11 37.22
CA GLU A 1061 50.81 -2.24 37.96
C GLU A 1061 51.77 -1.07 37.78
N THR A 1062 51.65 -0.33 36.68
CA THR A 1062 52.59 0.76 36.36
C THR A 1062 52.43 1.89 37.38
N GLY A 1063 53.56 2.37 37.91
CA GLY A 1063 53.59 3.52 38.78
C GLY A 1063 53.28 4.82 38.03
N LEU A 1064 52.08 5.37 38.25
CA LEU A 1064 51.62 6.64 37.68
C LEU A 1064 52.27 7.82 38.42
N PRO A 1065 53.02 8.70 37.73
CA PRO A 1065 53.63 9.87 38.37
C PRO A 1065 52.56 10.92 38.71
N VAL A 1066 52.44 11.30 39.99
CA VAL A 1066 51.40 12.24 40.48
C VAL A 1066 51.97 13.53 41.10
N GLY A 1067 53.17 13.94 40.67
CA GLY A 1067 53.85 15.16 41.13
C GLY A 1067 54.64 14.98 42.44
N ARG A 1068 55.56 15.91 42.73
CA ARG A 1068 56.46 15.91 43.92
C ARG A 1068 57.33 14.64 44.11
N GLY A 1069 57.48 13.82 43.07
CA GLY A 1069 58.20 12.54 43.14
C GLY A 1069 57.37 11.39 43.72
N GLU A 1070 56.08 11.60 43.99
CA GLU A 1070 55.11 10.59 44.42
C GLU A 1070 54.63 9.75 43.22
N VAL A 1071 54.34 8.48 43.47
CA VAL A 1071 53.88 7.51 42.45
C VAL A 1071 52.71 6.71 43.01
N VAL A 1072 51.65 6.55 42.23
CA VAL A 1072 50.44 5.79 42.59
C VAL A 1072 50.24 4.65 41.58
N ARG A 1073 49.87 3.45 42.04
CA ARG A 1073 49.48 2.35 41.15
C ARG A 1073 47.98 2.14 41.27
N LEU A 1074 47.30 1.87 40.17
CA LEU A 1074 45.86 1.63 40.22
C LEU A 1074 45.54 0.34 40.99
N CYS A 1075 46.45 -0.63 41.01
CA CYS A 1075 46.28 -1.85 41.81
C CYS A 1075 46.29 -1.64 43.33
N ASP A 1076 46.74 -0.46 43.82
CA ASP A 1076 46.67 -0.10 45.23
C ASP A 1076 45.33 0.60 45.59
N VAL A 1077 44.43 0.80 44.63
CA VAL A 1077 43.15 1.51 44.80
C VAL A 1077 42.00 0.50 44.92
N PRO A 1078 41.43 0.29 46.12
CA PRO A 1078 40.31 -0.63 46.30
C PRO A 1078 39.01 -0.06 45.69
N ARG A 1079 38.07 -0.94 45.36
CA ARG A 1079 36.74 -0.54 44.84
C ARG A 1079 36.01 0.47 45.72
N SER A 1080 36.22 0.45 47.04
CA SER A 1080 35.60 1.40 48.00
C SER A 1080 36.17 2.82 47.95
N ALA A 1081 37.36 3.00 47.36
CA ALA A 1081 38.04 4.29 47.26
C ALA A 1081 37.94 4.90 45.84
N ARG A 1082 37.06 4.37 44.98
CA ARG A 1082 36.90 4.82 43.61
C ARG A 1082 35.44 4.91 43.17
N MET A 1083 35.20 5.75 42.17
CA MET A 1083 33.95 5.87 41.42
C MET A 1083 34.31 5.68 39.95
N SER A 1084 33.84 4.59 39.35
CA SER A 1084 33.93 4.37 37.91
C SER A 1084 32.76 5.07 37.23
N GLU A 1085 33.00 5.71 36.09
CA GLU A 1085 31.99 6.34 35.24
C GLU A 1085 31.10 7.36 35.99
N LEU A 1086 31.74 8.35 36.64
CA LEU A 1086 31.00 9.39 37.36
C LEU A 1086 30.30 10.33 36.37
N GLU A 1087 28.99 10.18 36.24
CA GLU A 1087 28.12 11.08 35.50
C GLU A 1087 27.95 12.43 36.23
N PHE A 1088 28.04 13.54 35.49
CA PHE A 1088 27.71 14.87 35.99
C PHE A 1088 26.81 15.66 35.03
N MET A 1089 26.09 16.62 35.60
CA MET A 1089 25.31 17.62 34.87
C MET A 1089 25.58 19.00 35.47
N LEU A 1090 26.36 19.81 34.75
CA LEU A 1090 26.78 21.14 35.18
C LEU A 1090 25.81 22.21 34.63
N PRO A 1091 25.18 23.04 35.47
CA PRO A 1091 24.42 24.19 34.98
C PRO A 1091 25.36 25.24 34.38
N VAL A 1092 25.01 25.77 33.21
CA VAL A 1092 25.77 26.75 32.42
C VAL A 1092 24.96 28.03 32.24
N GLY A 1093 25.51 29.17 32.67
CA GLY A 1093 24.91 30.50 32.48
C GLY A 1093 23.73 30.86 33.40
N ASP A 1094 23.43 30.05 34.43
CA ASP A 1094 22.31 30.27 35.37
C ASP A 1094 22.71 30.93 36.70
N GLY A 1095 23.97 31.40 36.85
CA GLY A 1095 24.40 32.28 37.95
C GLY A 1095 24.53 31.65 39.34
N ASP A 1096 24.17 30.39 39.54
CA ASP A 1096 24.07 29.78 40.87
C ASP A 1096 25.44 29.55 41.54
N ARG A 1097 25.51 29.82 42.85
CA ARG A 1097 26.60 29.35 43.72
C ARG A 1097 26.10 28.02 44.29
N GLY A 1098 26.91 26.98 44.23
CA GLY A 1098 26.60 25.72 44.90
C GLY A 1098 26.59 25.80 46.44
N ASP A 1099 26.25 26.94 47.06
CA ASP A 1099 25.98 27.04 48.48
C ASP A 1099 24.52 26.65 48.74
N GLY A 1100 24.29 25.38 49.09
CA GLY A 1100 22.96 24.79 49.27
C GLY A 1100 22.09 25.42 50.38
N SER A 1101 21.74 26.70 50.26
CA SER A 1101 20.98 27.48 51.23
C SER A 1101 19.72 28.17 50.67
N SER A 1102 19.41 28.03 49.37
CA SER A 1102 18.19 28.63 48.79
C SER A 1102 17.29 27.65 48.06
N PHE A 1103 16.82 26.61 48.75
CA PHE A 1103 15.49 26.03 48.49
C PHE A 1103 14.61 26.24 49.72
N GLY A 1104 14.44 27.51 50.10
CA GLY A 1104 13.50 27.97 51.11
C GLY A 1104 12.28 28.58 50.42
N SER A 1105 11.12 28.00 50.67
CA SER A 1105 9.80 28.43 50.21
C SER A 1105 9.52 29.92 50.44
N GLY A 1106 8.93 30.60 49.46
CA GLY A 1106 8.11 31.79 49.73
C GLY A 1106 8.00 32.80 48.61
N GLY A 1107 6.77 32.94 48.08
CA GLY A 1107 6.25 34.25 47.70
C GLY A 1107 6.33 34.61 46.21
N GLY A 1108 5.19 34.53 45.53
CA GLY A 1108 4.96 35.21 44.27
C GLY A 1108 5.22 36.71 44.40
N GLY A 1109 6.20 37.19 43.65
CA GLY A 1109 6.53 38.60 43.51
C GLY A 1109 7.01 38.84 42.09
N ASN A 1110 6.12 39.39 41.27
CA ASN A 1110 6.37 39.79 39.89
C ASN A 1110 7.35 40.98 39.91
N GLY A 1111 8.64 40.68 39.93
CA GLY A 1111 9.74 41.64 39.89
C GLY A 1111 10.79 41.14 38.91
N GLY A 1112 10.66 41.57 37.65
CA GLY A 1112 11.61 41.28 36.57
C GLY A 1112 12.99 41.86 36.88
N GLY A 1113 13.83 41.01 37.47
CA GLY A 1113 15.25 41.24 37.70
C GLY A 1113 15.95 39.89 37.77
N ALA A 1114 15.66 39.00 36.81
CA ALA A 1114 16.42 37.78 36.65
C ALA A 1114 17.83 38.17 36.18
N ILE A 1115 18.82 38.04 37.06
CA ILE A 1115 20.23 38.10 36.72
C ILE A 1115 20.48 36.90 35.79
N SER A 1116 20.26 37.07 34.49
CA SER A 1116 20.59 36.05 33.49
C SER A 1116 22.11 36.09 33.28
N GLY A 1117 22.81 35.02 33.67
CA GLY A 1117 24.23 34.87 33.40
C GLY A 1117 24.49 34.89 31.89
N GLU A 1118 25.69 35.30 31.49
CA GLU A 1118 26.09 35.27 30.08
C GLU A 1118 26.15 33.82 29.58
N ALA A 1119 25.76 33.60 28.31
CA ALA A 1119 25.92 32.29 27.69
C ALA A 1119 27.40 31.98 27.52
N LEU A 1120 27.82 30.75 27.80
CA LEU A 1120 29.22 30.34 27.70
C LEU A 1120 29.70 30.39 26.25
N ARG A 1121 30.81 31.07 25.99
CA ARG A 1121 31.42 31.21 24.65
C ARG A 1121 32.84 30.65 24.57
N PRO A 1122 33.27 30.16 23.39
CA PRO A 1122 34.68 29.75 23.17
C PRO A 1122 35.69 30.83 23.55
N ALA A 1123 35.39 32.08 23.21
CA ALA A 1123 36.26 33.23 23.49
C ALA A 1123 36.45 33.50 25.00
N GLU A 1124 35.45 33.17 25.83
CA GLU A 1124 35.54 33.34 27.29
C GLU A 1124 36.44 32.27 27.89
N LEU A 1125 36.24 31.00 27.50
CA LEU A 1125 37.10 29.89 27.90
C LEU A 1125 38.56 30.14 27.48
N ALA A 1126 38.79 30.57 26.24
CA ALA A 1126 40.11 30.90 25.73
C ALA A 1126 40.77 32.03 26.55
N ARG A 1127 40.01 33.08 26.90
CA ARG A 1127 40.52 34.19 27.71
C ARG A 1127 40.91 33.73 29.12
N VAL A 1128 40.13 32.85 29.74
CA VAL A 1128 40.46 32.28 31.06
C VAL A 1128 41.75 31.47 30.99
N LEU A 1129 41.89 30.60 29.98
CA LEU A 1129 43.10 29.80 29.80
C LEU A 1129 44.34 30.67 29.52
N GLU A 1130 44.23 31.68 28.67
CA GLU A 1130 45.33 32.60 28.35
C GLU A 1130 45.76 33.42 29.57
N ALA A 1131 44.81 33.95 30.35
CA ALA A 1131 45.09 34.73 31.56
C ALA A 1131 45.79 33.90 32.65
N GLN A 1132 45.52 32.60 32.72
CA GLN A 1132 46.13 31.68 33.68
C GLN A 1132 47.41 31.00 33.14
N GLY A 1133 47.78 31.24 31.88
CA GLY A 1133 48.92 30.60 31.23
C GLY A 1133 48.78 29.06 31.14
N ALA A 1134 47.57 28.58 30.88
CA ALA A 1134 47.21 27.16 30.86
C ALA A 1134 46.79 26.68 29.46
N PRO A 1135 47.07 25.41 29.09
CA PRO A 1135 47.96 24.45 29.75
C PRO A 1135 49.42 24.88 29.64
N LYS A 1136 50.22 24.59 30.66
CA LYS A 1136 51.67 24.90 30.66
C LYS A 1136 52.43 24.13 29.58
N ALA A 1137 51.95 22.92 29.27
CA ALA A 1137 52.55 22.03 28.27
C ALA A 1137 52.31 22.52 26.82
N SER A 1138 51.27 23.34 26.58
CA SER A 1138 50.95 23.90 25.27
C SER A 1138 50.47 25.35 25.38
N PRO A 1139 51.40 26.33 25.49
CA PRO A 1139 51.05 27.74 25.69
C PRO A 1139 50.23 28.37 24.57
N THR A 1140 50.18 27.75 23.38
CA THR A 1140 49.41 28.23 22.22
C THR A 1140 47.98 27.69 22.16
N TYR A 1141 47.63 26.69 22.99
CA TYR A 1141 46.32 26.02 22.94
C TYR A 1141 45.14 26.99 23.15
N ALA A 1142 45.27 27.97 24.04
CA ALA A 1142 44.21 28.96 24.29
C ALA A 1142 43.77 29.71 23.01
N ARG A 1143 44.70 29.97 22.08
CA ARG A 1143 44.38 30.59 20.78
C ARG A 1143 43.65 29.65 19.84
N SER A 1144 44.02 28.36 19.84
CA SER A 1144 43.32 27.32 19.08
C SER A 1144 41.89 27.12 19.59
N LEU A 1145 41.69 27.19 20.91
CA LEU A 1145 40.38 27.11 21.54
C LEU A 1145 39.45 28.27 21.12
N ALA A 1146 39.99 29.48 20.97
CA ALA A 1146 39.23 30.64 20.50
C ALA A 1146 38.68 30.46 19.05
N ALA A 1147 39.26 29.54 18.27
CA ALA A 1147 38.81 29.21 16.93
C ALA A 1147 37.70 28.14 16.90
N LEU A 1148 37.32 27.56 18.05
CA LEU A 1148 36.13 26.71 18.14
C LEU A 1148 34.87 27.55 17.90
N GLY A 1149 33.94 27.02 17.11
CA GLY A 1149 32.76 27.73 16.62
C GLY A 1149 31.43 27.34 17.27
N PHE A 1150 31.40 26.75 18.47
CA PHE A 1150 30.14 26.26 19.04
C PHE A 1150 29.15 27.39 19.36
N THR A 1151 27.86 27.14 19.10
CA THR A 1151 26.75 28.07 19.44
C THR A 1151 26.76 28.39 20.95
N PRO A 1152 26.61 29.66 21.37
CA PRO A 1152 26.63 30.03 22.79
C PRO A 1152 25.72 29.14 23.64
N LEU A 1153 26.23 28.64 24.77
CA LEU A 1153 25.51 27.65 25.59
C LEU A 1153 24.91 28.27 26.85
N ARG A 1154 23.61 28.03 27.06
CA ARG A 1154 22.88 28.17 28.33
C ARG A 1154 22.12 26.88 28.62
N GLY A 1155 21.98 26.49 29.88
CA GLY A 1155 21.31 25.24 30.25
C GLY A 1155 22.26 24.30 30.97
N PHE A 1156 22.57 23.14 30.38
CA PHE A 1156 23.35 22.10 31.06
C PHE A 1156 24.48 21.54 30.20
N LEU A 1157 25.61 21.23 30.83
CA LEU A 1157 26.72 20.46 30.28
C LEU A 1157 26.77 19.10 30.98
N ARG A 1158 26.48 18.03 30.25
CA ARG A 1158 26.57 16.64 30.73
C ARG A 1158 27.95 16.06 30.40
N GLY A 1159 28.44 15.14 31.22
CA GLY A 1159 29.64 14.37 30.90
C GLY A 1159 29.83 13.21 31.85
N PHE A 1160 30.75 12.32 31.51
CA PHE A 1160 31.11 11.13 32.29
C PHE A 1160 32.61 11.16 32.55
N VAL A 1161 33.02 10.91 33.79
CA VAL A 1161 34.43 10.82 34.16
C VAL A 1161 34.76 9.35 34.40
N ASP A 1162 35.65 8.76 33.59
CA ASP A 1162 35.92 7.32 33.61
C ASP A 1162 36.27 6.78 35.00
N LEU A 1163 37.12 7.50 35.74
CA LEU A 1163 37.48 7.12 37.09
C LEU A 1163 37.81 8.33 37.96
N VAL A 1164 37.20 8.39 39.14
CA VAL A 1164 37.60 9.28 40.23
C VAL A 1164 37.99 8.43 41.43
N PHE A 1165 39.18 8.61 41.98
CA PHE A 1165 39.63 7.81 43.12
C PHE A 1165 40.36 8.62 44.19
N GLU A 1166 40.36 8.10 45.41
CA GLU A 1166 41.05 8.66 46.57
C GLU A 1166 42.27 7.81 46.92
N HIS A 1167 43.40 8.46 47.12
CA HIS A 1167 44.63 7.82 47.59
C HIS A 1167 45.46 8.79 48.42
N GLY A 1168 45.76 8.40 49.67
CA GLY A 1168 46.62 9.18 50.57
C GLY A 1168 46.02 10.53 51.00
N GLY A 1169 44.71 10.62 51.14
CA GLY A 1169 43.95 11.83 51.47
C GLY A 1169 43.74 12.78 50.28
N ARG A 1170 44.02 12.33 49.05
CA ARG A 1170 43.91 13.14 47.82
C ARG A 1170 43.04 12.47 46.76
N TRP A 1171 42.26 13.28 46.06
CA TRP A 1171 41.36 12.84 44.99
C TRP A 1171 41.95 13.07 43.60
N TYR A 1172 41.88 12.07 42.74
CA TYR A 1172 42.39 12.11 41.37
C TYR A 1172 41.28 11.86 40.36
N VAL A 1173 41.37 12.51 39.21
CA VAL A 1173 40.54 12.26 38.03
C VAL A 1173 41.37 11.50 37.01
N VAL A 1174 40.82 10.43 36.44
CA VAL A 1174 41.46 9.60 35.42
C VAL A 1174 40.53 9.49 34.22
N ASP A 1175 41.13 9.58 33.04
CA ASP A 1175 40.50 9.32 31.75
C ASP A 1175 41.37 8.34 30.95
N TYR A 1176 40.78 7.24 30.47
CA TYR A 1176 41.46 6.19 29.72
C TYR A 1176 41.36 6.48 28.22
N LYS A 1177 42.52 6.64 27.58
CA LYS A 1177 42.63 6.93 26.15
C LYS A 1177 43.15 5.71 25.39
N SER A 1178 42.37 5.22 24.43
CA SER A 1178 42.76 4.10 23.55
C SER A 1178 43.46 4.55 22.26
N ASN A 1179 43.75 5.85 22.12
CA ASN A 1179 44.28 6.46 20.90
C ASN A 1179 45.57 5.78 20.40
N PHE A 1180 45.66 5.61 19.08
CA PHE A 1180 46.85 5.10 18.41
C PHE A 1180 47.77 6.26 17.97
N LEU A 1181 48.92 6.41 18.63
CA LEU A 1181 49.91 7.46 18.32
C LEU A 1181 51.10 6.92 17.50
N GLY A 1182 51.29 5.61 17.47
CA GLY A 1182 52.36 4.92 16.75
C GLY A 1182 52.65 3.53 17.30
N MET A 1183 53.65 2.84 16.75
CA MET A 1183 53.96 1.43 17.07
C MET A 1183 54.99 1.29 18.19
N HIS A 1184 55.69 2.37 18.57
CA HIS A 1184 56.82 2.34 19.50
C HIS A 1184 56.53 3.16 20.76
N ALA A 1185 57.20 2.80 21.87
CA ALA A 1185 57.06 3.54 23.14
C ALA A 1185 57.38 5.05 23.02
N ALA A 1186 58.28 5.43 22.11
CA ALA A 1186 58.64 6.83 21.86
C ALA A 1186 57.46 7.67 21.33
N ASP A 1187 56.53 7.05 20.60
CA ASP A 1187 55.33 7.70 20.06
C ASP A 1187 54.33 8.10 21.16
N TYR A 1188 54.53 7.56 22.37
CA TYR A 1188 53.75 7.86 23.58
C TYR A 1188 54.57 8.65 24.62
N GLY A 1189 55.65 9.30 24.19
CA GLY A 1189 56.46 10.19 25.02
C GLY A 1189 55.74 11.50 25.35
N GLN A 1190 56.24 12.24 26.36
CA GLN A 1190 55.59 13.43 26.91
C GLN A 1190 55.26 14.52 25.86
N THR A 1191 56.12 14.73 24.87
CA THR A 1191 55.86 15.70 23.78
C THR A 1191 54.70 15.24 22.89
N ALA A 1192 54.68 13.97 22.48
CA ALA A 1192 53.62 13.41 21.65
C ALA A 1192 52.27 13.40 22.40
N LEU A 1193 52.29 13.10 23.72
CA LEU A 1193 51.09 13.21 24.55
C LEU A 1193 50.60 14.66 24.66
N ALA A 1194 51.50 15.64 24.83
CA ALA A 1194 51.11 17.05 24.90
C ALA A 1194 50.46 17.55 23.60
N ASP A 1195 50.96 17.08 22.44
CA ASP A 1195 50.38 17.36 21.13
C ASP A 1195 49.03 16.67 20.94
N ALA A 1196 48.90 15.39 21.33
CA ALA A 1196 47.64 14.66 21.27
C ALA A 1196 46.56 15.30 22.17
N MET A 1197 46.93 15.69 23.40
CA MET A 1197 46.05 16.41 24.33
C MET A 1197 45.55 17.75 23.76
N ALA A 1198 46.40 18.45 22.99
CA ALA A 1198 46.02 19.69 22.32
C ALA A 1198 45.12 19.44 21.11
N HIS A 1199 45.44 18.43 20.31
CA HIS A 1199 44.76 18.13 19.05
C HIS A 1199 43.31 17.68 19.26
N HIS A 1200 43.06 16.88 20.29
CA HIS A 1200 41.74 16.37 20.64
C HIS A 1200 41.01 17.21 21.70
N ASP A 1201 41.51 18.41 22.02
CA ASP A 1201 40.94 19.31 23.03
C ASP A 1201 40.79 18.69 24.44
N TYR A 1202 41.53 17.63 24.75
CA TYR A 1202 41.49 16.94 26.05
C TYR A 1202 41.91 17.83 27.22
N TYR A 1203 42.66 18.91 26.98
CA TYR A 1203 42.90 19.92 28.02
C TYR A 1203 41.60 20.56 28.51
N LEU A 1204 40.70 20.95 27.59
CA LEU A 1204 39.41 21.51 27.96
C LEU A 1204 38.55 20.48 28.71
N GLN A 1205 38.52 19.23 28.22
CA GLN A 1205 37.83 18.12 28.88
C GLN A 1205 38.33 17.94 30.32
N ALA A 1206 39.66 17.86 30.51
CA ALA A 1206 40.30 17.71 31.81
C ALA A 1206 39.91 18.82 32.80
N TYR A 1207 39.86 20.07 32.32
CA TYR A 1207 39.48 21.20 33.16
C TYR A 1207 37.99 21.22 33.49
N LEU A 1208 37.11 20.91 32.54
CA LEU A 1208 35.65 20.82 32.78
C LEU A 1208 35.32 19.67 33.74
N TYR A 1209 35.97 18.51 33.57
CA TYR A 1209 35.83 17.39 34.50
C TYR A 1209 36.36 17.74 35.89
N THR A 1210 37.47 18.49 35.96
CA THR A 1210 37.95 19.02 37.24
C THR A 1210 36.88 19.90 37.88
N VAL A 1211 36.29 20.87 37.18
CA VAL A 1211 35.20 21.72 37.73
C VAL A 1211 34.03 20.88 38.22
N ALA A 1212 33.59 19.89 37.43
CA ALA A 1212 32.50 18.97 37.81
C ALA A 1212 32.82 18.21 39.10
N VAL A 1213 34.00 17.58 39.17
CA VAL A 1213 34.44 16.78 40.32
C VAL A 1213 34.66 17.67 41.54
N GLN A 1214 35.17 18.89 41.38
CA GLN A 1214 35.33 19.85 42.48
C GLN A 1214 33.98 20.24 43.08
N ARG A 1215 32.98 20.56 42.26
CA ARG A 1215 31.62 20.83 42.74
C ARG A 1215 31.05 19.60 43.46
N TYR A 1216 31.19 18.42 42.88
CA TYR A 1216 30.73 17.17 43.48
C TYR A 1216 31.39 16.89 44.85
N LEU A 1217 32.71 16.97 44.94
CA LEU A 1217 33.46 16.71 46.17
C LEU A 1217 33.15 17.74 47.26
N ARG A 1218 33.04 19.03 46.91
CA ARG A 1218 32.61 20.08 47.86
C ARG A 1218 31.23 19.79 48.44
N MET A 1219 30.32 19.22 47.64
CA MET A 1219 28.97 18.86 48.09
C MET A 1219 28.93 17.57 48.92
N ARG A 1220 29.76 16.59 48.60
CA ARG A 1220 29.67 15.23 49.15
C ARG A 1220 30.66 14.94 50.29
N VAL A 1221 31.81 15.60 50.32
CA VAL A 1221 32.89 15.34 51.28
C VAL A 1221 32.99 16.49 52.29
N PRO A 1222 32.57 16.29 53.54
CA PRO A 1222 32.64 17.33 54.57
C PRO A 1222 34.07 17.83 54.79
N GLY A 1223 34.27 19.15 54.79
CA GLY A 1223 35.59 19.76 55.03
C GLY A 1223 36.56 19.66 53.84
N TYR A 1224 36.10 19.26 52.65
CA TYR A 1224 36.91 19.22 51.45
C TYR A 1224 37.44 20.61 51.05
N THR A 1225 38.72 20.68 50.68
CA THR A 1225 39.37 21.89 50.12
C THR A 1225 40.19 21.51 48.89
N TYR A 1226 40.53 22.47 48.02
CA TYR A 1226 41.34 22.20 46.82
C TYR A 1226 42.73 21.61 47.13
N ALA A 1227 43.23 21.80 48.37
CA ALA A 1227 44.46 21.17 48.84
C ALA A 1227 44.39 19.63 48.78
N SER A 1228 43.19 19.07 48.98
CA SER A 1228 42.87 17.63 48.90
C SER A 1228 42.71 17.13 47.46
N PHE A 1229 42.85 17.98 46.44
CA PHE A 1229 42.87 17.54 45.05
C PHE A 1229 44.28 17.14 44.61
N GLY A 1230 44.41 15.92 44.09
CA GLY A 1230 45.66 15.33 43.63
C GLY A 1230 46.05 15.74 42.21
N GLY A 1231 45.08 15.80 41.29
CA GLY A 1231 45.29 16.18 39.89
C GLY A 1231 44.47 15.31 38.93
N VAL A 1232 44.75 15.48 37.64
CA VAL A 1232 44.12 14.79 36.51
C VAL A 1232 45.17 13.94 35.80
N LEU A 1233 44.78 12.73 35.40
CA LEU A 1233 45.59 11.71 34.74
C LEU A 1233 44.90 11.30 33.43
N TYR A 1234 45.58 11.42 32.30
CA TYR A 1234 45.14 10.86 31.03
C TYR A 1234 46.04 9.67 30.70
N LEU A 1235 45.45 8.48 30.65
CA LEU A 1235 46.15 7.21 30.49
C LEU A 1235 46.00 6.70 29.06
N PHE A 1236 47.01 6.93 28.23
CA PHE A 1236 47.07 6.39 26.88
C PHE A 1236 47.47 4.91 26.94
N VAL A 1237 46.47 4.05 27.14
CA VAL A 1237 46.59 2.63 27.53
C VAL A 1237 47.60 1.87 26.67
N ARG A 1238 47.64 2.13 25.36
CA ARG A 1238 48.56 1.45 24.43
C ARG A 1238 50.04 1.68 24.78
N GLY A 1239 50.40 2.89 25.24
CA GLY A 1239 51.78 3.28 25.52
C GLY A 1239 52.32 2.87 26.89
N ILE A 1240 51.46 2.40 27.80
CA ILE A 1240 51.81 2.16 29.20
C ILE A 1240 52.42 0.76 29.37
N ALA A 1241 53.63 0.70 29.93
CA ALA A 1241 54.27 -0.55 30.33
C ALA A 1241 55.27 -0.36 31.48
N PRO A 1242 55.40 -1.33 32.41
CA PRO A 1242 56.42 -1.28 33.47
C PRO A 1242 57.86 -1.18 32.97
N ALA A 1243 58.13 -1.63 31.74
CA ALA A 1243 59.45 -1.61 31.11
C ALA A 1243 59.78 -0.30 30.38
N HIS A 1244 58.82 0.62 30.23
CA HIS A 1244 59.05 1.92 29.58
C HIS A 1244 59.56 2.96 30.60
N ASP A 1245 60.12 4.06 30.07
CA ASP A 1245 60.51 5.21 30.90
C ASP A 1245 59.33 5.73 31.73
N ARG A 1246 59.63 6.20 32.95
CA ARG A 1246 58.60 6.72 33.85
C ARG A 1246 57.85 7.89 33.19
N GLY A 1247 56.56 7.71 32.97
CA GLY A 1247 55.68 8.71 32.35
C GLY A 1247 55.33 8.44 30.88
N THR A 1248 55.87 7.41 30.23
CA THR A 1248 55.41 7.03 28.89
C THR A 1248 53.95 6.56 28.92
N GLY A 1249 53.11 7.13 28.05
CA GLY A 1249 51.67 6.86 28.00
C GLY A 1249 50.85 7.52 29.12
N VAL A 1250 51.46 8.30 30.02
CA VAL A 1250 50.75 8.94 31.15
C VAL A 1250 50.95 10.45 31.09
N TYR A 1251 49.87 11.18 30.85
CA TYR A 1251 49.83 12.63 31.02
C TYR A 1251 49.28 12.96 32.42
N PHE A 1252 49.99 13.79 33.18
CA PHE A 1252 49.56 14.23 34.50
C PHE A 1252 49.61 15.76 34.61
N GLU A 1253 48.52 16.35 35.12
CA GLU A 1253 48.47 17.77 35.45
C GLU A 1253 47.68 17.99 36.73
N ARG A 1254 48.16 18.88 37.60
CA ARG A 1254 47.36 19.46 38.68
C ARG A 1254 47.05 20.91 38.31
N PRO A 1255 45.82 21.21 37.83
CA PRO A 1255 45.38 22.58 37.56
C PRO A 1255 45.61 23.49 38.79
N SER A 1256 45.83 24.78 38.59
CA SER A 1256 45.88 25.72 39.72
C SER A 1256 44.47 25.95 40.27
N GLU A 1257 44.35 26.22 41.58
CA GLU A 1257 43.06 26.56 42.20
C GLU A 1257 42.43 27.77 41.50
N ALA A 1258 43.25 28.79 41.20
CA ALA A 1258 42.82 30.00 40.49
C ALA A 1258 42.28 29.72 39.07
N LEU A 1259 42.83 28.72 38.35
CA LEU A 1259 42.32 28.34 37.03
C LEU A 1259 40.94 27.66 37.16
N VAL A 1260 40.81 26.74 38.11
CA VAL A 1260 39.55 26.01 38.34
C VAL A 1260 38.44 26.96 38.78
N GLU A 1261 38.73 27.92 39.67
CA GLU A 1261 37.77 28.94 40.09
C GLU A 1261 37.36 29.86 38.94
N ALA A 1262 38.32 30.31 38.12
CA ALA A 1262 38.02 31.15 36.96
C ALA A 1262 37.17 30.42 35.90
N LEU A 1263 37.39 29.11 35.70
CA LEU A 1263 36.56 28.29 34.82
C LEU A 1263 35.18 28.01 35.42
N ASP A 1264 35.09 27.78 36.73
CA ASP A 1264 33.83 27.61 37.44
C ASP A 1264 32.93 28.86 37.32
N ASP A 1265 33.52 30.05 37.40
CA ASP A 1265 32.84 31.33 37.18
C ASP A 1265 32.43 31.55 35.72
N ALA A 1266 33.29 31.20 34.76
CA ALA A 1266 32.95 31.25 33.34
C ALA A 1266 31.76 30.33 33.02
N VAL A 1267 31.78 29.09 33.51
CA VAL A 1267 30.67 28.13 33.36
C VAL A 1267 29.39 28.65 34.03
N ALA A 1268 29.49 29.30 35.19
CA ALA A 1268 28.34 29.91 35.86
C ALA A 1268 27.80 31.18 35.15
N GLY A 1269 28.48 31.69 34.11
CA GLY A 1269 28.10 32.90 33.38
C GLY A 1269 28.41 34.20 34.12
N ARG A 1270 29.44 34.20 34.99
CA ARG A 1270 29.88 35.37 35.78
C ARG A 1270 31.11 36.00 35.12
N SER A 1271 30.94 37.19 34.54
CA SER A 1271 32.08 37.94 33.97
C SER A 1271 33.08 38.36 35.06
N PRO A 1272 34.39 38.15 34.90
CA PRO A 1272 35.39 38.66 35.85
C PRO A 1272 35.36 40.19 35.85
N GLN A 1273 35.09 40.79 37.02
CA GLN A 1273 35.11 42.25 37.17
C GLN A 1273 36.47 42.80 36.74
N ALA A 1274 36.49 43.63 35.70
CA ALA A 1274 37.59 44.54 35.46
C ALA A 1274 37.70 45.46 36.68
N GLY A 1275 38.79 45.33 37.44
CA GLY A 1275 39.11 46.29 38.49
C GLY A 1275 39.20 47.71 37.93
N PRO A 1276 38.86 48.75 38.71
CA PRO A 1276 38.91 50.12 38.24
C PRO A 1276 40.38 50.56 38.11
N GLY A 1277 40.94 50.56 36.90
CA GLY A 1277 42.25 51.15 36.66
C GLY A 1277 42.89 50.76 35.33
N GLY A 1278 42.81 51.65 34.33
CA GLY A 1278 43.61 51.55 33.11
C GLY A 1278 42.96 52.21 31.89
N ALA A 1279 42.94 53.54 31.86
CA ALA A 1279 42.67 54.27 30.63
C ALA A 1279 43.83 54.08 29.64
N ARG A 1280 43.53 53.59 28.43
CA ARG A 1280 44.03 54.12 27.14
C ARG A 1280 43.32 53.47 25.97
#